data_AF-A0A8V5HEP5-F1
#
_entry.id   AF-A0A8V5HEP5-F1
#
_cell.length_a   1.000
_cell.length_b   1.000
_cell.length_c   1.000
_cell.angle_alpha   90.00
_cell.angle_beta   90.00
_cell.angle_gamma   90.00
#
_symmetry.space_group_name_H-M   'P 1'
#
loop_
_entity.id
_entity.type
_entity.pdbx_description
1 polymer ?
#
loop_
_entity_poly.entity_id
_entity_poly.type
_entity_poly.pdbx_seq_one_letter_code
_entity_poly.pdbx_strand_id
1 'polypeptide(L)'
;MRSCSALQVAPRPHSFSTPQVGSSGGRGEPQSRAAPLTHPCLARLRSSYSTKDYSLTGLVWSAVNLSPEQLGHGVSLKVTVVCDSLREPLTFTCDCSSTVDLLIYQALCYTHDELHSIDVEDFVLKICGLEEFLQNKHALGSHEYIQHCRKFDMDINLQLMKRKGLRNDLARTANDDQSPSTLNHYIHLQERKPGKCLHPLTPALPGLSLGTCHMAGPPRQPRVMVCVVAYGDGDTAPSTAPPSWHSPFPKPSFRKTQLPPSPPHCCGSAPWWDPPPAHSSPAPAEPPRAHSSLCSSCSYEDFYLSCSLSHGGKELCSPLLTKKANVYKYLFHLIIWDQQICFPVQVNRLPRETLLSLTLFAVPVPPPGGSSDTSKQRRVPEALGWVTTPLFNFRVLTCGRKLLGLWPATQDNSRARSTPCGSPSPSALPQIDFPTSAFEVKFTSPGMQAGSCSPSQSHGIVWVGMPSPPLPQASSLSPAPRLVDMDRKRLWEKRSHCHAAPGALPMLLASAPSWEWGCLPDIYALLSQWTYMSHQDALGLLHATFPDQEVRRTAVQWIDSISDTELLDYLPQLVQALKYECYLDSPLVRFLMKRAICDLKITHYFFWLLKDGLKDSQFSIRYQYLLAALLCCCGKGLREEFDRQCLLVSTLARLAQQVRDAAPSARQVGGLEDVKQFFKAHGSCRLPLSPSLLVKGIDCSYFNSNAVPLKLSFQNVDPLGENIRVIFKCGDDLRQDMLTLQMIRIMNKIWVQEGLDMRMVIFRCFSTGRGRGMVEMIPNAETLRKIQVEHGVTGSFKDRPLADWLQKHNPGEDEYEKAVENFIYSCAGCCVATYVLGICDRHNDNIMLKTTGHMFHIDFGRFLGHAQMFGNIKRDRAPFVFTSDMAYVINGGDKPSSRFHDFVDLCCQAYNLIRKHTHLFLNLLGLMLSCGIPELSDLEDLKYVYDALRPQDSDADATTYFTRLIESSLGSVATKLNFFIHNLAQMKFTGSDARPTLSFAPRTHTIKTSGRIHDVFLCRHERVFNPSKGYTYVVKVQREGPSEVTFVQRSFEEFQELHNKLRLLFPSSLLPSFPSRFLIGRSRGEAAAERRKEELNGYIWHLIHAAPEVAECDLIYTFFHPLPRDEKARLPSHPRPSSPDATWARPLGKVGGEVKLSISYKNNKLFIMVMHIRGLVSDGNDPDPYVKTYLLPDPQKTTKRKTKVARKTCNPTYNEMLVYDGIPRGDLQQRELRLSVLSEEGFWENILLGEVGIRLRDLDLAQEKMGWFALGSRGHGTL
;
A
#
# COMPACT_ATOMS: atom_id res chain seq x y z
N MET A 1 25.48 9.79 -44.00
CA MET A 1 26.48 10.89 -44.02
C MET A 1 26.45 11.60 -42.66
N ARG A 2 27.52 12.33 -42.29
CA ARG A 2 27.65 12.98 -40.97
C ARG A 2 27.01 14.38 -40.92
N SER A 3 26.84 14.89 -39.69
CA SER A 3 26.48 16.26 -39.27
C SER A 3 24.99 16.65 -39.29
N CYS A 4 24.42 16.76 -38.09
CA CYS A 4 23.90 18.03 -37.57
C CYS A 4 23.98 17.99 -36.03
N SER A 5 24.43 19.09 -35.44
CA SER A 5 24.77 19.21 -34.01
C SER A 5 24.24 20.53 -33.45
N ALA A 6 23.99 20.55 -32.14
CA ALA A 6 23.67 21.74 -31.33
C ALA A 6 22.29 22.38 -31.57
N LEU A 7 21.32 21.98 -30.73
CA LEU A 7 20.21 22.84 -30.33
C LEU A 7 20.65 23.74 -29.17
N GLN A 8 20.28 25.02 -29.23
CA GLN A 8 20.79 26.05 -28.31
C GLN A 8 20.25 25.89 -26.89
N VAL A 9 21.15 26.01 -25.90
CA VAL A 9 20.80 26.15 -24.49
C VAL A 9 20.24 27.56 -24.26
N ALA A 10 18.96 27.66 -23.89
CA ALA A 10 18.35 28.92 -23.45
C ALA A 10 19.00 29.43 -22.15
N PRO A 11 19.10 30.75 -21.94
CA PRO A 11 19.92 31.32 -20.87
C PRO A 11 19.33 31.06 -19.47
N ARG A 12 20.24 30.91 -18.50
CA ARG A 12 19.92 30.74 -17.08
C ARG A 12 19.03 31.90 -16.58
N PRO A 13 17.92 31.64 -15.86
CA PRO A 13 17.27 32.70 -15.09
C PRO A 13 18.22 33.20 -14.00
N HIS A 14 18.39 34.52 -13.90
CA HIS A 14 19.34 35.13 -12.96
C HIS A 14 19.01 34.81 -11.50
N SER A 15 20.06 34.75 -10.68
CA SER A 15 19.98 34.58 -9.24
C SER A 15 19.09 35.64 -8.58
N PHE A 16 18.14 35.22 -7.75
CA PHE A 16 17.34 36.11 -6.91
C PHE A 16 18.26 36.81 -5.89
N SER A 17 18.61 38.06 -6.18
CA SER A 17 19.25 38.96 -5.21
C SER A 17 18.26 39.40 -4.14
N THR A 18 18.71 39.37 -2.88
CA THR A 18 17.94 39.88 -1.74
C THR A 18 17.86 41.41 -1.77
N PRO A 19 16.65 42.02 -1.79
CA PRO A 19 16.54 43.46 -1.59
C PRO A 19 16.73 43.79 -0.10
N GLN A 20 17.55 44.79 0.20
CA GLN A 20 17.52 45.45 1.50
C GLN A 20 16.19 46.21 1.64
N VAL A 21 15.51 46.04 2.76
CA VAL A 21 14.32 46.84 3.12
C VAL A 21 14.66 47.66 4.36
N GLY A 22 14.53 48.98 4.24
CA GLY A 22 14.84 49.93 5.31
C GLY A 22 13.94 49.82 6.53
N SER A 23 14.46 50.26 7.67
CA SER A 23 13.78 50.26 8.96
C SER A 23 12.58 51.21 9.02
N SER A 24 11.46 50.77 9.59
CA SER A 24 10.43 51.67 10.14
C SER A 24 9.70 51.03 11.34
N GLY A 25 9.18 51.90 12.21
CA GLY A 25 8.82 51.67 13.61
C GLY A 25 7.91 50.47 13.93
N GLY A 26 8.15 49.87 15.10
CA GLY A 26 7.44 48.68 15.57
C GLY A 26 6.01 48.92 16.05
N ARG A 27 5.20 47.85 16.01
CA ARG A 27 3.96 47.66 16.77
C ARG A 27 3.95 46.22 17.30
N GLY A 28 3.33 46.00 18.47
CA GLY A 28 3.33 44.68 19.12
C GLY A 28 2.49 43.65 18.36
N GLU A 29 3.11 42.53 17.96
CA GLU A 29 2.42 41.35 17.44
C GLU A 29 2.14 40.32 18.54
N PRO A 30 1.07 39.50 18.44
CA PRO A 30 0.87 38.35 19.31
C PRO A 30 1.93 37.25 19.03
N GLN A 31 2.86 37.08 19.96
CA GLN A 31 4.07 36.29 19.76
C GLN A 31 3.89 34.77 19.98
N SER A 32 3.81 33.99 18.90
CA SER A 32 4.40 32.62 18.81
C SER A 32 4.24 31.94 17.44
N ARG A 33 3.33 32.40 16.58
CA ARG A 33 3.11 31.79 15.25
C ARG A 33 4.32 32.05 14.34
N ALA A 34 4.84 31.00 13.72
CA ALA A 34 5.93 31.08 12.75
C ALA A 34 5.58 32.05 11.61
N ALA A 35 6.58 32.75 11.06
CA ALA A 35 6.40 33.63 9.90
C ALA A 35 5.66 32.86 8.77
N PRO A 36 4.40 33.19 8.45
CA PRO A 36 3.60 32.34 7.56
C PRO A 36 4.02 32.47 6.10
N LEU A 37 3.38 31.68 5.24
CA LEU A 37 3.14 32.08 3.85
C LEU A 37 2.38 33.42 3.86
N THR A 38 3.11 34.53 3.86
CA THR A 38 2.52 35.87 4.02
C THR A 38 1.73 36.29 2.77
N HIS A 39 0.76 37.19 2.95
CA HIS A 39 -0.03 37.74 1.83
C HIS A 39 0.85 38.21 0.64
N PRO A 40 1.99 38.92 0.82
CA PRO A 40 2.88 39.29 -0.29
C PRO A 40 3.57 38.08 -0.96
N CYS A 41 3.87 37.00 -0.21
CA CYS A 41 4.48 35.81 -0.78
C CYS A 41 3.50 35.08 -1.71
N LEU A 42 2.24 34.95 -1.29
CA LEU A 42 1.17 34.34 -2.10
C LEU A 42 0.81 35.23 -3.29
N ALA A 43 0.68 36.55 -3.10
CA ALA A 43 0.45 37.50 -4.20
C ALA A 43 1.57 37.42 -5.26
N ARG A 44 2.83 37.40 -4.84
CA ARG A 44 3.98 37.24 -5.74
C ARG A 44 3.91 35.90 -6.48
N LEU A 45 3.69 34.79 -5.76
CA LEU A 45 3.59 33.45 -6.36
C LEU A 45 2.50 33.38 -7.44
N ARG A 46 1.35 34.03 -7.21
CA ARG A 46 0.27 34.11 -8.20
C ARG A 46 0.69 34.95 -9.41
N SER A 47 1.23 36.14 -9.19
CA SER A 47 1.69 37.04 -10.27
C SER A 47 2.85 36.49 -11.10
N SER A 48 3.58 35.48 -10.61
CA SER A 48 4.65 34.80 -11.34
C SER A 48 4.15 33.84 -12.43
N TYR A 49 2.85 33.56 -12.51
CA TYR A 49 2.23 32.75 -13.55
C TYR A 49 1.09 33.54 -14.19
N SER A 50 1.04 33.60 -15.52
CA SER A 50 0.08 34.42 -16.25
C SER A 50 -1.24 33.68 -16.42
N THR A 51 -2.38 34.35 -16.26
CA THR A 51 -3.70 33.79 -16.59
C THR A 51 -3.89 33.50 -18.08
N LYS A 52 -2.87 33.79 -18.92
CA LYS A 52 -2.80 33.42 -20.34
C LYS A 52 -1.95 32.17 -20.60
N ASP A 53 -1.28 31.62 -19.58
CA ASP A 53 -0.45 30.41 -19.75
C ASP A 53 -1.35 29.20 -20.05
N TYR A 54 -0.92 28.35 -20.99
CA TYR A 54 -1.67 27.20 -21.49
C TYR A 54 -2.12 26.24 -20.36
N SER A 55 -1.29 26.11 -19.32
CA SER A 55 -1.51 25.26 -18.16
C SER A 55 -2.52 25.84 -17.15
N LEU A 56 -2.81 27.15 -17.22
CA LEU A 56 -3.76 27.87 -16.37
C LEU A 56 -5.16 28.04 -16.99
N THR A 57 -5.41 27.38 -18.13
CA THR A 57 -6.69 27.41 -18.86
C THR A 57 -7.88 26.81 -18.11
N GLY A 58 -7.66 26.12 -16.98
CA GLY A 58 -8.73 25.45 -16.22
C GLY A 58 -9.23 24.15 -16.87
N LEU A 59 -8.57 23.69 -17.93
CA LEU A 59 -8.85 22.43 -18.63
C LEU A 59 -8.11 21.27 -17.97
N VAL A 60 -8.68 20.07 -18.01
CA VAL A 60 -8.01 18.84 -17.59
C VAL A 60 -7.30 18.25 -18.81
N TRP A 61 -5.96 18.29 -18.83
CA TRP A 61 -5.18 17.69 -19.92
C TRP A 61 -4.92 16.21 -19.66
N SER A 62 -5.07 15.38 -20.68
CA SER A 62 -4.69 13.97 -20.63
C SER A 62 -3.20 13.83 -20.34
N ALA A 63 -2.87 12.94 -19.41
CA ALA A 63 -1.49 12.64 -19.07
C ALA A 63 -0.78 12.01 -20.27
N VAL A 64 0.51 12.35 -20.42
CA VAL A 64 1.39 11.83 -21.47
C VAL A 64 2.55 11.07 -20.83
N ASN A 65 2.81 9.87 -21.34
CA ASN A 65 3.96 9.04 -20.98
C ASN A 65 4.89 8.96 -22.21
N LEU A 66 6.11 9.50 -22.09
CA LEU A 66 7.05 9.70 -23.21
C LEU A 66 7.96 8.49 -23.52
N SER A 67 7.65 7.25 -23.11
CA SER A 67 8.53 6.10 -23.35
C SER A 67 8.70 5.82 -24.86
N PRO A 68 9.85 6.14 -25.50
CA PRO A 68 9.94 6.18 -26.96
C PRO A 68 9.88 4.78 -27.60
N GLU A 69 10.33 3.77 -26.86
CA GLU A 69 10.56 2.41 -27.37
C GLU A 69 9.29 1.55 -27.39
N GLN A 70 8.19 2.01 -26.76
CA GLN A 70 6.91 1.30 -26.69
C GLN A 70 5.79 1.93 -27.52
N LEU A 71 6.08 3.08 -28.14
CA LEU A 71 5.18 3.79 -29.05
C LEU A 71 4.90 3.03 -30.35
N GLY A 72 5.43 1.81 -30.51
CA GLY A 72 4.92 0.79 -31.42
C GLY A 72 4.76 1.27 -32.86
N HIS A 73 5.81 1.85 -33.45
CA HIS A 73 5.80 2.24 -34.86
C HIS A 73 5.24 1.11 -35.75
N GLY A 74 4.16 1.40 -36.48
CA GLY A 74 3.40 0.43 -37.26
C GLY A 74 2.11 -0.07 -36.59
N VAL A 75 1.83 0.28 -35.33
CA VAL A 75 0.58 -0.08 -34.65
C VAL A 75 -0.52 0.91 -35.04
N SER A 76 -1.46 0.42 -35.85
CA SER A 76 -2.66 1.14 -36.26
C SER A 76 -3.69 1.22 -35.14
N LEU A 77 -4.21 2.42 -34.88
CA LEU A 77 -5.32 2.69 -34.00
C LEU A 77 -6.55 3.06 -34.82
N LYS A 78 -7.70 2.44 -34.50
CA LYS A 78 -9.01 2.87 -34.98
C LYS A 78 -9.54 3.95 -34.05
N VAL A 79 -9.86 5.12 -34.58
CA VAL A 79 -10.24 6.31 -33.81
C VAL A 79 -11.51 6.91 -34.39
N THR A 80 -12.52 7.12 -33.56
CA THR A 80 -13.78 7.74 -33.93
C THR A 80 -13.81 9.18 -33.42
N VAL A 81 -13.98 10.15 -34.31
CA VAL A 81 -14.10 11.57 -33.99
C VAL A 81 -15.51 12.05 -34.28
N VAL A 82 -16.23 12.42 -33.23
CA VAL A 82 -17.52 13.11 -33.29
C VAL A 82 -17.27 14.59 -33.56
N CYS A 83 -18.04 15.20 -34.46
CA CYS A 83 -17.98 16.63 -34.73
C CYS A 83 -19.40 17.19 -34.90
N ASP A 84 -19.71 18.27 -34.19
CA ASP A 84 -21.06 18.85 -34.13
C ASP A 84 -21.58 19.35 -35.50
N SER A 85 -20.70 19.57 -36.48
CA SER A 85 -21.06 19.95 -37.86
C SER A 85 -21.41 18.77 -38.77
N LEU A 86 -21.21 17.53 -38.33
CA LEU A 86 -21.49 16.32 -39.11
C LEU A 86 -22.61 15.50 -38.48
N ARG A 87 -23.40 14.82 -39.33
CA ARG A 87 -24.46 13.90 -38.88
C ARG A 87 -23.94 12.55 -38.41
N GLU A 88 -22.79 12.13 -38.93
CA GLU A 88 -22.18 10.83 -38.62
C GLU A 88 -20.74 11.05 -38.12
N PRO A 89 -20.26 10.27 -37.12
CA PRO A 89 -18.89 10.34 -36.65
C PRO A 89 -17.88 9.90 -37.71
N LEU A 90 -16.75 10.59 -37.79
CA LEU A 90 -15.65 10.20 -38.68
C LEU A 90 -14.82 9.10 -38.02
N THR A 91 -14.67 7.94 -38.68
CA THR A 91 -13.77 6.88 -38.21
C THR A 91 -12.50 6.88 -39.06
N PHE A 92 -11.36 7.00 -38.39
CA PHE A 92 -10.04 6.98 -39.01
C PHE A 92 -9.23 5.77 -38.53
N THR A 93 -8.23 5.40 -39.33
CA THR A 93 -7.17 4.49 -38.95
C THR A 93 -5.86 5.25 -39.05
N CYS A 94 -5.18 5.46 -37.91
CA CYS A 94 -3.94 6.22 -37.82
C CYS A 94 -2.88 5.47 -37.02
N ASP A 95 -1.60 5.64 -37.36
CA ASP A 95 -0.50 5.09 -36.56
C ASP A 95 -0.44 5.77 -35.18
N CYS A 96 -0.15 5.01 -34.12
CA CYS A 96 -0.10 5.55 -32.76
C CYS A 96 0.99 6.61 -32.52
N SER A 97 2.00 6.72 -33.39
CA SER A 97 2.99 7.81 -33.39
C SER A 97 2.49 9.12 -34.01
N SER A 98 1.34 9.11 -34.70
CA SER A 98 0.72 10.32 -35.26
C SER A 98 0.37 11.32 -34.15
N THR A 99 0.68 12.60 -34.35
CA THR A 99 0.32 13.65 -33.39
C THR A 99 -1.17 14.00 -33.43
N VAL A 100 -1.69 14.49 -32.32
CA VAL A 100 -3.11 14.83 -32.15
C VAL A 100 -3.54 15.96 -33.09
N ASP A 101 -2.65 16.92 -33.41
CA ASP A 101 -2.90 17.97 -34.39
C ASP A 101 -3.05 17.47 -35.84
N LEU A 102 -2.35 16.40 -36.23
CA LEU A 102 -2.56 15.74 -37.53
C LEU A 102 -3.95 15.09 -37.62
N LEU A 103 -4.42 14.48 -36.54
CA LEU A 103 -5.78 13.91 -36.45
C LEU A 103 -6.85 15.01 -36.50
N ILE A 104 -6.61 16.15 -35.85
CA ILE A 104 -7.47 17.34 -35.95
C ILE A 104 -7.49 17.86 -37.39
N TYR A 105 -6.33 18.04 -38.04
CA TYR A 105 -6.24 18.49 -39.43
C TYR A 105 -7.01 17.55 -40.37
N GLN A 106 -6.81 16.23 -40.22
CA GLN A 106 -7.55 15.23 -40.99
C GLN A 106 -9.07 15.34 -40.79
N ALA A 107 -9.56 15.54 -39.56
CA ALA A 107 -10.99 15.76 -39.30
C ALA A 107 -11.51 17.11 -39.85
N LEU A 108 -10.68 18.15 -39.87
CA LEU A 108 -11.03 19.44 -40.46
C LEU A 108 -11.22 19.34 -41.99
N CYS A 109 -10.44 18.51 -42.68
CA CYS A 109 -10.60 18.24 -44.12
C CYS A 109 -11.97 17.66 -44.53
N TYR A 110 -12.70 17.03 -43.61
CA TYR A 110 -14.06 16.52 -43.87
C TYR A 110 -15.17 17.51 -43.48
N THR A 111 -14.83 18.65 -42.88
CA THR A 111 -15.81 19.60 -42.30
C THR A 111 -15.74 21.00 -42.88
N HIS A 112 -14.70 21.34 -43.64
CA HIS A 112 -14.50 22.66 -44.23
C HIS A 112 -13.89 22.55 -45.64
N ASP A 113 -14.47 23.26 -46.60
CA ASP A 113 -14.02 23.24 -48.00
C ASP A 113 -12.70 24.01 -48.21
N GLU A 114 -12.42 25.03 -47.39
CA GLU A 114 -11.21 25.87 -47.47
C GLU A 114 -10.42 25.87 -46.16
N LEU A 115 -9.41 24.99 -46.04
CA LEU A 115 -8.56 24.88 -44.85
C LEU A 115 -7.58 26.06 -44.64
N HIS A 116 -7.26 26.84 -45.69
CA HIS A 116 -6.21 27.87 -45.62
C HIS A 116 -6.53 29.04 -44.68
N SER A 117 -7.80 29.20 -44.30
CA SER A 117 -8.27 30.22 -43.35
C SER A 117 -8.42 29.70 -41.90
N ILE A 118 -8.09 28.43 -41.65
CA ILE A 118 -8.38 27.74 -40.40
C ILE A 118 -7.08 27.35 -39.70
N ASP A 119 -6.88 27.89 -38.48
CA ASP A 119 -5.79 27.47 -37.61
C ASP A 119 -6.17 26.18 -36.87
N VAL A 120 -5.33 25.14 -36.99
CA VAL A 120 -5.47 23.87 -36.26
C VAL A 120 -5.34 24.09 -34.75
N GLU A 121 -4.54 25.08 -34.32
CA GLU A 121 -4.36 25.42 -32.91
C GLU A 121 -5.60 26.05 -32.27
N ASP A 122 -6.61 26.45 -33.05
CA ASP A 122 -7.92 26.92 -32.55
C ASP A 122 -8.83 25.75 -32.13
N PHE A 123 -8.41 24.49 -32.33
CA PHE A 123 -9.16 23.26 -32.03
C PHE A 123 -8.42 22.34 -31.06
N VAL A 124 -9.18 21.48 -30.37
CA VAL A 124 -8.69 20.39 -29.51
C VAL A 124 -9.58 19.15 -29.66
N LEU A 125 -9.04 17.98 -29.31
CA LEU A 125 -9.82 16.75 -29.16
C LEU A 125 -10.12 16.49 -27.67
N LYS A 126 -11.41 16.47 -27.33
CA LYS A 126 -11.93 16.03 -26.04
C LYS A 126 -12.15 14.52 -26.05
N ILE A 127 -11.98 13.85 -24.92
CA ILE A 127 -12.36 12.44 -24.75
C ILE A 127 -13.88 12.35 -24.50
N CYS A 128 -14.60 11.55 -25.28
CA CYS A 128 -16.06 11.40 -25.11
C CYS A 128 -16.40 10.88 -23.70
N GLY A 129 -17.31 11.55 -23.00
CA GLY A 129 -17.73 11.16 -21.66
C GLY A 129 -16.84 11.65 -20.51
N LEU A 130 -15.74 12.35 -20.80
CA LEU A 130 -14.83 12.94 -19.81
C LEU A 130 -14.57 14.41 -20.13
N GLU A 131 -14.54 15.28 -19.11
CA GLU A 131 -14.08 16.66 -19.26
C GLU A 131 -12.54 16.73 -19.32
N GLU A 132 -11.93 15.95 -20.23
CA GLU A 132 -10.49 15.76 -20.39
C GLU A 132 -10.08 15.82 -21.86
N PHE A 133 -8.96 16.49 -22.15
CA PHE A 133 -8.55 16.89 -23.49
C PHE A 133 -7.17 16.34 -23.84
N LEU A 134 -6.98 15.90 -25.09
CA LEU A 134 -5.69 15.47 -25.60
C LEU A 134 -4.77 16.68 -25.89
N GLN A 135 -3.47 16.46 -25.84
CA GLN A 135 -2.48 17.50 -26.08
C GLN A 135 -2.02 17.49 -27.54
N ASN A 136 -2.37 18.53 -28.30
CA ASN A 136 -2.21 18.62 -29.75
C ASN A 136 -0.82 18.20 -30.29
N LYS A 137 0.27 18.58 -29.59
CA LYS A 137 1.66 18.34 -30.01
C LYS A 137 2.25 16.98 -29.61
N HIS A 138 1.48 16.12 -28.94
CA HIS A 138 1.93 14.80 -28.53
C HIS A 138 1.35 13.69 -29.41
N ALA A 139 2.12 12.60 -29.56
CA ALA A 139 1.68 11.40 -30.27
C ALA A 139 0.43 10.81 -29.61
N LEU A 140 -0.54 10.36 -30.39
CA LEU A 140 -1.81 9.85 -29.89
C LEU A 140 -1.60 8.71 -28.88
N GLY A 141 -0.76 7.73 -29.22
CA GLY A 141 -0.41 6.59 -28.36
C GLY A 141 0.40 6.92 -27.10
N SER A 142 0.88 8.16 -26.94
CA SER A 142 1.58 8.60 -25.72
C SER A 142 0.62 9.01 -24.59
N HIS A 143 -0.67 9.20 -24.89
CA HIS A 143 -1.68 9.59 -23.92
C HIS A 143 -2.18 8.40 -23.09
N GLU A 144 -2.24 8.55 -21.76
CA GLU A 144 -2.61 7.47 -20.83
C GLU A 144 -4.00 6.89 -21.12
N TYR A 145 -4.99 7.71 -21.52
CA TYR A 145 -6.30 7.24 -21.95
C TYR A 145 -6.23 6.32 -23.18
N ILE A 146 -5.42 6.66 -24.17
CA ILE A 146 -5.25 5.87 -25.40
C ILE A 146 -4.51 4.56 -25.09
N GLN A 147 -3.52 4.60 -24.20
CA GLN A 147 -2.84 3.40 -23.69
C GLN A 147 -3.82 2.48 -22.94
N HIS A 148 -4.73 3.04 -22.14
CA HIS A 148 -5.79 2.29 -21.46
C HIS A 148 -6.79 1.67 -22.46
N CYS A 149 -7.25 2.43 -23.46
CA CYS A 149 -8.12 1.91 -24.52
C CYS A 149 -7.47 0.72 -25.25
N ARG A 150 -6.22 0.87 -25.69
CA ARG A 150 -5.44 -0.21 -26.32
C ARG A 150 -5.27 -1.42 -25.40
N LYS A 151 -5.01 -1.21 -24.11
CA LYS A 151 -4.82 -2.29 -23.13
C LYS A 151 -6.06 -3.16 -22.94
N PHE A 152 -7.24 -2.54 -22.96
CA PHE A 152 -8.51 -3.20 -22.68
C PHE A 152 -9.40 -3.40 -23.91
N ASP A 153 -8.87 -3.17 -25.12
CA ASP A 153 -9.57 -3.33 -26.40
C ASP A 153 -10.86 -2.48 -26.48
N MET A 154 -10.77 -1.23 -26.00
CA MET A 154 -11.89 -0.27 -25.97
C MET A 154 -11.79 0.71 -27.13
N ASP A 155 -12.94 1.06 -27.72
CA ASP A 155 -13.03 2.08 -28.77
C ASP A 155 -12.49 3.44 -28.32
N ILE A 156 -11.69 4.07 -29.18
CA ILE A 156 -11.17 5.43 -28.97
C ILE A 156 -12.18 6.42 -29.55
N ASN A 157 -13.07 6.92 -28.70
CA ASN A 157 -14.08 7.92 -29.07
C ASN A 157 -13.67 9.31 -28.57
N LEU A 158 -13.55 10.27 -29.48
CA LEU A 158 -13.13 11.65 -29.24
C LEU A 158 -14.16 12.64 -29.84
N GLN A 159 -14.22 13.86 -29.31
CA GLN A 159 -15.03 14.96 -29.86
C GLN A 159 -14.12 16.13 -30.29
N LEU A 160 -14.29 16.61 -31.52
CA LEU A 160 -13.58 17.79 -32.03
C LEU A 160 -14.26 19.07 -31.52
N MET A 161 -13.51 19.93 -30.82
CA MET A 161 -14.05 21.15 -30.21
C MET A 161 -13.21 22.39 -30.55
N LYS A 162 -13.87 23.53 -30.78
CA LYS A 162 -13.22 24.85 -30.90
C LYS A 162 -12.85 25.40 -29.52
N ARG A 163 -11.60 25.82 -29.34
CA ARG A 163 -11.06 26.32 -28.06
C ARG A 163 -11.83 27.50 -27.49
N LYS A 164 -12.34 28.39 -28.35
CA LYS A 164 -13.18 29.54 -27.98
C LYS A 164 -14.52 29.15 -27.33
N GLY A 165 -14.99 27.93 -27.55
CA GLY A 165 -16.23 27.39 -26.96
C GLY A 165 -16.02 26.52 -25.72
N LEU A 166 -14.78 26.34 -25.26
CA LEU A 166 -14.49 25.48 -24.10
C LEU A 166 -14.91 26.12 -22.77
N ARG A 167 -15.32 25.25 -21.84
CA ARG A 167 -15.61 25.65 -20.46
C ARG A 167 -14.32 25.99 -19.71
N ASN A 168 -14.09 27.28 -19.53
CA ASN A 168 -13.02 27.80 -18.67
C ASN A 168 -13.54 28.13 -17.25
N ASP A 169 -14.55 27.41 -16.77
CA ASP A 169 -15.23 27.69 -15.48
C ASP A 169 -14.33 27.47 -14.26
N LEU A 170 -13.26 26.68 -14.40
CA LEU A 170 -12.25 26.44 -13.37
C LEU A 170 -11.01 27.33 -13.49
N ALA A 171 -10.90 28.15 -14.55
CA ALA A 171 -9.71 28.94 -14.81
C ALA A 171 -9.52 30.08 -13.79
N ARG A 172 -8.26 30.40 -13.47
CA ARG A 172 -7.94 31.57 -12.65
C ARG A 172 -8.08 32.84 -13.47
N THR A 173 -8.83 33.83 -12.97
CA THR A 173 -9.11 35.07 -13.71
C THR A 173 -8.18 36.21 -13.32
N ALA A 174 -8.03 37.22 -14.18
CA ALA A 174 -7.30 38.44 -13.83
C ALA A 174 -7.93 39.19 -12.62
N ASN A 175 -9.25 39.08 -12.44
CA ASN A 175 -9.96 39.63 -11.28
C ASN A 175 -9.61 38.89 -9.98
N ASP A 176 -9.42 37.56 -10.04
CA ASP A 176 -8.88 36.84 -8.89
C ASP A 176 -7.54 37.45 -8.47
N ASP A 177 -6.63 37.71 -9.41
CA ASP A 177 -5.27 38.21 -9.12
C ASP A 177 -5.23 39.67 -8.63
N GLN A 178 -6.28 40.45 -8.88
CA GLN A 178 -6.48 41.79 -8.30
C GLN A 178 -7.16 41.75 -6.92
N SER A 179 -7.84 40.65 -6.57
CA SER A 179 -8.54 40.53 -5.28
C SER A 179 -7.57 40.47 -4.08
N PRO A 180 -7.88 41.15 -2.96
CA PRO A 180 -7.03 41.09 -1.76
C PRO A 180 -7.00 39.67 -1.19
N SER A 181 -5.81 39.24 -0.75
CA SER A 181 -5.62 37.85 -0.31
C SER A 181 -6.47 37.50 0.91
N THR A 182 -7.37 36.54 0.73
CA THR A 182 -8.35 36.04 1.70
C THR A 182 -7.80 34.98 2.67
N LEU A 183 -6.48 34.94 2.89
CA LEU A 183 -5.81 33.90 3.68
C LEU A 183 -6.38 33.77 5.10
N ASN A 184 -6.52 34.87 5.82
CA ASN A 184 -7.08 34.89 7.19
C ASN A 184 -8.55 34.44 7.21
N HIS A 185 -9.32 34.75 6.16
CA HIS A 185 -10.71 34.29 6.03
C HIS A 185 -10.76 32.75 5.89
N TYR A 186 -9.91 32.15 5.04
CA TYR A 186 -9.88 30.69 4.90
C TYR A 186 -9.32 29.97 6.12
N ILE A 187 -8.32 30.54 6.82
CA ILE A 187 -7.85 30.01 8.11
C ILE A 187 -9.01 29.95 9.10
N HIS A 188 -9.73 31.06 9.31
CA HIS A 188 -10.88 31.10 10.22
C HIS A 188 -12.04 30.19 9.77
N LEU A 189 -12.21 29.93 8.48
CA LEU A 189 -13.19 28.94 8.01
C LEU A 189 -12.80 27.50 8.40
N GLN A 190 -11.51 27.15 8.40
CA GLN A 190 -11.07 25.81 8.85
C GLN A 190 -11.00 25.69 10.40
N GLU A 191 -10.86 26.79 11.13
CA GLU A 191 -10.90 26.82 12.60
C GLU A 191 -12.33 26.61 13.17
N ARG A 192 -13.39 26.73 12.36
CA ARG A 192 -14.79 26.59 12.80
C ARG A 192 -15.22 25.12 12.95
N LYS A 193 -15.81 24.79 14.11
CA LYS A 193 -16.56 23.53 14.29
C LYS A 193 -17.75 23.48 13.29
N PRO A 194 -18.06 22.33 12.68
CA PRO A 194 -19.19 22.21 11.77
C PRO A 194 -20.51 22.45 12.53
N GLY A 195 -21.31 23.45 12.10
CA GLY A 195 -22.67 23.64 12.61
C GLY A 195 -23.16 25.06 12.93
N LYS A 196 -22.45 26.16 12.60
CA LYS A 196 -22.96 27.54 12.79
C LYS A 196 -22.76 28.44 11.57
N CYS A 197 -23.83 29.12 11.15
CA CYS A 197 -23.87 30.01 9.98
C CYS A 197 -23.22 31.39 10.25
N LEU A 198 -22.95 32.16 9.19
CA LEU A 198 -22.30 33.48 9.27
C LEU A 198 -23.25 34.59 9.73
N HIS A 199 -22.71 35.51 10.55
CA HIS A 199 -23.03 36.94 10.49
C HIS A 199 -21.72 37.75 10.31
N PRO A 200 -21.75 38.90 9.62
CA PRO A 200 -20.57 39.74 9.39
C PRO A 200 -20.30 40.68 10.57
N LEU A 201 -19.01 40.97 10.84
CA LEU A 201 -18.58 42.02 11.77
C LEU A 201 -17.49 42.90 11.14
N THR A 202 -17.58 44.20 11.41
CA THR A 202 -16.74 45.29 10.87
C THR A 202 -15.47 45.53 11.71
N PRO A 203 -14.44 46.21 11.15
CA PRO A 203 -13.14 46.38 11.81
C PRO A 203 -13.05 47.62 12.73
N ALA A 204 -12.14 47.58 13.71
CA ALA A 204 -11.85 48.70 14.62
C ALA A 204 -10.34 48.99 14.75
N LEU A 205 -10.01 50.23 15.15
CA LEU A 205 -8.67 50.86 15.12
C LEU A 205 -7.85 50.70 16.43
N PRO A 206 -6.53 51.00 16.44
CA PRO A 206 -5.61 50.66 17.54
C PRO A 206 -5.08 51.86 18.36
N GLY A 207 -4.56 51.60 19.58
CA GLY A 207 -3.77 52.59 20.32
C GLY A 207 -3.04 52.11 21.59
N LEU A 208 -1.89 52.75 21.84
CA LEU A 208 -1.07 52.84 23.07
C LEU A 208 0.10 51.87 23.33
N SER A 209 1.14 52.43 23.96
CA SER A 209 2.51 51.91 24.04
C SER A 209 3.24 52.32 25.33
N LEU A 210 4.03 51.40 25.90
CA LEU A 210 5.13 51.62 26.87
C LEU A 210 6.21 50.56 26.55
N GLY A 211 7.51 50.67 26.86
CA GLY A 211 8.28 51.68 27.61
C GLY A 211 9.52 50.97 28.19
N THR A 212 10.70 51.16 27.60
CA THR A 212 11.90 50.32 27.87
C THR A 212 12.88 50.92 28.88
N CYS A 213 13.54 50.06 29.67
CA CYS A 213 14.73 50.39 30.45
C CYS A 213 15.82 49.32 30.28
N HIS A 214 17.08 49.76 30.21
CA HIS A 214 18.28 48.92 30.10
C HIS A 214 18.88 48.59 31.48
N MET A 215 19.63 47.49 31.55
CA MET A 215 20.95 47.44 32.20
C MET A 215 21.80 46.31 31.59
N ALA A 216 23.13 46.47 31.57
CA ALA A 216 24.07 45.58 30.88
C ALA A 216 25.09 44.92 31.83
N GLY A 217 25.63 43.78 31.41
CA GLY A 217 26.74 43.07 32.05
C GLY A 217 27.52 42.22 31.03
N PRO A 218 28.81 41.90 31.28
CA PRO A 218 29.70 41.36 30.24
C PRO A 218 29.45 39.86 29.94
N PRO A 219 29.79 39.39 28.73
CA PRO A 219 29.38 38.07 28.26
C PRO A 219 30.24 36.94 28.82
N ARG A 220 29.58 35.98 29.50
CA ARG A 220 30.00 34.57 29.44
C ARG A 220 29.30 33.92 28.25
N GLN A 221 29.96 33.00 27.55
CA GLN A 221 29.36 32.30 26.40
C GLN A 221 28.05 31.62 26.82
N PRO A 222 26.93 31.85 26.11
CA PRO A 222 25.63 31.35 26.53
C PRO A 222 25.56 29.82 26.41
N ARG A 223 25.12 29.18 27.50
CA ARG A 223 24.54 27.83 27.46
C ARG A 223 23.04 27.97 27.23
N VAL A 224 22.40 26.93 26.69
CA VAL A 224 20.92 26.88 26.61
C VAL A 224 20.38 26.77 28.03
N MET A 225 19.64 27.78 28.50
CA MET A 225 18.98 27.81 29.80
C MET A 225 17.46 27.89 29.62
N VAL A 226 16.72 27.12 30.42
CA VAL A 226 15.26 26.99 30.34
C VAL A 226 14.74 26.95 31.78
N CYS A 227 13.88 27.91 32.18
CA CYS A 227 13.11 27.83 33.45
C CYS A 227 11.66 27.40 33.14
N VAL A 228 11.02 26.60 34.00
CA VAL A 228 9.68 26.03 33.73
C VAL A 228 8.71 26.14 34.91
N VAL A 229 7.44 26.45 34.60
CA VAL A 229 6.26 26.49 35.51
C VAL A 229 5.07 25.92 34.73
N ALA A 230 4.19 25.10 35.31
CA ALA A 230 3.04 24.52 34.58
C ALA A 230 1.68 24.77 35.26
N TYR A 231 0.70 25.11 34.42
CA TYR A 231 -0.70 25.37 34.80
C TYR A 231 -1.62 24.26 34.24
N GLY A 232 -2.70 23.91 34.96
CA GLY A 232 -3.74 22.97 34.51
C GLY A 232 -5.14 23.45 34.89
N ASP A 233 -6.11 23.31 33.98
CA ASP A 233 -7.43 23.94 34.04
C ASP A 233 -8.31 23.52 35.23
N GLY A 234 -9.15 24.47 35.66
CA GLY A 234 -10.42 24.26 36.35
C GLY A 234 -11.55 24.90 35.52
N ASP A 235 -12.80 24.51 35.77
CA ASP A 235 -13.93 24.79 34.87
C ASP A 235 -14.12 26.25 34.43
N THR A 236 -14.56 26.43 33.18
CA THR A 236 -14.73 27.74 32.54
C THR A 236 -16.01 28.45 32.99
N ALA A 237 -15.85 29.68 33.48
CA ALA A 237 -16.91 30.68 33.62
C ALA A 237 -16.66 31.86 32.64
N PRO A 238 -17.69 32.59 32.19
CA PRO A 238 -17.59 33.48 31.04
C PRO A 238 -16.84 34.80 31.32
N SER A 239 -16.47 35.47 30.23
CA SER A 239 -15.56 36.63 30.21
C SER A 239 -16.03 37.86 30.98
N THR A 240 -15.21 38.32 31.93
CA THR A 240 -15.09 39.74 32.32
C THR A 240 -13.61 40.08 32.51
N ALA A 241 -13.20 41.29 32.14
CA ALA A 241 -11.80 41.71 32.10
C ALA A 241 -11.12 41.70 33.49
N PRO A 242 -9.80 41.40 33.59
CA PRO A 242 -9.10 41.37 34.86
C PRO A 242 -8.82 42.80 35.38
N PRO A 243 -8.98 43.07 36.69
CA PRO A 243 -8.54 44.32 37.29
C PRO A 243 -7.01 44.40 37.38
N SER A 244 -6.48 45.62 37.35
CA SER A 244 -5.05 45.92 37.42
C SER A 244 -4.46 45.63 38.81
N TRP A 245 -3.50 44.71 38.90
CA TRP A 245 -2.77 44.42 40.14
C TRP A 245 -1.48 45.25 40.25
N HIS A 246 -1.56 46.37 40.98
CA HIS A 246 -0.39 47.03 41.56
C HIS A 246 -0.30 46.72 43.06
N SER A 247 0.68 45.90 43.48
CA SER A 247 1.44 46.04 44.75
C SER A 247 2.43 44.87 44.97
N PRO A 248 3.51 45.03 45.78
CA PRO A 248 4.71 44.20 45.71
C PRO A 248 4.85 43.12 46.80
N PHE A 249 5.64 42.09 46.50
CA PHE A 249 6.16 41.12 47.49
C PHE A 249 7.32 41.71 48.34
N PRO A 250 7.57 41.19 49.56
CA PRO A 250 8.41 41.86 50.56
C PRO A 250 9.91 41.58 50.43
N LYS A 251 10.72 42.54 50.93
CA LYS A 251 12.15 42.38 51.24
C LYS A 251 12.36 42.15 52.75
N PRO A 252 13.49 41.55 53.17
CA PRO A 252 13.69 41.11 54.56
C PRO A 252 13.91 42.24 55.57
N SER A 253 13.70 41.89 56.84
CA SER A 253 13.52 42.75 58.01
C SER A 253 14.75 43.52 58.53
N PHE A 254 14.51 44.75 59.00
CA PHE A 254 15.26 45.38 60.10
C PHE A 254 14.29 46.00 61.15
N ARG A 255 14.83 46.39 62.31
CA ARG A 255 14.15 46.42 63.64
C ARG A 255 13.38 47.70 64.03
N LYS A 256 12.35 47.52 64.89
CA LYS A 256 11.77 48.44 65.93
C LYS A 256 11.01 49.70 65.40
N THR A 257 9.93 50.24 66.01
CA THR A 257 9.24 50.00 67.31
C THR A 257 7.79 50.58 67.33
N GLN A 258 6.89 49.95 68.13
CA GLN A 258 5.76 50.53 68.92
C GLN A 258 4.53 51.30 68.33
N LEU A 259 3.33 50.71 68.58
CA LEU A 259 2.12 51.30 69.23
C LEU A 259 1.12 52.20 68.41
N PRO A 260 -0.18 52.34 68.83
CA PRO A 260 -1.35 52.11 67.94
C PRO A 260 -2.43 53.25 67.98
N PRO A 261 -3.78 53.03 67.99
CA PRO A 261 -4.68 52.55 66.91
C PRO A 261 -5.92 53.46 66.61
N SER A 262 -6.59 53.22 65.45
CA SER A 262 -8.07 53.26 65.24
C SER A 262 -8.86 54.62 65.37
N PRO A 263 -10.18 54.70 65.08
CA PRO A 263 -11.02 54.01 64.06
C PRO A 263 -11.78 55.01 63.12
N PRO A 264 -13.14 55.02 62.94
CA PRO A 264 -13.78 54.60 61.68
C PRO A 264 -14.73 55.67 61.07
N HIS A 265 -15.50 55.30 60.02
CA HIS A 265 -16.87 55.75 59.64
C HIS A 265 -17.10 55.53 58.12
N CYS A 266 -18.31 55.46 57.55
CA CYS A 266 -19.59 54.83 57.93
C CYS A 266 -20.58 54.99 56.76
N CYS A 267 -21.52 54.05 56.60
CA CYS A 267 -22.78 54.16 55.82
C CYS A 267 -22.68 54.35 54.28
N GLY A 268 -23.64 53.85 53.47
CA GLY A 268 -24.79 53.00 53.80
C GLY A 268 -25.70 52.70 52.58
N SER A 269 -26.72 51.86 52.78
CA SER A 269 -28.00 51.71 52.02
C SER A 269 -27.94 51.67 50.45
N ALA A 270 -28.33 50.61 49.72
CA ALA A 270 -29.51 49.71 49.78
C ALA A 270 -30.87 50.43 49.60
N PRO A 271 -32.02 49.75 49.36
CA PRO A 271 -32.36 48.52 48.58
C PRO A 271 -33.60 48.67 47.63
N TRP A 272 -34.11 47.62 46.94
CA TRP A 272 -35.43 46.93 47.23
C TRP A 272 -36.00 45.97 46.10
N TRP A 273 -36.21 44.67 46.42
CA TRP A 273 -37.40 43.74 46.21
C TRP A 273 -38.14 43.58 44.83
N ASP A 274 -38.78 42.45 44.39
CA ASP A 274 -38.83 41.00 44.76
C ASP A 274 -39.53 40.10 43.63
N PRO A 275 -39.73 38.76 43.79
CA PRO A 275 -40.11 37.76 42.72
C PRO A 275 -41.65 37.43 42.72
N PRO A 276 -42.25 36.21 42.43
CA PRO A 276 -41.82 34.85 41.94
C PRO A 276 -42.63 34.45 40.64
N PRO A 277 -43.01 33.19 40.24
CA PRO A 277 -42.88 31.82 40.78
C PRO A 277 -42.25 30.77 39.81
N ALA A 278 -42.74 29.51 39.76
CA ALA A 278 -42.06 28.33 39.20
C ALA A 278 -43.04 27.23 38.65
N HIS A 279 -42.51 26.20 37.96
CA HIS A 279 -43.16 24.87 37.84
C HIS A 279 -42.20 23.69 37.50
N SER A 280 -42.21 22.66 38.38
CA SER A 280 -42.04 21.19 38.19
C SER A 280 -40.91 20.52 37.35
N SER A 281 -40.18 19.62 38.02
CA SER A 281 -39.25 18.54 37.56
C SER A 281 -40.00 17.28 37.02
N PRO A 282 -39.39 16.07 36.79
CA PRO A 282 -37.96 15.65 36.71
C PRO A 282 -37.59 14.67 35.54
N ALA A 283 -36.29 14.46 35.25
CA ALA A 283 -35.67 13.16 34.89
C ALA A 283 -34.17 13.32 34.56
N PRO A 284 -33.25 12.47 35.06
CA PRO A 284 -31.84 12.50 34.69
C PRO A 284 -31.52 11.56 33.51
N ALA A 285 -30.91 12.10 32.45
CA ALA A 285 -30.16 11.32 31.48
C ALA A 285 -28.68 11.67 31.65
N GLU A 286 -27.86 10.73 32.10
CA GLU A 286 -26.40 10.92 32.18
C GLU A 286 -25.81 11.03 30.76
N PRO A 287 -25.10 12.11 30.40
CA PRO A 287 -24.12 12.05 29.34
C PRO A 287 -22.86 11.34 29.89
N PRO A 288 -22.16 10.52 29.08
CA PRO A 288 -20.99 9.78 29.56
C PRO A 288 -19.88 10.76 29.97
N ARG A 289 -19.44 10.66 31.23
CA ARG A 289 -18.31 11.43 31.75
C ARG A 289 -17.02 10.99 31.06
N ALA A 290 -16.63 11.70 30.00
CA ALA A 290 -15.29 11.62 29.46
C ALA A 290 -14.31 12.21 30.49
N HIS A 291 -13.55 11.35 31.16
CA HIS A 291 -12.55 11.76 32.15
C HIS A 291 -11.43 12.58 31.48
N SER A 292 -11.43 13.91 31.66
CA SER A 292 -10.30 14.77 31.33
C SER A 292 -9.17 14.59 32.36
N SER A 293 -7.97 14.29 31.86
CA SER A 293 -6.89 13.64 32.60
C SER A 293 -6.03 14.57 33.49
N LEU A 294 -6.68 15.46 34.25
CA LEU A 294 -6.07 16.16 35.40
C LEU A 294 -6.99 16.24 36.62
N CYS A 295 -8.21 15.68 36.53
CA CYS A 295 -9.13 15.54 37.66
C CYS A 295 -8.72 14.44 38.68
N SER A 296 -7.50 13.90 38.56
CA SER A 296 -6.89 12.90 39.44
C SER A 296 -5.63 13.42 40.15
N SER A 297 -5.55 14.72 40.46
CA SER A 297 -4.43 15.31 41.24
C SER A 297 -4.24 14.66 42.63
N CYS A 298 -5.21 13.88 43.11
CA CYS A 298 -5.16 13.13 44.36
C CYS A 298 -4.55 11.72 44.19
N SER A 299 -4.19 11.32 42.96
CA SER A 299 -3.64 10.00 42.61
C SER A 299 -2.12 10.02 42.37
N TYR A 300 -1.48 11.20 42.39
CA TYR A 300 -0.05 11.38 42.12
C TYR A 300 0.64 12.19 43.23
N GLU A 301 1.83 11.74 43.62
CA GLU A 301 2.64 12.25 44.73
C GLU A 301 3.60 13.34 44.22
N ASP A 302 4.44 13.01 43.23
CA ASP A 302 5.47 13.89 42.66
C ASP A 302 5.27 14.12 41.17
N PHE A 303 5.66 15.31 40.69
CA PHE A 303 5.70 15.67 39.26
C PHE A 303 7.07 16.19 38.84
N TYR A 304 7.56 15.81 37.66
CA TYR A 304 8.81 16.33 37.10
C TYR A 304 8.77 16.39 35.56
N LEU A 305 9.61 17.23 34.97
CA LEU A 305 9.77 17.35 33.53
C LEU A 305 11.07 16.69 33.08
N SER A 306 10.99 15.88 32.02
CA SER A 306 12.15 15.49 31.21
C SER A 306 12.31 16.47 30.06
N CYS A 307 13.52 16.98 29.87
CA CYS A 307 13.87 17.95 28.83
C CYS A 307 15.02 17.39 27.99
N SER A 308 14.84 17.27 26.67
CA SER A 308 15.89 16.79 25.75
C SER A 308 16.07 17.69 24.54
N LEU A 309 17.28 17.69 23.98
CA LEU A 309 17.60 18.35 22.71
C LEU A 309 17.87 17.29 21.65
N SER A 310 17.28 17.42 20.47
CA SER A 310 17.44 16.46 19.38
C SER A 310 17.62 17.10 18.01
N HIS A 311 18.26 16.36 17.10
CA HIS A 311 18.42 16.70 15.69
C HIS A 311 18.23 15.44 14.85
N GLY A 312 17.31 15.47 13.88
CA GLY A 312 17.06 14.34 12.97
C GLY A 312 16.57 13.05 13.65
N GLY A 313 16.02 13.15 14.88
CA GLY A 313 15.63 12.00 15.70
C GLY A 313 16.75 11.42 16.57
N LYS A 314 17.96 11.98 16.54
CA LYS A 314 19.05 11.66 17.48
C LYS A 314 19.10 12.70 18.60
N GLU A 315 19.24 12.27 19.85
CA GLU A 315 19.50 13.18 20.98
C GLU A 315 20.91 13.77 20.88
N LEU A 316 21.06 15.07 21.15
CA LEU A 316 22.35 15.78 21.16
C LEU A 316 23.09 15.59 22.49
N CYS A 317 22.36 15.28 23.55
CA CYS A 317 22.86 14.96 24.88
C CYS A 317 21.78 14.20 25.67
N SER A 318 22.17 13.49 26.73
CA SER A 318 21.22 12.80 27.61
C SER A 318 20.12 13.74 28.13
N PRO A 319 18.86 13.29 28.25
CA PRO A 319 17.77 14.09 28.80
C PRO A 319 18.07 14.59 30.21
N LEU A 320 17.70 15.84 30.49
CA LEU A 320 17.83 16.46 31.79
C LEU A 320 16.47 16.51 32.49
N LEU A 321 16.44 16.11 33.76
CA LEU A 321 15.23 16.12 34.58
C LEU A 321 15.18 17.34 35.48
N THR A 322 13.99 17.92 35.66
CA THR A 322 13.75 18.81 36.81
C THR A 322 13.76 18.01 38.11
N LYS A 323 13.89 18.72 39.24
CA LYS A 323 13.51 18.19 40.54
C LYS A 323 12.04 17.77 40.51
N LYS A 324 11.69 16.83 41.38
CA LYS A 324 10.29 16.52 41.71
C LYS A 324 9.65 17.71 42.43
N ALA A 325 8.41 18.01 42.10
CA ALA A 325 7.60 19.08 42.68
C ALA A 325 6.19 18.59 42.96
N ASN A 326 5.57 19.17 44.00
CA ASN A 326 4.20 18.90 44.41
C ASN A 326 3.20 19.82 43.68
N VAL A 327 1.93 19.44 43.66
CA VAL A 327 0.84 20.27 43.12
C VAL A 327 0.35 21.25 44.19
N TYR A 328 0.37 22.54 43.84
CA TYR A 328 -0.31 23.59 44.59
C TYR A 328 -1.76 23.71 44.09
N LYS A 329 -2.72 23.74 45.01
CA LYS A 329 -4.14 24.00 44.71
C LYS A 329 -4.46 25.46 45.01
N TYR A 330 -4.80 26.21 43.97
CA TYR A 330 -5.32 27.58 44.04
C TYR A 330 -6.72 27.58 43.40
N LEU A 331 -7.10 28.61 42.63
CA LEU A 331 -8.25 28.56 41.71
C LEU A 331 -8.13 27.47 40.62
N PHE A 332 -6.91 26.96 40.41
CA PHE A 332 -6.55 25.91 39.45
C PHE A 332 -5.37 25.09 40.00
N HIS A 333 -4.99 24.01 39.29
CA HIS A 333 -3.83 23.18 39.68
C HIS A 333 -2.53 23.78 39.11
N LEU A 334 -1.53 23.99 39.96
CA LEU A 334 -0.28 24.68 39.64
C LEU A 334 0.94 23.89 40.10
N ILE A 335 1.93 23.70 39.24
CA ILE A 335 3.22 23.07 39.57
C ILE A 335 4.34 24.07 39.26
N ILE A 336 5.16 24.36 40.27
CA ILE A 336 6.26 25.33 40.18
C ILE A 336 7.57 24.58 40.42
N TRP A 337 8.46 24.60 39.42
CA TRP A 337 9.83 24.08 39.58
C TRP A 337 10.85 25.19 39.83
N ASP A 338 10.66 26.37 39.22
CA ASP A 338 11.59 27.52 39.22
C ASP A 338 13.07 27.11 39.11
N GLN A 339 13.32 26.17 38.20
CA GLN A 339 14.62 25.53 38.03
C GLN A 339 15.18 25.83 36.65
N GLN A 340 16.43 26.29 36.62
CA GLN A 340 17.22 26.39 35.39
C GLN A 340 17.70 25.00 34.94
N ILE A 341 17.30 24.59 33.74
CA ILE A 341 17.88 23.46 33.02
C ILE A 341 18.99 23.96 32.10
N CYS A 342 20.21 23.49 32.32
CA CYS A 342 21.41 23.88 31.58
C CYS A 342 21.97 22.70 30.78
N PHE A 343 21.69 22.67 29.47
CA PHE A 343 22.18 21.59 28.61
C PHE A 343 23.72 21.61 28.47
N PRO A 344 24.40 20.45 28.41
CA PRO A 344 25.85 20.35 28.23
C PRO A 344 26.31 20.62 26.78
N VAL A 345 25.56 21.43 26.03
CA VAL A 345 25.79 21.75 24.62
C VAL A 345 25.93 23.27 24.48
N GLN A 346 26.98 23.72 23.78
CA GLN A 346 27.21 25.14 23.50
C GLN A 346 26.28 25.63 22.39
N VAL A 347 25.77 26.87 22.47
CA VAL A 347 24.81 27.41 21.49
C VAL A 347 25.38 27.45 20.06
N ASN A 348 26.68 27.69 19.88
CA ASN A 348 27.36 27.67 18.58
C ASN A 348 27.56 26.26 17.98
N ARG A 349 27.30 25.20 18.75
CA ARG A 349 27.34 23.80 18.32
C ARG A 349 25.96 23.25 17.92
N LEU A 350 24.89 24.01 18.15
CA LEU A 350 23.53 23.56 17.83
C LEU A 350 23.29 23.59 16.31
N PRO A 351 22.87 22.47 15.70
CA PRO A 351 22.32 22.47 14.35
C PRO A 351 21.10 23.40 14.23
N ARG A 352 20.86 23.94 13.02
CA ARG A 352 19.79 24.92 12.76
C ARG A 352 18.39 24.39 13.10
N GLU A 353 18.15 23.11 12.88
CA GLU A 353 16.89 22.40 13.15
C GLU A 353 16.91 21.66 14.50
N THR A 354 17.67 22.13 15.49
CA THR A 354 17.61 21.57 16.84
C THR A 354 16.22 21.76 17.44
N LEU A 355 15.66 20.68 17.97
CA LEU A 355 14.37 20.62 18.64
C LEU A 355 14.56 20.49 20.15
N LEU A 356 13.78 21.24 20.92
CA LEU A 356 13.57 21.04 22.35
C LEU A 356 12.31 20.20 22.54
N SER A 357 12.46 19.03 23.16
CA SER A 357 11.35 18.16 23.57
C SER A 357 11.21 18.17 25.08
N LEU A 358 9.96 18.18 25.55
CA LEU A 358 9.60 18.22 26.97
C LEU A 358 8.54 17.16 27.23
N THR A 359 8.67 16.40 28.31
CA THR A 359 7.68 15.40 28.74
C THR A 359 7.42 15.56 30.22
N LEU A 360 6.16 15.77 30.60
CA LEU A 360 5.71 15.82 31.98
C LEU A 360 5.47 14.40 32.49
N PHE A 361 6.11 14.05 33.60
CA PHE A 361 5.94 12.79 34.31
C PHE A 361 5.33 13.03 35.69
N ALA A 362 4.59 12.04 36.17
CA ALA A 362 4.05 11.97 37.52
C ALA A 362 4.34 10.60 38.17
N VAL A 363 4.40 10.58 39.50
CA VAL A 363 4.63 9.36 40.29
C VAL A 363 3.34 9.02 41.06
N PRO A 364 2.74 7.83 40.88
CA PRO A 364 1.46 7.49 41.51
C PRO A 364 1.57 7.32 43.03
N VAL A 365 0.52 7.74 43.75
CA VAL A 365 0.34 7.57 45.20
C VAL A 365 0.08 6.09 45.51
N PRO A 366 0.70 5.50 46.55
CA PRO A 366 0.42 4.12 46.95
C PRO A 366 -1.01 3.95 47.50
N PRO A 367 -1.66 2.80 47.27
CA PRO A 367 -2.99 2.53 47.83
C PRO A 367 -2.97 2.48 49.36
N PRO A 368 -4.02 2.99 50.04
CA PRO A 368 -4.06 3.05 51.49
C PRO A 368 -4.09 1.64 52.11
N GLY A 369 -3.15 1.36 53.02
CA GLY A 369 -3.06 0.11 53.79
C GLY A 369 -1.83 -0.78 53.52
N GLY A 370 -1.03 -0.48 52.50
CA GLY A 370 0.20 -1.23 52.20
C GLY A 370 1.36 -0.90 53.15
N SER A 371 1.60 -1.76 54.15
CA SER A 371 2.78 -1.67 55.04
C SER A 371 4.00 -2.41 54.49
N SER A 372 5.18 -1.95 54.93
CA SER A 372 6.53 -2.57 54.82
C SER A 372 7.43 -2.27 53.61
N ASP A 373 8.70 -2.00 53.92
CA ASP A 373 9.81 -1.57 53.06
C ASP A 373 10.29 -2.60 52.00
N THR A 374 9.65 -3.76 51.90
CA THR A 374 10.08 -4.88 51.06
C THR A 374 9.59 -4.77 49.61
N SER A 375 8.57 -3.96 49.33
CA SER A 375 8.02 -3.75 47.98
C SER A 375 8.63 -2.55 47.24
N LYS A 376 9.95 -2.34 47.33
CA LYS A 376 10.70 -1.38 46.48
C LYS A 376 10.84 -1.86 45.02
N GLN A 377 9.81 -2.54 44.50
CA GLN A 377 9.60 -2.62 43.05
C GLN A 377 9.40 -1.19 42.55
N ARG A 378 10.38 -0.75 41.74
CA ARG A 378 10.56 0.57 41.15
C ARG A 378 9.23 1.14 40.64
N ARG A 379 8.55 1.99 41.44
CA ARG A 379 7.32 2.70 41.05
C ARG A 379 7.59 3.42 39.72
N VAL A 380 6.95 2.96 38.65
CA VAL A 380 7.24 3.46 37.29
C VAL A 380 6.57 4.83 37.13
N PRO A 381 7.31 5.90 36.80
CA PRO A 381 6.71 7.20 36.54
C PRO A 381 5.85 7.15 35.27
N GLU A 382 4.65 7.72 35.33
CA GLU A 382 3.73 7.81 34.21
C GLU A 382 3.95 9.12 33.46
N ALA A 383 4.03 9.08 32.13
CA ALA A 383 4.00 10.29 31.31
C ALA A 383 2.55 10.81 31.26
N LEU A 384 2.35 12.12 31.48
CA LEU A 384 1.05 12.78 31.40
C LEU A 384 0.87 13.56 30.09
N GLY A 385 1.96 14.09 29.54
CA GLY A 385 1.94 14.75 28.24
C GLY A 385 3.31 15.24 27.78
N TRP A 386 3.41 15.63 26.50
CA TRP A 386 4.67 16.04 25.87
C TRP A 386 4.48 17.19 24.87
N VAL A 387 5.57 17.91 24.57
CA VAL A 387 5.60 18.92 23.50
C VAL A 387 6.99 19.05 22.90
N THR A 388 7.06 19.32 21.60
CA THR A 388 8.31 19.55 20.87
C THR A 388 8.25 20.85 20.08
N THR A 389 9.27 21.70 20.24
CA THR A 389 9.39 23.02 19.58
C THR A 389 10.82 23.23 19.04
N PRO A 390 11.03 23.87 17.89
CA PRO A 390 12.37 24.21 17.42
C PRO A 390 13.01 25.26 18.34
N LEU A 391 14.30 25.10 18.66
CA LEU A 391 15.05 26.08 19.44
C LEU A 391 15.27 27.39 18.68
N PHE A 392 15.45 27.30 17.37
CA PHE A 392 15.55 28.47 16.49
C PHE A 392 14.21 28.65 15.76
N ASN A 393 13.63 29.85 15.84
CA ASN A 393 12.47 30.21 15.00
C ASN A 393 12.92 30.44 13.54
N PHE A 394 12.06 30.95 12.67
CA PHE A 394 12.40 31.17 11.24
C PHE A 394 13.65 32.04 11.00
N ARG A 395 14.01 32.94 11.92
CA ARG A 395 15.15 33.87 11.76
C ARG A 395 16.24 33.75 12.84
N VAL A 396 15.88 33.42 14.08
CA VAL A 396 16.73 33.61 15.27
C VAL A 396 16.57 32.51 16.31
N LEU A 397 17.52 32.41 17.24
CA LEU A 397 17.35 31.64 18.47
C LEU A 397 16.14 32.14 19.28
N THR A 398 15.33 31.21 19.80
CA THR A 398 14.14 31.54 20.60
C THR A 398 14.54 32.15 21.93
N CYS A 399 13.90 33.27 22.28
CA CYS A 399 14.17 34.03 23.50
C CYS A 399 12.88 34.43 24.23
N GLY A 400 13.03 34.78 25.50
CA GLY A 400 11.95 35.23 26.37
C GLY A 400 10.92 34.15 26.72
N ARG A 401 9.80 34.58 27.30
CA ARG A 401 8.72 33.69 27.75
C ARG A 401 7.99 33.04 26.57
N LYS A 402 7.64 31.77 26.73
CA LYS A 402 6.78 30.97 25.84
C LYS A 402 5.81 30.15 26.68
N LEU A 403 4.58 30.00 26.19
CA LEU A 403 3.60 29.05 26.73
C LEU A 403 3.45 27.93 25.69
N LEU A 404 3.64 26.69 26.08
CA LEU A 404 3.52 25.53 25.21
C LEU A 404 2.41 24.61 25.73
N GLY A 405 1.42 24.26 24.90
CA GLY A 405 0.44 23.23 25.26
C GLY A 405 1.04 21.83 25.10
N LEU A 406 0.85 20.96 26.11
CA LEU A 406 1.21 19.55 26.02
C LEU A 406 0.15 18.75 25.25
N TRP A 407 0.62 17.84 24.39
CA TRP A 407 -0.18 16.72 23.88
C TRP A 407 -0.41 15.68 24.99
N PRO A 408 -1.56 14.98 25.01
CA PRO A 408 -1.79 13.87 25.93
C PRO A 408 -0.77 12.74 25.70
N ALA A 409 -0.32 12.09 26.78
CA ALA A 409 0.62 10.96 26.69
C ALA A 409 0.07 9.71 25.96
N THR A 410 -1.23 9.65 25.68
CA THR A 410 -1.83 8.61 24.83
C THR A 410 -1.53 8.78 23.34
N GLN A 411 -0.96 9.91 22.91
CA GLN A 411 -0.45 10.10 21.56
C GLN A 411 1.06 9.87 21.54
N ASP A 412 1.54 9.06 20.60
CA ASP A 412 2.95 8.69 20.53
C ASP A 412 3.85 9.92 20.26
N ASN A 413 4.91 10.00 21.05
CA ASN A 413 5.92 11.06 21.09
C ASN A 413 7.03 10.83 20.04
N SER A 414 7.13 9.61 19.50
CA SER A 414 8.35 9.10 18.86
C SER A 414 8.85 9.84 17.61
N ARG A 415 8.01 10.60 16.88
CA ARG A 415 8.36 11.17 15.55
C ARG A 415 7.88 12.61 15.28
N ALA A 416 7.16 13.25 16.19
CA ALA A 416 6.64 14.60 16.00
C ALA A 416 7.73 15.68 16.16
N ARG A 417 7.85 16.61 15.20
CA ARG A 417 9.02 17.52 15.13
C ARG A 417 8.81 18.95 15.60
N SER A 418 7.64 19.53 15.37
CA SER A 418 7.41 20.94 15.68
C SER A 418 5.92 21.24 15.74
N THR A 419 5.28 20.74 16.81
CA THR A 419 3.85 20.93 17.06
C THR A 419 3.62 21.23 18.55
N PRO A 420 3.52 22.52 18.95
CA PRO A 420 2.83 22.88 20.18
C PRO A 420 1.39 22.35 20.13
N CYS A 421 0.83 21.86 21.23
CA CYS A 421 -0.59 21.50 21.23
C CYS A 421 -1.45 22.75 21.04
N GLY A 422 -1.99 22.92 19.84
CA GLY A 422 -2.91 24.00 19.48
C GLY A 422 -4.38 23.65 19.73
N SER A 423 -4.67 22.63 20.55
CA SER A 423 -6.04 22.34 20.95
C SER A 423 -6.59 23.48 21.84
N PRO A 424 -7.91 23.75 21.84
CA PRO A 424 -8.50 24.74 22.74
C PRO A 424 -8.46 24.37 24.22
N SER A 425 -8.05 23.14 24.54
CA SER A 425 -8.03 22.55 25.88
C SER A 425 -6.83 21.58 25.99
N PRO A 426 -5.59 22.10 26.02
CA PRO A 426 -4.39 21.28 26.15
C PRO A 426 -4.35 20.61 27.53
N SER A 427 -3.76 19.42 27.65
CA SER A 427 -3.74 18.69 28.93
C SER A 427 -3.04 19.46 30.04
N ALA A 428 -1.94 20.16 29.72
CA ALA A 428 -1.29 21.10 30.62
C ALA A 428 -0.52 22.16 29.83
N LEU A 429 -0.21 23.29 30.48
CA LEU A 429 0.46 24.45 29.90
C LEU A 429 1.76 24.79 30.64
N PRO A 430 2.91 24.20 30.29
CA PRO A 430 4.22 24.73 30.68
C PRO A 430 4.50 26.12 30.08
N GLN A 431 4.65 27.10 30.97
CA GLN A 431 5.41 28.32 30.75
C GLN A 431 6.90 28.00 30.80
N ILE A 432 7.63 28.51 29.81
CA ILE A 432 9.07 28.40 29.67
C ILE A 432 9.66 29.78 29.49
N ASP A 433 10.67 30.11 30.29
CA ASP A 433 11.48 31.32 30.10
C ASP A 433 12.83 30.94 29.46
N PHE A 434 12.99 31.27 28.18
CA PHE A 434 14.25 31.18 27.43
C PHE A 434 15.14 32.40 27.72
N PRO A 435 16.48 32.30 27.56
CA PRO A 435 17.39 33.38 27.94
C PRO A 435 17.13 34.62 27.09
N THR A 436 16.94 35.76 27.74
CA THR A 436 16.85 37.06 27.05
C THR A 436 18.27 37.53 26.73
N SER A 437 18.63 37.54 25.45
CA SER A 437 19.87 38.14 24.96
C SER A 437 19.66 39.64 24.74
N ALA A 438 20.69 40.45 25.01
CA ALA A 438 20.71 41.88 24.68
C ALA A 438 20.81 42.14 23.16
N PHE A 439 21.09 41.11 22.36
CA PHE A 439 21.25 41.17 20.91
C PHE A 439 20.62 39.94 20.21
N GLU A 440 20.19 40.15 18.97
CA GLU A 440 19.50 39.15 18.15
C GLU A 440 20.46 38.06 17.64
N VAL A 441 20.34 36.82 18.14
CA VAL A 441 21.20 35.70 17.73
C VAL A 441 20.64 35.02 16.47
N LYS A 442 21.25 35.30 15.32
CA LYS A 442 20.92 34.71 14.02
C LYS A 442 21.82 33.50 13.73
N PHE A 443 21.25 32.46 13.12
CA PHE A 443 22.04 31.39 12.53
C PHE A 443 22.46 31.81 11.12
N THR A 444 23.77 31.87 10.87
CA THR A 444 24.34 32.18 9.57
C THR A 444 24.71 30.89 8.85
N SER A 445 24.04 30.54 7.75
CA SER A 445 24.51 29.44 6.89
C SER A 445 25.92 29.76 6.38
N PRO A 446 26.88 28.81 6.43
CA PRO A 446 28.20 29.05 5.86
C PRO A 446 28.07 29.28 4.35
N GLY A 447 28.78 30.29 3.84
CA GLY A 447 28.88 30.49 2.39
C GLY A 447 29.66 29.34 1.74
N MET A 448 29.29 28.95 0.52
CA MET A 448 30.02 27.94 -0.26
C MET A 448 31.43 28.46 -0.60
N GLN A 449 32.41 28.18 0.27
CA GLN A 449 33.82 28.38 -0.04
C GLN A 449 34.31 27.28 -0.97
N ALA A 450 34.22 27.53 -2.27
CA ALA A 450 34.63 26.61 -3.35
C ALA A 450 36.16 26.43 -3.47
N GLY A 451 36.90 26.37 -2.34
CA GLY A 451 38.37 26.38 -2.35
C GLY A 451 39.11 25.85 -1.12
N SER A 452 38.43 25.41 -0.05
CA SER A 452 39.11 24.85 1.14
C SER A 452 39.33 23.33 1.07
N CYS A 453 38.48 22.58 0.36
CA CYS A 453 38.72 21.17 0.02
C CYS A 453 39.66 21.01 -1.19
N SER A 454 40.81 21.66 -1.15
CA SER A 454 42.00 21.07 -1.76
C SER A 454 42.30 19.78 -1.01
N PRO A 455 42.43 18.61 -1.67
CA PRO A 455 42.97 17.45 -0.98
C PRO A 455 44.40 17.79 -0.60
N SER A 456 44.66 18.02 0.68
CA SER A 456 46.02 18.03 1.21
C SER A 456 46.67 16.72 0.79
N GLN A 457 47.74 16.78 0.00
CA GLN A 457 48.41 15.61 -0.57
C GLN A 457 49.04 14.77 0.54
N SER A 458 48.22 13.94 1.20
CA SER A 458 48.69 12.79 1.97
C SER A 458 49.17 11.74 0.98
N HIS A 459 50.39 11.99 0.48
CA HIS A 459 51.36 11.10 -0.15
C HIS A 459 50.83 9.73 -0.58
N GLY A 460 50.89 9.47 -1.88
CA GLY A 460 50.39 8.24 -2.47
C GLY A 460 51.01 6.98 -1.87
N ILE A 461 50.24 6.28 -1.05
CA ILE A 461 50.46 4.86 -0.78
C ILE A 461 49.64 4.08 -1.80
N VAL A 462 50.32 3.59 -2.83
CA VAL A 462 49.76 2.65 -3.80
C VAL A 462 49.51 1.32 -3.10
N TRP A 463 48.29 1.13 -2.58
CA TRP A 463 47.85 -0.15 -2.00
C TRP A 463 47.45 -1.13 -3.11
N VAL A 464 48.46 -1.62 -3.84
CA VAL A 464 48.33 -2.84 -4.66
C VAL A 464 48.38 -4.05 -3.72
N GLY A 465 47.40 -4.96 -3.83
CA GLY A 465 47.48 -6.29 -3.19
C GLY A 465 46.55 -6.60 -2.03
N MET A 466 45.56 -5.74 -1.72
CA MET A 466 44.39 -6.17 -0.93
C MET A 466 43.18 -6.35 -1.84
N PRO A 467 42.36 -7.41 -1.66
CA PRO A 467 41.08 -7.47 -2.35
C PRO A 467 40.29 -6.22 -1.97
N SER A 468 39.68 -5.57 -2.96
CA SER A 468 38.67 -4.55 -2.68
C SER A 468 37.64 -5.19 -1.74
N PRO A 469 37.52 -4.74 -0.48
CA PRO A 469 36.43 -5.22 0.35
C PRO A 469 35.17 -4.84 -0.42
N PRO A 470 34.24 -5.77 -0.68
CA PRO A 470 33.04 -5.43 -1.40
C PRO A 470 32.41 -4.25 -0.67
N LEU A 471 32.26 -3.12 -1.39
CA LEU A 471 31.32 -2.10 -0.96
C LEU A 471 30.02 -2.87 -0.70
N PRO A 472 29.49 -2.89 0.54
CA PRO A 472 28.32 -3.68 0.85
C PRO A 472 27.23 -3.25 -0.14
N GLN A 473 26.72 -4.21 -0.92
CA GLN A 473 25.75 -3.91 -1.97
C GLN A 473 24.59 -3.14 -1.34
N ALA A 474 24.21 -2.04 -2.01
CA ALA A 474 23.53 -0.91 -1.40
C ALA A 474 22.26 -1.34 -0.65
N SER A 475 22.35 -1.36 0.67
CA SER A 475 21.28 -1.78 1.59
C SER A 475 20.72 -0.55 2.29
N SER A 476 19.99 0.27 1.53
CA SER A 476 19.29 1.46 2.02
C SER A 476 17.95 1.11 2.68
N LEU A 477 17.56 1.92 3.68
CA LEU A 477 16.26 1.90 4.38
C LEU A 477 15.84 0.65 5.18
N SER A 478 16.77 -0.23 5.54
CA SER A 478 16.61 -0.88 6.85
C SER A 478 16.74 0.18 7.95
N PRO A 479 16.09 0.02 9.13
CA PRO A 479 16.54 0.72 10.33
C PRO A 479 18.01 0.35 10.51
N ALA A 480 18.91 1.32 10.30
CA ALA A 480 20.30 1.08 9.91
C ALA A 480 20.87 -0.17 10.62
N PRO A 481 21.31 -1.21 9.87
CA PRO A 481 21.81 -2.44 10.47
C PRO A 481 23.12 -2.05 11.11
N ARG A 482 23.05 -1.72 12.42
CA ARG A 482 23.74 -0.57 13.02
C ARG A 482 25.14 -0.44 12.42
N LEU A 483 25.29 0.47 11.43
CA LEU A 483 26.61 0.80 10.90
C LEU A 483 27.43 1.18 12.12
N VAL A 484 28.37 0.29 12.47
CA VAL A 484 29.13 0.44 13.71
C VAL A 484 29.85 1.78 13.58
N ASP A 485 30.09 2.52 14.66
CA ASP A 485 30.63 3.88 14.51
C ASP A 485 32.00 3.89 13.80
N MET A 486 32.69 2.73 13.76
CA MET A 486 33.83 2.46 12.87
C MET A 486 33.48 2.45 11.36
N ASP A 487 32.40 1.78 10.95
CA ASP A 487 31.94 1.76 9.55
C ASP A 487 31.44 3.15 9.11
N ARG A 488 30.73 3.87 9.99
CA ARG A 488 30.32 5.26 9.74
C ARG A 488 31.51 6.17 9.53
N LYS A 489 32.50 6.11 10.43
CA LYS A 489 33.73 6.87 10.33
C LYS A 489 34.48 6.55 9.04
N ARG A 490 34.63 5.25 8.73
CA ARG A 490 35.26 4.77 7.49
C ARG A 490 34.53 5.22 6.22
N LEU A 491 33.19 5.26 6.23
CA LEU A 491 32.39 5.77 5.11
C LEU A 491 32.61 7.28 4.92
N TRP A 492 32.61 8.05 6.00
CA TRP A 492 32.86 9.49 5.97
C TRP A 492 34.29 9.85 5.53
N GLU A 493 35.29 9.11 6.02
CA GLU A 493 36.68 9.24 5.58
C GLU A 493 36.83 8.95 4.08
N LYS A 494 36.10 7.96 3.56
CA LYS A 494 36.15 7.57 2.14
C LYS A 494 35.15 8.28 1.24
N ARG A 495 34.47 9.34 1.71
CA ARG A 495 33.41 10.08 0.99
C ARG A 495 33.71 10.38 -0.49
N SER A 496 34.93 10.76 -0.83
CA SER A 496 35.35 11.06 -2.21
C SER A 496 35.17 9.87 -3.17
N HIS A 497 35.31 8.63 -2.68
CA HIS A 497 35.10 7.41 -3.47
C HIS A 497 33.60 7.11 -3.68
N CYS A 498 32.72 7.66 -2.85
CA CYS A 498 31.29 7.40 -2.91
C CYS A 498 30.58 8.21 -4.01
N HIS A 499 31.20 9.23 -4.59
CA HIS A 499 30.65 9.99 -5.74
C HIS A 499 30.37 9.11 -6.97
N ALA A 500 31.06 7.97 -7.09
CA ALA A 500 30.81 6.98 -8.15
C ALA A 500 29.47 6.22 -7.99
N ALA A 501 28.79 6.35 -6.85
CA ALA A 501 27.51 5.71 -6.57
C ALA A 501 26.52 6.73 -5.97
N PRO A 502 25.74 7.47 -6.80
CA PRO A 502 24.90 8.58 -6.34
C PRO A 502 23.95 8.23 -5.18
N GLY A 503 23.35 7.03 -5.22
CA GLY A 503 22.47 6.49 -4.18
C GLY A 503 23.13 6.22 -2.81
N ALA A 504 24.45 6.39 -2.67
CA ALA A 504 25.14 6.28 -1.39
C ALA A 504 24.96 7.52 -0.48
N LEU A 505 24.51 8.66 -1.02
CA LEU A 505 24.44 9.92 -0.28
C LEU A 505 23.62 9.86 1.03
N PRO A 506 22.42 9.23 1.10
CA PRO A 506 21.67 9.14 2.36
C PRO A 506 22.46 8.40 3.46
N MET A 507 23.21 7.36 3.11
CA MET A 507 24.07 6.63 4.06
C MET A 507 25.25 7.48 4.52
N LEU A 508 25.84 8.24 3.61
CA LEU A 508 26.97 9.14 3.89
C LEU A 508 26.55 10.30 4.81
N LEU A 509 25.42 10.96 4.53
CA LEU A 509 24.83 11.99 5.39
C LEU A 509 24.41 11.43 6.77
N ALA A 510 23.86 10.22 6.82
CA ALA A 510 23.53 9.55 8.09
C ALA A 510 24.78 9.15 8.93
N SER A 511 25.95 9.15 8.28
CA SER A 511 27.28 8.86 8.84
C SER A 511 28.15 10.11 9.03
N ALA A 512 27.61 11.32 8.79
CA ALA A 512 28.31 12.57 9.08
C ALA A 512 28.73 12.63 10.56
N PRO A 513 29.97 13.05 10.88
CA PRO A 513 30.53 12.96 12.23
C PRO A 513 29.85 13.92 13.20
N SER A 514 29.39 15.06 12.70
CA SER A 514 28.59 16.03 13.45
C SER A 514 27.81 16.92 12.50
N TRP A 515 26.71 17.50 13.01
CA TRP A 515 25.94 18.57 12.35
C TRP A 515 26.19 19.94 13.03
N GLU A 516 27.24 20.02 13.87
CA GLU A 516 27.77 21.28 14.40
C GLU A 516 28.11 22.25 13.25
N TRP A 517 27.96 23.56 13.50
CA TRP A 517 28.18 24.60 12.50
C TRP A 517 29.53 24.48 11.77
N GLY A 518 30.60 24.10 12.49
CA GLY A 518 31.94 23.92 11.92
C GLY A 518 32.07 22.77 10.92
N CYS A 519 31.13 21.81 10.89
CA CYS A 519 31.12 20.70 9.93
C CYS A 519 30.24 20.99 8.70
N LEU A 520 29.36 21.99 8.77
CA LEU A 520 28.45 22.34 7.68
C LEU A 520 29.15 22.77 6.37
N PRO A 521 30.29 23.50 6.38
CA PRO A 521 31.02 23.82 5.15
C PRO A 521 31.39 22.56 4.34
N ASP A 522 31.92 21.52 5.01
CA ASP A 522 32.29 20.26 4.36
C ASP A 522 31.08 19.49 3.84
N ILE A 523 29.98 19.46 4.62
CA ILE A 523 28.73 18.79 4.23
C ILE A 523 28.09 19.50 3.02
N TYR A 524 28.05 20.84 3.01
CA TYR A 524 27.44 21.61 1.92
C TYR A 524 28.34 21.64 0.68
N ALA A 525 29.67 21.65 0.84
CA ALA A 525 30.60 21.44 -0.27
C ALA A 525 30.40 20.06 -0.91
N LEU A 526 30.31 18.99 -0.10
CA LEU A 526 30.01 17.64 -0.55
C LEU A 526 28.69 17.58 -1.34
N LEU A 527 27.60 18.18 -0.83
CA LEU A 527 26.32 18.26 -1.54
C LEU A 527 26.45 19.00 -2.89
N SER A 528 27.16 20.13 -2.92
CA SER A 528 27.33 20.95 -4.14
C SER A 528 28.16 20.26 -5.24
N GLN A 529 29.03 19.32 -4.84
CA GLN A 529 29.89 18.52 -5.73
C GLN A 529 29.29 17.14 -6.01
N TRP A 530 28.14 16.80 -5.41
CA TRP A 530 27.55 15.48 -5.58
C TRP A 530 26.97 15.32 -6.98
N THR A 531 27.09 14.12 -7.54
CA THR A 531 26.48 13.75 -8.81
C THR A 531 24.95 13.77 -8.66
N TYR A 532 24.26 14.30 -9.68
CA TYR A 532 22.79 14.42 -9.67
C TYR A 532 22.14 13.06 -9.35
N MET A 533 21.34 12.99 -8.29
CA MET A 533 20.57 11.78 -7.95
C MET A 533 19.26 11.74 -8.73
N SER A 534 18.77 10.54 -9.04
CA SER A 534 17.42 10.40 -9.59
C SER A 534 16.39 11.03 -8.64
N HIS A 535 15.29 11.56 -9.18
CA HIS A 535 14.20 12.08 -8.36
C HIS A 535 13.61 11.00 -7.44
N GLN A 536 13.64 9.74 -7.87
CA GLN A 536 13.21 8.56 -7.10
C GLN A 536 14.11 8.29 -5.87
N ASP A 537 15.43 8.41 -6.01
CA ASP A 537 16.37 8.31 -4.89
C ASP A 537 16.29 9.55 -3.96
N ALA A 538 16.11 10.74 -4.54
CA ALA A 538 16.05 12.01 -3.82
C ALA A 538 14.87 12.07 -2.83
N LEU A 539 13.78 11.33 -3.06
CA LEU A 539 12.68 11.17 -2.10
C LEU A 539 13.17 10.71 -0.71
N GLY A 540 14.21 9.86 -0.64
CA GLY A 540 14.78 9.39 0.63
C GLY A 540 15.39 10.50 1.49
N LEU A 541 15.83 11.60 0.88
CA LEU A 541 16.33 12.79 1.57
C LEU A 541 15.21 13.68 2.14
N LEU A 542 13.96 13.44 1.75
CA LEU A 542 12.78 13.95 2.46
C LEU A 542 12.41 13.08 3.69
N HIS A 543 13.24 12.08 3.98
CA HIS A 543 13.34 11.34 5.25
C HIS A 543 13.14 12.26 6.47
N ALA A 544 12.53 11.75 7.54
CA ALA A 544 12.68 12.32 8.87
C ALA A 544 14.18 12.43 9.24
N THR A 545 14.99 11.40 9.00
CA THR A 545 16.43 11.37 9.35
C THR A 545 17.24 12.59 8.84
N PHE A 546 16.76 13.28 7.81
CA PHE A 546 17.41 14.45 7.20
C PHE A 546 16.55 15.73 7.41
N PRO A 547 16.73 16.44 8.54
CA PRO A 547 16.02 17.69 8.82
C PRO A 547 16.67 18.93 8.19
N ASP A 548 17.97 18.88 7.87
CA ASP A 548 18.77 20.02 7.42
C ASP A 548 18.20 20.67 6.16
N GLN A 549 18.13 22.00 6.17
CA GLN A 549 17.52 22.78 5.09
C GLN A 549 18.27 22.71 3.76
N GLU A 550 19.60 22.54 3.75
CA GLU A 550 20.37 22.43 2.50
C GLU A 550 20.17 21.05 1.88
N VAL A 551 20.22 19.98 2.68
CA VAL A 551 19.88 18.63 2.22
C VAL A 551 18.47 18.59 1.63
N ARG A 552 17.48 19.19 2.30
CA ARG A 552 16.10 19.27 1.79
C ARG A 552 15.96 20.14 0.56
N ARG A 553 16.72 21.23 0.45
CA ARG A 553 16.73 22.10 -0.74
C ARG A 553 17.31 21.37 -1.95
N THR A 554 18.45 20.70 -1.79
CA THR A 554 19.09 19.87 -2.83
C THR A 554 18.17 18.73 -3.26
N ALA A 555 17.52 18.03 -2.31
CA ALA A 555 16.54 17.00 -2.62
C ALA A 555 15.38 17.53 -3.47
N VAL A 556 14.81 18.69 -3.10
CA VAL A 556 13.71 19.33 -3.86
C VAL A 556 14.19 19.85 -5.23
N GLN A 557 15.44 20.31 -5.36
CA GLN A 557 16.03 20.69 -6.65
C GLN A 557 16.14 19.47 -7.60
N TRP A 558 16.51 18.30 -7.09
CA TRP A 558 16.54 17.06 -7.88
C TRP A 558 15.15 16.47 -8.14
N ILE A 559 14.16 16.78 -7.29
CA ILE A 559 12.76 16.40 -7.53
C ILE A 559 12.08 17.35 -8.54
N ASP A 560 12.54 18.61 -8.72
CA ASP A 560 11.90 19.56 -9.65
C ASP A 560 11.91 19.11 -11.12
N SER A 561 12.77 18.14 -11.49
CA SER A 561 12.79 17.50 -12.82
C SER A 561 11.67 16.50 -13.07
N ILE A 562 10.89 16.11 -12.06
CA ILE A 562 9.82 15.11 -12.19
C ILE A 562 8.70 15.63 -13.12
N SER A 563 8.15 14.76 -13.98
CA SER A 563 6.97 15.10 -14.79
C SER A 563 5.71 15.29 -13.93
N ASP A 564 4.70 16.05 -14.39
CA ASP A 564 3.45 16.21 -13.63
C ASP A 564 2.68 14.89 -13.49
N THR A 565 2.70 14.04 -14.52
CA THR A 565 2.14 12.68 -14.48
C THR A 565 2.76 11.81 -13.39
N GLU A 566 4.09 11.82 -13.26
CA GLU A 566 4.81 11.03 -12.25
C GLU A 566 4.75 11.69 -10.86
N LEU A 567 4.64 13.02 -10.78
CA LEU A 567 4.43 13.73 -9.51
C LEU A 567 3.13 13.28 -8.82
N LEU A 568 2.06 13.00 -9.59
CA LEU A 568 0.82 12.43 -9.04
C LEU A 568 1.02 11.04 -8.42
N ASP A 569 2.02 10.28 -8.86
CA ASP A 569 2.36 8.97 -8.26
C ASP A 569 3.12 9.09 -6.94
N TYR A 570 3.70 10.24 -6.59
CA TYR A 570 4.41 10.46 -5.32
C TYR A 570 3.78 11.56 -4.45
N LEU A 571 2.74 12.24 -4.93
CA LEU A 571 2.09 13.34 -4.23
C LEU A 571 1.60 12.98 -2.81
N PRO A 572 0.98 11.82 -2.54
CA PRO A 572 0.62 11.41 -1.18
C PRO A 572 1.82 11.39 -0.21
N GLN A 573 2.95 10.84 -0.65
CA GLN A 573 4.20 10.74 0.13
C GLN A 573 4.81 12.12 0.36
N LEU A 574 4.79 13.00 -0.65
CA LEU A 574 5.25 14.38 -0.51
C LEU A 574 4.35 15.17 0.47
N VAL A 575 3.04 14.93 0.49
CA VAL A 575 2.11 15.53 1.47
C VAL A 575 2.32 14.99 2.89
N GLN A 576 2.74 13.73 3.07
CA GLN A 576 3.20 13.24 4.37
C GLN A 576 4.57 13.81 4.75
N ALA A 577 5.49 13.98 3.81
CA ALA A 577 6.82 14.57 4.04
C ALA A 577 6.75 16.02 4.56
N LEU A 578 5.63 16.73 4.31
CA LEU A 578 5.33 18.03 4.92
C LEU A 578 5.21 17.99 6.45
N LYS A 579 4.95 16.82 7.07
CA LYS A 579 5.00 16.65 8.53
C LYS A 579 6.43 16.69 9.07
N TYR A 580 7.41 16.35 8.22
CA TYR A 580 8.82 16.29 8.60
C TYR A 580 9.57 17.63 8.47
N GLU A 581 8.95 18.62 7.83
CA GLU A 581 9.49 19.98 7.71
C GLU A 581 9.52 20.71 9.05
N CYS A 582 10.62 21.39 9.37
CA CYS A 582 10.74 22.11 10.63
C CYS A 582 9.83 23.37 10.68
N TYR A 583 9.69 24.05 9.53
CA TYR A 583 8.96 25.32 9.37
C TYR A 583 7.81 25.19 8.36
N LEU A 584 6.85 26.14 8.41
CA LEU A 584 5.72 26.19 7.48
C LEU A 584 6.12 26.65 6.06
N ASP A 585 7.11 27.54 5.97
CA ASP A 585 7.76 27.90 4.69
C ASP A 585 9.00 27.02 4.51
N SER A 586 8.99 26.16 3.48
CA SER A 586 10.07 25.22 3.17
C SER A 586 10.25 25.06 1.66
N PRO A 587 11.39 24.52 1.18
CA PRO A 587 11.58 24.18 -0.23
C PRO A 587 10.45 23.28 -0.77
N LEU A 588 10.05 22.26 -0.02
CA LEU A 588 9.02 21.31 -0.41
C LEU A 588 7.62 21.97 -0.50
N VAL A 589 7.27 22.83 0.46
CA VAL A 589 6.00 23.60 0.42
C VAL A 589 5.95 24.49 -0.82
N ARG A 590 7.05 25.20 -1.12
CA ARG A 590 7.14 26.07 -2.30
C ARG A 590 7.05 25.29 -3.60
N PHE A 591 7.71 24.13 -3.68
CA PHE A 591 7.62 23.22 -4.82
C PHE A 591 6.19 22.73 -5.05
N LEU A 592 5.53 22.16 -4.04
CA LEU A 592 4.15 21.66 -4.16
C LEU A 592 3.17 22.79 -4.53
N MET A 593 3.30 23.97 -3.93
CA MET A 593 2.47 25.13 -4.27
C MET A 593 2.72 25.64 -5.72
N LYS A 594 3.99 25.64 -6.19
CA LYS A 594 4.34 25.94 -7.59
C LYS A 594 3.67 24.97 -8.55
N ARG A 595 3.84 23.65 -8.32
CA ARG A 595 3.31 22.60 -9.20
C ARG A 595 1.78 22.57 -9.20
N ALA A 596 1.15 22.72 -8.03
CA ALA A 596 -0.30 22.80 -7.91
C ALA A 596 -0.87 23.98 -8.71
N ILE A 597 -0.32 25.20 -8.57
CA ILE A 597 -0.81 26.37 -9.32
C ILE A 597 -0.75 26.14 -10.83
N CYS A 598 0.26 25.42 -11.32
CA CYS A 598 0.42 25.14 -12.74
C CYS A 598 -0.45 24.01 -13.30
N ASP A 599 -1.05 23.14 -12.48
CA ASP A 599 -1.81 21.98 -12.99
C ASP A 599 -3.08 21.66 -12.17
N LEU A 600 -4.19 21.48 -12.89
CA LEU A 600 -5.51 21.25 -12.29
C LEU A 600 -5.63 19.89 -11.58
N LYS A 601 -5.00 18.82 -12.09
CA LYS A 601 -5.01 17.50 -11.45
C LYS A 601 -4.20 17.56 -10.15
N ILE A 602 -3.02 18.15 -10.16
CA ILE A 602 -2.17 18.33 -8.98
C ILE A 602 -2.90 19.20 -7.94
N THR A 603 -3.51 20.32 -8.33
CA THR A 603 -4.33 21.13 -7.39
C THR A 603 -5.50 20.32 -6.80
N HIS A 604 -6.24 19.57 -7.62
CA HIS A 604 -7.37 18.75 -7.17
C HIS A 604 -6.96 17.70 -6.15
N TYR A 605 -5.95 16.88 -6.46
CA TYR A 605 -5.49 15.84 -5.54
C TYR A 605 -4.79 16.42 -4.31
N PHE A 606 -4.02 17.52 -4.44
CA PHE A 606 -3.38 18.18 -3.31
C PHE A 606 -4.42 18.78 -2.34
N PHE A 607 -5.48 19.43 -2.85
CA PHE A 607 -6.60 19.90 -2.04
C PHE A 607 -7.18 18.78 -1.18
N TRP A 608 -7.48 17.63 -1.77
CA TRP A 608 -8.12 16.53 -1.06
C TRP A 608 -7.19 15.83 -0.06
N LEU A 609 -5.91 15.66 -0.40
CA LEU A 609 -4.90 15.12 0.53
C LEU A 609 -4.70 16.03 1.75
N LEU A 610 -4.67 17.36 1.55
CA LEU A 610 -4.69 18.34 2.64
C LEU A 610 -6.00 18.29 3.43
N LYS A 611 -7.14 18.11 2.75
CA LYS A 611 -8.48 18.09 3.37
C LYS A 611 -8.67 16.89 4.30
N ASP A 612 -8.18 15.71 3.90
CA ASP A 612 -8.16 14.51 4.74
C ASP A 612 -7.23 14.70 5.95
N GLY A 613 -6.05 15.29 5.72
CA GLY A 613 -5.08 15.67 6.76
C GLY A 613 -5.61 16.64 7.82
N LEU A 614 -6.70 17.38 7.60
CA LEU A 614 -7.28 18.28 8.61
C LEU A 614 -7.75 17.57 9.89
N LYS A 615 -7.98 16.25 9.85
CA LYS A 615 -8.37 15.44 11.02
C LYS A 615 -7.17 14.89 11.81
N ASP A 616 -5.94 15.15 11.37
CA ASP A 616 -4.72 14.78 12.08
C ASP A 616 -4.59 15.57 13.39
N SER A 617 -4.42 14.88 14.52
CA SER A 617 -4.39 15.54 15.82
C SER A 617 -3.24 16.52 15.96
N GLN A 618 -2.06 16.21 15.40
CA GLN A 618 -0.82 16.96 15.58
C GLN A 618 -0.59 17.99 14.48
N PHE A 619 -0.88 17.62 13.22
CA PHE A 619 -0.51 18.38 12.03
C PHE A 619 -1.66 19.14 11.35
N SER A 620 -2.91 18.98 11.83
CA SER A 620 -4.10 19.68 11.30
C SER A 620 -3.87 21.16 11.03
N ILE A 621 -3.33 21.92 11.99
CA ILE A 621 -3.06 23.36 11.85
C ILE A 621 -2.15 23.65 10.64
N ARG A 622 -1.09 22.85 10.43
CA ARG A 622 -0.20 23.01 9.27
C ARG A 622 -0.97 22.81 7.96
N TYR A 623 -1.79 21.78 7.90
CA TYR A 623 -2.64 21.52 6.73
C TYR A 623 -3.72 22.58 6.53
N GLN A 624 -4.26 23.20 7.59
CA GLN A 624 -5.18 24.35 7.48
C GLN A 624 -4.51 25.55 6.80
N TYR A 625 -3.29 25.93 7.19
CA TYR A 625 -2.56 27.03 6.54
C TYR A 625 -2.25 26.75 5.07
N LEU A 626 -1.82 25.52 4.75
CA LEU A 626 -1.52 25.12 3.38
C LEU A 626 -2.78 25.07 2.50
N LEU A 627 -3.89 24.56 3.03
CA LEU A 627 -5.18 24.53 2.35
C LEU A 627 -5.70 25.95 2.11
N ALA A 628 -5.59 26.84 3.11
CA ALA A 628 -5.95 28.24 2.97
C ALA A 628 -5.08 28.96 1.91
N ALA A 629 -3.79 28.65 1.85
CA ALA A 629 -2.88 29.17 0.81
C ALA A 629 -3.25 28.64 -0.59
N LEU A 630 -3.58 27.36 -0.74
CA LEU A 630 -4.02 26.76 -2.00
C LEU A 630 -5.32 27.43 -2.50
N LEU A 631 -6.32 27.57 -1.62
CA LEU A 631 -7.59 28.23 -1.92
C LEU A 631 -7.41 29.72 -2.30
N CYS A 632 -6.44 30.41 -1.71
CA CYS A 632 -6.08 31.78 -2.13
C CYS A 632 -5.52 31.86 -3.55
N CYS A 633 -4.92 30.79 -4.06
CA CYS A 633 -4.18 30.81 -5.34
C CYS A 633 -4.95 30.17 -6.51
N CYS A 634 -5.91 29.27 -6.25
CA CYS A 634 -6.54 28.44 -7.28
C CYS A 634 -7.67 29.13 -8.10
N GLY A 635 -8.10 30.34 -7.74
CA GLY A 635 -9.16 31.09 -8.44
C GLY A 635 -10.59 30.73 -8.02
N LYS A 636 -11.55 31.60 -8.34
CA LYS A 636 -12.92 31.54 -7.79
C LYS A 636 -13.68 30.28 -8.19
N GLY A 637 -13.73 29.95 -9.48
CA GLY A 637 -14.55 28.84 -9.96
C GLY A 637 -14.11 27.48 -9.41
N LEU A 638 -12.80 27.27 -9.27
CA LEU A 638 -12.25 26.05 -8.67
C LEU A 638 -12.52 25.95 -7.15
N ARG A 639 -12.57 27.08 -6.42
CA ARG A 639 -13.07 27.08 -5.03
C ARG A 639 -14.53 26.66 -4.94
N GLU A 640 -15.39 27.23 -5.78
CA GLU A 640 -16.83 26.93 -5.82
C GLU A 640 -17.12 25.49 -6.29
N GLU A 641 -16.23 24.89 -7.09
CA GLU A 641 -16.22 23.46 -7.38
C GLU A 641 -15.85 22.63 -6.14
N PHE A 642 -14.77 22.96 -5.42
CA PHE A 642 -14.40 22.25 -4.18
C PHE A 642 -15.50 22.32 -3.10
N ASP A 643 -16.20 23.45 -2.97
CA ASP A 643 -17.32 23.59 -2.04
C ASP A 643 -18.50 22.68 -2.43
N ARG A 644 -18.85 22.63 -3.73
CA ARG A 644 -19.85 21.67 -4.26
C ARG A 644 -19.45 20.21 -4.01
N GLN A 645 -18.19 19.85 -4.25
CA GLN A 645 -17.69 18.50 -3.98
C GLN A 645 -17.76 18.15 -2.48
N CYS A 646 -17.36 19.08 -1.60
CA CYS A 646 -17.44 18.89 -0.15
C CYS A 646 -18.88 18.70 0.35
N LEU A 647 -19.84 19.42 -0.23
CA LEU A 647 -21.27 19.29 0.07
C LEU A 647 -21.83 17.95 -0.41
N LEU A 648 -21.51 17.53 -1.65
CA LEU A 648 -21.90 16.23 -2.19
C LEU A 648 -21.37 15.08 -1.33
N VAL A 649 -20.07 15.06 -1.02
CA VAL A 649 -19.43 14.04 -0.16
C VAL A 649 -20.06 14.01 1.23
N SER A 650 -20.40 15.17 1.81
CA SER A 650 -21.02 15.22 3.14
C SER A 650 -22.46 14.70 3.13
N THR A 651 -23.19 14.95 2.05
CA THR A 651 -24.56 14.42 1.85
C THR A 651 -24.53 12.91 1.64
N LEU A 652 -23.62 12.40 0.80
CA LEU A 652 -23.40 10.97 0.60
C LEU A 652 -22.95 10.25 1.88
N ALA A 653 -22.08 10.87 2.68
CA ALA A 653 -21.67 10.32 3.97
C ALA A 653 -22.84 10.19 4.96
N ARG A 654 -23.74 11.18 5.01
CA ARG A 654 -24.95 11.10 5.83
C ARG A 654 -25.91 10.00 5.34
N LEU A 655 -26.12 9.90 4.02
CA LEU A 655 -26.92 8.84 3.42
C LEU A 655 -26.35 7.44 3.72
N ALA A 656 -25.03 7.26 3.56
CA ALA A 656 -24.36 5.99 3.83
C ALA A 656 -24.50 5.58 5.30
N GLN A 657 -24.34 6.53 6.23
CA GLN A 657 -24.51 6.30 7.66
C GLN A 657 -25.97 5.90 7.99
N GLN A 658 -26.96 6.61 7.44
CA GLN A 658 -28.39 6.26 7.59
C GLN A 658 -28.72 4.84 7.09
N VAL A 659 -28.20 4.44 5.93
CA VAL A 659 -28.41 3.09 5.37
C VAL A 659 -27.71 2.01 6.21
N ARG A 660 -26.52 2.31 6.76
CA ARG A 660 -25.77 1.35 7.60
C ARG A 660 -26.46 1.10 8.93
N ASP A 661 -26.92 2.16 9.59
CA ASP A 661 -27.55 2.12 10.92
C ASP A 661 -29.00 1.61 10.89
N ALA A 662 -29.66 1.61 9.72
CA ALA A 662 -30.98 1.01 9.55
C ALA A 662 -30.96 -0.53 9.66
N ALA A 663 -31.96 -1.08 10.33
CA ALA A 663 -32.16 -2.53 10.44
C ALA A 663 -32.40 -3.18 9.05
N PRO A 664 -31.96 -4.42 8.80
CA PRO A 664 -32.03 -5.02 7.45
C PRO A 664 -33.40 -5.00 6.77
N SER A 665 -34.49 -5.14 7.53
CA SER A 665 -35.88 -5.07 7.05
C SER A 665 -36.39 -3.66 6.75
N ALA A 666 -35.72 -2.62 7.26
CA ALA A 666 -36.09 -1.21 7.12
C ALA A 666 -35.08 -0.40 6.27
N ARG A 667 -34.09 -1.04 5.66
CA ARG A 667 -33.11 -0.41 4.76
C ARG A 667 -33.78 0.03 3.45
N GLN A 668 -34.24 1.27 3.43
CA GLN A 668 -34.59 1.98 2.20
C GLN A 668 -33.66 3.17 1.99
N VAL A 669 -33.46 3.58 0.73
CA VAL A 669 -32.58 4.71 0.37
C VAL A 669 -33.29 6.06 0.58
N GLY A 670 -33.86 6.27 1.77
CA GLY A 670 -34.76 7.39 2.08
C GLY A 670 -34.10 8.78 1.97
N GLY A 671 -32.78 8.87 2.16
CA GLY A 671 -32.02 10.12 1.98
C GLY A 671 -31.59 10.41 0.53
N LEU A 672 -32.03 9.64 -0.47
CA LEU A 672 -31.69 9.89 -1.88
C LEU A 672 -32.23 11.25 -2.36
N GLU A 673 -33.36 11.72 -1.82
CA GLU A 673 -33.95 12.99 -2.24
C GLU A 673 -33.06 14.18 -1.88
N ASP A 674 -32.26 14.11 -0.80
CA ASP A 674 -31.28 15.16 -0.47
C ASP A 674 -30.19 15.27 -1.54
N VAL A 675 -29.74 14.14 -2.09
CA VAL A 675 -28.72 14.11 -3.15
C VAL A 675 -29.33 14.56 -4.49
N LYS A 676 -30.59 14.21 -4.76
CA LYS A 676 -31.34 14.75 -5.90
C LYS A 676 -31.55 16.26 -5.77
N GLN A 677 -31.85 16.76 -4.58
CA GLN A 677 -32.02 18.19 -4.29
C GLN A 677 -30.70 18.96 -4.44
N PHE A 678 -29.55 18.36 -4.08
CA PHE A 678 -28.24 18.91 -4.38
C PHE A 678 -28.05 19.13 -5.89
N PHE A 679 -28.36 18.13 -6.74
CA PHE A 679 -28.24 18.29 -8.20
C PHE A 679 -29.28 19.27 -8.78
N LYS A 680 -30.52 19.31 -8.25
CA LYS A 680 -31.52 20.33 -8.61
C LYS A 680 -31.03 21.76 -8.28
N ALA A 681 -30.32 21.95 -7.18
CA ALA A 681 -29.85 23.27 -6.73
C ALA A 681 -28.53 23.73 -7.39
N HIS A 682 -27.61 22.81 -7.68
CA HIS A 682 -26.26 23.13 -8.19
C HIS A 682 -26.02 22.74 -9.66
N GLY A 683 -26.93 21.99 -10.29
CA GLY A 683 -26.87 21.57 -11.68
C GLY A 683 -25.85 20.47 -11.97
N SER A 684 -24.58 20.67 -11.62
CA SER A 684 -23.52 19.67 -11.80
C SER A 684 -22.41 19.78 -10.75
N CYS A 685 -21.63 18.71 -10.61
CA CYS A 685 -20.48 18.60 -9.71
C CYS A 685 -19.44 17.67 -10.33
N ARG A 686 -18.15 17.96 -10.14
CA ARG A 686 -17.06 17.01 -10.45
C ARG A 686 -16.91 15.99 -9.31
N LEU A 687 -16.34 14.82 -9.57
CA LEU A 687 -16.12 13.80 -8.54
C LEU A 687 -14.72 13.89 -7.91
N PRO A 688 -14.55 13.67 -6.58
CA PRO A 688 -13.25 13.59 -5.94
C PRO A 688 -12.28 12.58 -6.58
N LEU A 689 -12.79 11.51 -7.21
CA LEU A 689 -12.01 10.48 -7.90
C LEU A 689 -11.15 11.02 -9.05
N SER A 690 -11.62 12.03 -9.79
CA SER A 690 -10.90 12.69 -10.88
C SER A 690 -11.63 13.97 -11.31
N PRO A 691 -10.93 15.10 -11.56
CA PRO A 691 -11.55 16.32 -12.06
C PRO A 691 -12.18 16.17 -13.46
N SER A 692 -11.82 15.13 -14.22
CA SER A 692 -12.42 14.77 -15.52
C SER A 692 -13.88 14.29 -15.41
N LEU A 693 -14.32 13.84 -14.24
CA LEU A 693 -15.61 13.18 -14.04
C LEU A 693 -16.68 14.19 -13.61
N LEU A 694 -17.44 14.73 -14.57
CA LEU A 694 -18.49 15.72 -14.33
C LEU A 694 -19.90 15.11 -14.39
N VAL A 695 -20.69 15.26 -13.32
CA VAL A 695 -21.98 14.58 -13.13
C VAL A 695 -23.13 15.55 -12.84
N LYS A 696 -24.35 15.19 -13.27
CA LYS A 696 -25.59 16.01 -13.13
C LYS A 696 -26.76 15.33 -12.41
N GLY A 697 -26.62 14.07 -12.02
CA GLY A 697 -27.68 13.29 -11.39
C GLY A 697 -27.15 11.98 -10.81
N ILE A 698 -27.98 11.26 -10.08
CA ILE A 698 -27.58 10.03 -9.39
C ILE A 698 -28.73 9.05 -9.16
N ASP A 699 -28.46 7.78 -9.42
CA ASP A 699 -29.24 6.64 -8.97
C ASP A 699 -28.44 5.87 -7.92
N CYS A 700 -29.10 5.39 -6.87
CA CYS A 700 -28.44 4.83 -5.69
C CYS A 700 -29.06 3.50 -5.25
N SER A 701 -28.21 2.53 -4.95
CA SER A 701 -28.51 1.26 -4.29
C SER A 701 -27.42 1.00 -3.22
N TYR A 702 -27.40 -0.19 -2.61
CA TYR A 702 -26.37 -0.58 -1.65
C TYR A 702 -25.99 -2.05 -1.83
N PHE A 703 -24.81 -2.43 -1.32
CA PHE A 703 -24.39 -3.83 -1.27
C PHE A 703 -24.85 -4.50 0.02
N ASN A 704 -25.26 -5.78 -0.06
CA ASN A 704 -25.66 -6.59 1.10
C ASN A 704 -24.46 -7.17 1.89
N SER A 705 -23.34 -6.45 1.97
CA SER A 705 -22.16 -6.85 2.74
C SER A 705 -22.20 -6.29 4.16
N ASN A 706 -21.29 -6.73 5.04
CA ASN A 706 -21.22 -6.28 6.43
C ASN A 706 -21.04 -4.75 6.58
N ALA A 707 -20.28 -4.12 5.68
CA ALA A 707 -20.04 -2.67 5.67
C ALA A 707 -21.18 -1.85 5.00
N VAL A 708 -22.11 -2.51 4.29
CA VAL A 708 -23.26 -1.91 3.58
C VAL A 708 -22.90 -0.67 2.73
N PRO A 709 -21.85 -0.72 1.89
CA PRO A 709 -21.45 0.46 1.10
C PRO A 709 -22.49 0.82 0.05
N LEU A 710 -22.60 2.11 -0.27
CA LEU A 710 -23.51 2.59 -1.30
C LEU A 710 -22.97 2.25 -2.69
N LYS A 711 -23.87 1.81 -3.57
CA LYS A 711 -23.63 1.60 -4.99
C LYS A 711 -24.30 2.73 -5.78
N LEU A 712 -23.48 3.64 -6.29
CA LEU A 712 -23.88 4.86 -6.96
C LEU A 712 -23.71 4.72 -8.47
N SER A 713 -24.69 5.20 -9.22
CA SER A 713 -24.64 5.36 -10.68
C SER A 713 -24.92 6.82 -10.99
N PHE A 714 -23.87 7.59 -11.24
CA PHE A 714 -24.01 9.02 -11.55
C PHE A 714 -24.31 9.22 -13.03
N GLN A 715 -25.23 10.14 -13.32
CA GLN A 715 -25.55 10.55 -14.68
C GLN A 715 -24.47 11.50 -15.20
N ASN A 716 -23.85 11.12 -16.31
CA ASN A 716 -22.80 11.91 -16.94
C ASN A 716 -23.37 13.25 -17.46
N VAL A 717 -22.62 14.34 -17.33
CA VAL A 717 -22.99 15.61 -17.98
C VAL A 717 -22.92 15.46 -19.49
N ASP A 718 -21.84 14.84 -19.98
CA ASP A 718 -21.59 14.60 -21.39
C ASP A 718 -22.53 13.49 -21.92
N PRO A 719 -23.39 13.77 -22.92
CA PRO A 719 -24.31 12.77 -23.48
C PRO A 719 -23.61 11.67 -24.29
N LEU A 720 -22.34 11.84 -24.66
CA LEU A 720 -21.53 10.83 -25.35
C LEU A 720 -20.89 9.81 -24.39
N GLY A 721 -21.06 9.98 -23.07
CA GLY A 721 -20.49 9.11 -22.04
C GLY A 721 -21.51 8.24 -21.31
N GLU A 722 -21.07 7.04 -20.89
CA GLU A 722 -21.84 6.19 -19.98
C GLU A 722 -22.01 6.81 -18.58
N ASN A 723 -22.99 6.30 -17.83
CA ASN A 723 -23.15 6.60 -16.41
C ASN A 723 -21.95 6.12 -15.57
N ILE A 724 -21.44 7.00 -14.71
CA ILE A 724 -20.24 6.79 -13.92
C ILE A 724 -20.60 6.00 -12.65
N ARG A 725 -20.14 4.75 -12.57
CA ARG A 725 -20.44 3.81 -11.48
C ARG A 725 -19.37 3.89 -10.37
N VAL A 726 -19.80 4.16 -9.14
CA VAL A 726 -18.93 4.40 -7.97
C VAL A 726 -19.47 3.66 -6.75
N ILE A 727 -18.57 3.06 -5.97
CA ILE A 727 -18.85 2.56 -4.63
C ILE A 727 -18.46 3.65 -3.63
N PHE A 728 -19.37 4.04 -2.74
CA PHE A 728 -19.07 4.96 -1.64
C PHE A 728 -19.07 4.19 -0.32
N LYS A 729 -17.88 4.05 0.30
CA LYS A 729 -17.67 3.36 1.58
C LYS A 729 -17.71 4.38 2.72
N CYS A 730 -18.37 4.03 3.84
CA CYS A 730 -18.44 4.86 5.05
C CYS A 730 -18.34 3.99 6.32
N GLY A 731 -17.21 4.09 7.01
CA GLY A 731 -16.77 3.20 8.10
C GLY A 731 -15.31 2.77 7.90
N ASP A 732 -14.92 2.55 6.64
CA ASP A 732 -13.61 2.02 6.25
C ASP A 732 -12.58 3.13 5.95
N ASP A 733 -11.31 2.88 6.23
CA ASP A 733 -10.22 3.82 5.98
C ASP A 733 -9.51 3.57 4.64
N LEU A 734 -10.01 4.18 3.56
CA LEU A 734 -9.51 3.96 2.19
C LEU A 734 -8.11 4.52 1.92
N ARG A 735 -7.44 5.13 2.91
CA ARG A 735 -6.05 5.58 2.75
C ARG A 735 -5.11 4.41 2.49
N GLN A 736 -5.44 3.23 3.03
CA GLN A 736 -4.71 1.99 2.81
C GLN A 736 -4.92 1.44 1.39
N ASP A 737 -6.17 1.29 0.93
CA ASP A 737 -6.48 0.90 -0.46
C ASP A 737 -5.82 1.84 -1.48
N MET A 738 -5.88 3.14 -1.23
CA MET A 738 -5.25 4.16 -2.08
C MET A 738 -3.72 3.98 -2.15
N LEU A 739 -3.06 3.71 -1.01
CA LEU A 739 -1.63 3.44 -0.95
C LEU A 739 -1.27 2.11 -1.65
N THR A 740 -2.06 1.05 -1.46
CA THR A 740 -1.83 -0.26 -2.11
C THR A 740 -1.97 -0.14 -3.63
N LEU A 741 -3.04 0.48 -4.13
CA LEU A 741 -3.26 0.71 -5.57
C LEU A 741 -2.19 1.62 -6.18
N GLN A 742 -1.70 2.61 -5.43
CA GLN A 742 -0.56 3.44 -5.82
C GLN A 742 0.71 2.61 -5.99
N MET A 743 1.04 1.73 -5.03
CA MET A 743 2.20 0.84 -5.15
C MET A 743 2.06 -0.12 -6.34
N ILE A 744 0.88 -0.70 -6.56
CA ILE A 744 0.59 -1.56 -7.72
C ILE A 744 0.73 -0.77 -9.04
N ARG A 745 0.31 0.50 -9.08
CA ARG A 745 0.48 1.37 -10.26
C ARG A 745 1.96 1.64 -10.56
N ILE A 746 2.78 1.85 -9.54
CA ILE A 746 4.23 2.01 -9.68
C ILE A 746 4.88 0.70 -10.14
N MET A 747 4.49 -0.46 -9.59
CA MET A 747 4.93 -1.78 -10.09
C MET A 747 4.58 -1.98 -11.57
N ASN A 748 3.35 -1.66 -11.98
CA ASN A 748 2.95 -1.74 -13.38
C ASN A 748 3.75 -0.79 -14.28
N LYS A 749 4.07 0.44 -13.82
CA LYS A 749 4.93 1.36 -14.58
C LYS A 749 6.35 0.82 -14.75
N ILE A 750 6.94 0.22 -13.72
CA ILE A 750 8.27 -0.43 -13.80
C ILE A 750 8.24 -1.62 -14.79
N TRP A 751 7.26 -2.52 -14.67
CA TRP A 751 7.13 -3.65 -15.59
C TRP A 751 6.95 -3.19 -17.04
N VAL A 752 6.06 -2.23 -17.27
CA VAL A 752 5.84 -1.67 -18.60
C VAL A 752 7.11 -1.00 -19.14
N GLN A 753 7.85 -0.22 -18.35
CA GLN A 753 9.12 0.39 -18.78
C GLN A 753 10.15 -0.64 -19.26
N GLU A 754 10.17 -1.83 -18.66
CA GLU A 754 11.05 -2.96 -19.02
C GLU A 754 10.46 -3.88 -20.11
N GLY A 755 9.38 -3.45 -20.78
CA GLY A 755 8.73 -4.19 -21.87
C GLY A 755 7.71 -5.25 -21.46
N LEU A 756 7.36 -5.35 -20.17
CA LEU A 756 6.52 -6.39 -19.59
C LEU A 756 5.13 -5.86 -19.18
N ASP A 757 4.13 -5.93 -20.06
CA ASP A 757 2.74 -5.61 -19.66
C ASP A 757 2.05 -6.80 -18.98
N MET A 758 2.06 -6.78 -17.64
CA MET A 758 1.39 -7.76 -16.77
C MET A 758 -0.15 -7.68 -16.80
N ARG A 759 -0.77 -6.92 -17.72
CA ARG A 759 -2.23 -6.81 -17.90
C ARG A 759 -3.01 -6.42 -16.63
N MET A 760 -2.35 -5.70 -15.71
CA MET A 760 -2.96 -5.29 -14.44
C MET A 760 -4.19 -4.38 -14.66
N VAL A 761 -5.28 -4.68 -13.94
CA VAL A 761 -6.42 -3.76 -13.77
C VAL A 761 -6.17 -2.92 -12.53
N ILE A 762 -6.07 -1.60 -12.70
CA ILE A 762 -5.84 -0.63 -11.62
C ILE A 762 -6.99 0.37 -11.64
N PHE A 763 -7.86 0.28 -10.63
CA PHE A 763 -9.04 1.14 -10.49
C PHE A 763 -8.76 2.33 -9.57
N ARG A 764 -9.50 3.43 -9.75
CA ARG A 764 -9.37 4.61 -8.87
C ARG A 764 -10.00 4.33 -7.51
N CYS A 765 -9.24 4.57 -6.45
CA CYS A 765 -9.71 4.58 -5.06
C CYS A 765 -9.22 5.87 -4.40
N PHE A 766 -10.08 6.55 -3.65
CA PHE A 766 -9.75 7.86 -3.11
C PHE A 766 -10.44 8.16 -1.77
N SER A 767 -9.63 8.53 -0.76
CA SER A 767 -10.11 8.99 0.55
C SER A 767 -10.76 10.38 0.42
N THR A 768 -11.91 10.58 1.05
CA THR A 768 -12.61 11.88 1.10
C THR A 768 -12.74 12.41 2.54
N GLY A 769 -11.83 11.95 3.40
CA GLY A 769 -11.81 12.19 4.84
C GLY A 769 -11.80 10.88 5.64
N ARG A 770 -11.09 10.86 6.78
CA ARG A 770 -11.06 9.74 7.76
C ARG A 770 -12.37 8.93 7.81
N GLY A 771 -12.27 7.63 7.49
CA GLY A 771 -13.35 6.65 7.55
C GLY A 771 -14.36 6.71 6.40
N ARG A 772 -14.05 7.36 5.27
CA ARG A 772 -14.93 7.40 4.09
C ARG A 772 -14.20 7.68 2.78
N GLY A 773 -14.75 7.19 1.67
CA GLY A 773 -14.23 7.51 0.35
C GLY A 773 -14.97 6.84 -0.79
N MET A 774 -14.40 7.01 -1.98
CA MET A 774 -14.97 6.54 -3.24
C MET A 774 -14.04 5.52 -3.90
N VAL A 775 -14.64 4.51 -4.53
CA VAL A 775 -13.96 3.48 -5.33
C VAL A 775 -14.66 3.35 -6.67
N GLU A 776 -13.90 3.34 -7.75
CA GLU A 776 -14.38 3.10 -9.12
C GLU A 776 -14.92 1.66 -9.26
N MET A 777 -16.10 1.50 -9.87
CA MET A 777 -16.69 0.19 -10.12
C MET A 777 -16.29 -0.32 -11.50
N ILE A 778 -15.45 -1.35 -11.54
CA ILE A 778 -15.03 -1.97 -12.81
C ILE A 778 -16.21 -2.68 -13.49
N PRO A 779 -16.51 -2.38 -14.76
CA PRO A 779 -17.55 -3.06 -15.52
C PRO A 779 -17.14 -4.46 -15.96
N ASN A 780 -18.13 -5.30 -16.22
CA ASN A 780 -17.98 -6.65 -16.78
C ASN A 780 -17.02 -7.55 -15.97
N ALA A 781 -17.04 -7.39 -14.64
CA ALA A 781 -16.22 -8.14 -13.69
C ALA A 781 -17.10 -8.77 -12.61
N GLU A 782 -16.77 -9.99 -12.21
CA GLU A 782 -17.46 -10.74 -11.16
C GLU A 782 -16.45 -11.33 -10.16
N THR A 783 -16.87 -11.56 -8.92
CA THR A 783 -15.99 -12.18 -7.91
C THR A 783 -15.81 -13.67 -8.20
N LEU A 784 -14.62 -14.22 -7.89
CA LEU A 784 -14.36 -15.66 -8.07
C LEU A 784 -15.36 -16.50 -7.26
N ARG A 785 -15.80 -16.03 -6.09
CA ARG A 785 -16.86 -16.70 -5.33
C ARG A 785 -18.15 -16.83 -6.14
N LYS A 786 -18.61 -15.76 -6.80
CA LYS A 786 -19.86 -15.82 -7.59
C LYS A 786 -19.75 -16.86 -8.71
N ILE A 787 -18.64 -16.85 -9.44
CA ILE A 787 -18.35 -17.81 -10.52
C ILE A 787 -18.29 -19.25 -10.01
N GLN A 788 -17.60 -19.47 -8.89
CA GLN A 788 -17.50 -20.80 -8.26
C GLN A 788 -18.86 -21.29 -7.74
N VAL A 789 -19.70 -20.41 -7.19
CA VAL A 789 -21.02 -20.76 -6.63
C VAL A 789 -22.04 -21.12 -7.72
N GLU A 790 -21.89 -20.66 -8.96
CA GLU A 790 -22.68 -21.19 -10.11
C GLU A 790 -22.52 -22.72 -10.25
N HIS A 791 -21.40 -23.28 -9.78
CA HIS A 791 -21.11 -24.71 -9.79
C HIS A 791 -21.44 -25.42 -8.45
N GLY A 792 -22.19 -24.76 -7.56
CA GLY A 792 -22.62 -25.24 -6.24
C GLY A 792 -21.68 -24.84 -5.09
N VAL A 793 -22.08 -25.12 -3.85
CA VAL A 793 -21.36 -24.70 -2.63
C VAL A 793 -19.92 -25.24 -2.56
N THR A 794 -19.67 -26.40 -3.18
CA THR A 794 -18.34 -27.02 -3.31
C THR A 794 -17.57 -26.61 -4.57
N GLY A 795 -18.07 -25.64 -5.36
CA GLY A 795 -17.45 -25.19 -6.61
C GLY A 795 -16.01 -24.70 -6.46
N SER A 796 -15.64 -24.15 -5.30
CA SER A 796 -14.26 -23.77 -4.96
C SER A 796 -13.27 -24.95 -4.80
N PHE A 797 -13.74 -26.19 -4.93
CA PHE A 797 -12.93 -27.41 -5.00
C PHE A 797 -12.95 -28.07 -6.38
N LYS A 798 -13.71 -27.53 -7.34
CA LYS A 798 -13.72 -27.99 -8.74
C LYS A 798 -12.69 -27.20 -9.52
N ASP A 799 -12.05 -27.85 -10.50
CA ASP A 799 -10.96 -27.23 -11.26
C ASP A 799 -11.43 -26.50 -12.53
N ARG A 800 -12.64 -26.78 -13.01
CA ARG A 800 -13.19 -26.18 -14.25
C ARG A 800 -13.94 -24.82 -14.15
N PRO A 801 -14.53 -24.38 -13.01
CA PRO A 801 -15.46 -23.23 -13.01
C PRO A 801 -14.97 -21.94 -13.68
N LEU A 802 -13.67 -21.63 -13.59
CA LEU A 802 -13.10 -20.44 -14.21
C LEU A 802 -12.93 -20.61 -15.73
N ALA A 803 -12.49 -21.78 -16.19
CA ALA A 803 -12.38 -22.09 -17.62
C ALA A 803 -13.76 -22.11 -18.30
N ASP A 804 -14.73 -22.78 -17.68
CA ASP A 804 -16.11 -22.84 -18.17
C ASP A 804 -16.74 -21.42 -18.25
N TRP A 805 -16.44 -20.55 -17.28
CA TRP A 805 -16.92 -19.16 -17.29
C TRP A 805 -16.21 -18.29 -18.33
N LEU A 806 -14.90 -18.46 -18.56
CA LEU A 806 -14.18 -17.76 -19.61
C LEU A 806 -14.68 -18.18 -21.00
N GLN A 807 -14.87 -19.48 -21.24
CA GLN A 807 -15.39 -20.01 -22.50
C GLN A 807 -16.82 -19.55 -22.78
N LYS A 808 -17.65 -19.42 -21.74
CA LYS A 808 -19.02 -18.89 -21.83
C LYS A 808 -19.09 -17.42 -22.29
N HIS A 809 -18.08 -16.61 -21.98
CA HIS A 809 -18.04 -15.19 -22.36
C HIS A 809 -17.17 -14.89 -23.59
N ASN A 810 -16.33 -15.84 -24.01
CA ASN A 810 -15.44 -15.75 -25.16
C ASN A 810 -15.66 -17.03 -25.99
N PRO A 811 -16.71 -17.11 -26.83
CA PRO A 811 -17.06 -18.32 -27.55
C PRO A 811 -16.16 -18.61 -28.76
N GLY A 812 -15.50 -17.59 -29.32
CA GLY A 812 -14.49 -17.79 -30.37
C GLY A 812 -13.18 -18.37 -29.81
N GLU A 813 -12.49 -19.20 -30.59
CA GLU A 813 -11.22 -19.82 -30.19
C GLU A 813 -10.14 -18.74 -29.93
N ASP A 814 -9.99 -17.78 -30.84
CA ASP A 814 -9.06 -16.64 -30.71
C ASP A 814 -9.42 -15.74 -29.52
N GLU A 815 -10.71 -15.52 -29.27
CA GLU A 815 -11.20 -14.72 -28.13
C GLU A 815 -10.91 -15.40 -26.80
N TYR A 816 -11.11 -16.73 -26.74
CA TYR A 816 -10.84 -17.54 -25.56
C TYR A 816 -9.34 -17.59 -25.28
N GLU A 817 -8.49 -17.84 -26.28
CA GLU A 817 -7.03 -17.85 -26.10
C GLU A 817 -6.53 -16.46 -25.64
N LYS A 818 -7.04 -15.36 -26.21
CA LYS A 818 -6.76 -13.99 -25.75
C LYS A 818 -7.20 -13.75 -24.30
N ALA A 819 -8.34 -14.31 -23.89
CA ALA A 819 -8.81 -14.23 -22.50
C ALA A 819 -7.94 -15.07 -21.54
N VAL A 820 -7.50 -16.27 -21.96
CA VAL A 820 -6.55 -17.10 -21.19
C VAL A 820 -5.17 -16.43 -21.09
N GLU A 821 -4.68 -15.78 -22.15
CA GLU A 821 -3.45 -14.99 -22.11
C GLU A 821 -3.58 -13.85 -21.09
N ASN A 822 -4.64 -13.02 -21.22
CA ASN A 822 -4.90 -11.94 -20.26
C ASN A 822 -4.98 -12.45 -18.82
N PHE A 823 -5.56 -13.64 -18.60
CA PHE A 823 -5.59 -14.30 -17.30
C PHE A 823 -4.19 -14.68 -16.80
N ILE A 824 -3.35 -15.31 -17.63
CA ILE A 824 -1.98 -15.71 -17.27
C ILE A 824 -1.16 -14.49 -16.79
N TYR A 825 -1.12 -13.40 -17.58
CA TYR A 825 -0.35 -12.21 -17.23
C TYR A 825 -0.89 -11.49 -15.99
N SER A 826 -2.20 -11.24 -15.93
CA SER A 826 -2.81 -10.53 -14.79
C SER A 826 -2.78 -11.33 -13.50
N CYS A 827 -2.90 -12.66 -13.57
CA CYS A 827 -2.69 -13.57 -12.43
C CYS A 827 -1.24 -13.51 -11.94
N ALA A 828 -0.25 -13.59 -12.84
CA ALA A 828 1.17 -13.50 -12.47
C ALA A 828 1.51 -12.16 -11.79
N GLY A 829 1.02 -11.04 -12.34
CA GLY A 829 1.22 -9.71 -11.76
C GLY A 829 0.56 -9.56 -10.39
N CYS A 830 -0.65 -10.11 -10.21
CA CYS A 830 -1.32 -10.15 -8.90
C CYS A 830 -0.58 -11.02 -7.88
N CYS A 831 -0.06 -12.19 -8.26
CA CYS A 831 0.74 -13.06 -7.39
C CYS A 831 1.99 -12.33 -6.87
N VAL A 832 2.73 -11.63 -7.74
CA VAL A 832 3.92 -10.86 -7.34
C VAL A 832 3.53 -9.67 -6.46
N ALA A 833 2.55 -8.85 -6.85
CA ALA A 833 2.16 -7.65 -6.10
C ALA A 833 1.59 -7.99 -4.71
N THR A 834 0.71 -8.99 -4.61
CA THR A 834 0.10 -9.38 -3.32
C THR A 834 1.08 -10.03 -2.36
N TYR A 835 2.10 -10.70 -2.88
CA TYR A 835 3.22 -11.22 -2.08
C TYR A 835 4.13 -10.09 -1.59
N VAL A 836 4.64 -9.23 -2.48
CA VAL A 836 5.58 -8.14 -2.12
C VAL A 836 4.97 -7.16 -1.11
N LEU A 837 3.70 -6.80 -1.28
CA LEU A 837 2.98 -5.88 -0.39
C LEU A 837 2.34 -6.60 0.82
N GLY A 838 2.46 -7.92 0.93
CA GLY A 838 1.94 -8.69 2.07
C GLY A 838 0.44 -8.56 2.29
N ILE A 839 -0.33 -8.45 1.20
CA ILE A 839 -1.78 -8.24 1.24
C ILE A 839 -2.42 -9.47 1.89
N CYS A 840 -3.18 -9.27 2.97
CA CYS A 840 -3.84 -10.33 3.74
C CYS A 840 -5.37 -10.34 3.51
N ASP A 841 -6.08 -11.27 4.13
CA ASP A 841 -7.55 -11.47 3.96
C ASP A 841 -7.95 -11.79 2.51
N ARG A 842 -7.14 -12.65 1.87
CA ARG A 842 -7.27 -13.01 0.46
C ARG A 842 -8.23 -14.19 0.30
N HIS A 843 -9.51 -13.90 0.18
CA HIS A 843 -10.57 -14.87 -0.12
C HIS A 843 -11.19 -14.66 -1.50
N ASN A 844 -11.99 -15.63 -1.97
CA ASN A 844 -12.60 -15.65 -3.31
C ASN A 844 -13.65 -14.53 -3.57
N ASP A 845 -14.19 -13.85 -2.55
CA ASP A 845 -14.91 -12.58 -2.76
C ASP A 845 -13.99 -11.38 -3.08
N ASN A 846 -12.73 -11.39 -2.64
CA ASN A 846 -11.77 -10.26 -2.80
C ASN A 846 -10.90 -10.38 -4.06
N ILE A 847 -11.23 -11.33 -4.94
CA ILE A 847 -10.60 -11.52 -6.24
C ILE A 847 -11.70 -11.47 -7.29
N MET A 848 -11.50 -10.67 -8.32
CA MET A 848 -12.42 -10.47 -9.43
C MET A 848 -11.80 -10.88 -10.75
N LEU A 849 -12.65 -11.29 -11.69
CA LEU A 849 -12.30 -11.66 -13.05
C LEU A 849 -13.18 -10.88 -14.03
N LYS A 850 -12.56 -10.17 -14.99
CA LYS A 850 -13.26 -9.56 -16.11
C LYS A 850 -13.63 -10.61 -17.15
N THR A 851 -14.70 -10.40 -17.91
CA THR A 851 -15.08 -11.27 -19.05
C THR A 851 -13.95 -11.42 -20.07
N THR A 852 -13.13 -10.38 -20.25
CA THR A 852 -11.92 -10.37 -21.09
C THR A 852 -10.70 -11.07 -20.46
N GLY A 853 -10.89 -11.93 -19.46
CA GLY A 853 -9.84 -12.74 -18.83
C GLY A 853 -9.00 -12.04 -17.74
N HIS A 854 -9.12 -10.73 -17.57
CA HIS A 854 -8.25 -10.00 -16.65
C HIS A 854 -8.63 -10.23 -15.17
N MET A 855 -7.73 -10.82 -14.40
CA MET A 855 -7.87 -11.04 -12.95
C MET A 855 -7.33 -9.84 -12.16
N PHE A 856 -7.99 -9.47 -11.06
CA PHE A 856 -7.49 -8.45 -10.14
C PHE A 856 -8.00 -8.65 -8.70
N HIS A 857 -7.27 -8.08 -7.74
CA HIS A 857 -7.67 -8.06 -6.33
C HIS A 857 -8.43 -6.78 -5.99
N ILE A 858 -9.31 -6.86 -4.99
CA ILE A 858 -10.03 -5.74 -4.38
C ILE A 858 -9.95 -5.83 -2.85
N ASP A 859 -10.34 -4.74 -2.17
CA ASP A 859 -10.48 -4.63 -0.71
C ASP A 859 -9.16 -4.89 0.05
N PHE A 860 -8.25 -3.93 0.01
CA PHE A 860 -6.88 -4.07 0.53
C PHE A 860 -6.76 -3.77 2.03
N GLY A 861 -7.82 -4.08 2.79
CA GLY A 861 -7.99 -3.71 4.20
C GLY A 861 -6.94 -4.27 5.17
N ARG A 862 -6.05 -5.19 4.74
CA ARG A 862 -4.84 -5.59 5.50
C ARG A 862 -3.66 -5.80 4.55
N PHE A 863 -2.49 -5.25 4.91
CA PHE A 863 -1.24 -5.39 4.13
C PHE A 863 -0.01 -5.52 5.04
N LEU A 864 1.18 -5.63 4.45
CA LEU A 864 2.48 -5.78 5.13
C LEU A 864 2.59 -7.00 6.08
N GLY A 865 1.79 -8.05 5.84
CA GLY A 865 1.87 -9.29 6.61
C GLY A 865 1.09 -9.29 7.93
N HIS A 866 0.29 -8.25 8.21
CA HIS A 866 -0.67 -8.12 9.32
C HIS A 866 -1.88 -9.05 9.17
N ALA A 867 -1.61 -10.35 9.06
CA ALA A 867 -2.59 -11.40 8.86
C ALA A 867 -3.53 -11.55 10.07
N GLN A 868 -4.79 -11.89 9.81
CA GLN A 868 -5.73 -12.19 10.89
C GLN A 868 -5.29 -13.46 11.65
N MET A 869 -5.23 -13.36 12.99
CA MET A 869 -4.91 -14.47 13.87
C MET A 869 -6.20 -15.17 14.32
N PHE A 870 -6.18 -16.51 14.35
CA PHE A 870 -7.23 -17.32 14.98
C PHE A 870 -6.58 -18.14 16.10
N GLY A 871 -6.71 -17.64 17.34
CA GLY A 871 -5.81 -18.02 18.42
C GLY A 871 -4.35 -17.64 18.09
N ASN A 872 -3.39 -18.49 18.47
CA ASN A 872 -1.96 -18.25 18.20
C ASN A 872 -1.51 -18.64 16.77
N ILE A 873 -2.45 -18.79 15.83
CA ILE A 873 -2.21 -19.31 14.48
C ILE A 873 -2.63 -18.28 13.43
N LYS A 874 -1.73 -17.96 12.49
CA LYS A 874 -2.06 -17.14 11.30
C LYS A 874 -3.09 -17.87 10.44
N ARG A 875 -4.18 -17.17 10.10
CA ARG A 875 -5.27 -17.67 9.24
C ARG A 875 -4.80 -17.85 7.80
N ASP A 876 -4.11 -16.83 7.27
CA ASP A 876 -3.44 -16.88 5.97
C ASP A 876 -2.07 -17.54 6.11
N ARG A 877 -1.94 -18.78 5.59
CA ARG A 877 -0.68 -19.55 5.60
C ARG A 877 0.01 -19.67 4.25
N ALA A 878 -0.71 -19.44 3.15
CA ALA A 878 -0.12 -19.46 1.81
C ALA A 878 0.59 -18.12 1.53
N PRO A 879 1.73 -18.11 0.81
CA PRO A 879 2.41 -16.88 0.40
C PRO A 879 1.48 -15.90 -0.35
N PHE A 880 0.76 -16.41 -1.35
CA PHE A 880 -0.29 -15.72 -2.09
C PHE A 880 -1.42 -16.71 -2.43
N VAL A 881 -2.51 -16.21 -3.02
CA VAL A 881 -3.59 -17.08 -3.51
C VAL A 881 -3.23 -17.62 -4.89
N PHE A 882 -3.21 -18.93 -5.01
CA PHE A 882 -3.12 -19.61 -6.30
C PHE A 882 -3.85 -20.96 -6.19
N THR A 883 -5.03 -21.07 -6.79
CA THR A 883 -5.92 -22.23 -6.65
C THR A 883 -5.87 -23.16 -7.87
N SER A 884 -6.43 -24.36 -7.74
CA SER A 884 -6.31 -25.38 -8.80
C SER A 884 -7.19 -25.09 -10.01
N ASP A 885 -8.26 -24.32 -9.86
CA ASP A 885 -9.04 -23.75 -10.97
C ASP A 885 -8.25 -22.68 -11.75
N MET A 886 -7.47 -21.84 -11.08
CA MET A 886 -6.52 -20.93 -11.74
C MET A 886 -5.45 -21.71 -12.52
N ALA A 887 -4.88 -22.75 -11.89
CA ALA A 887 -3.89 -23.61 -12.53
C ALA A 887 -4.47 -24.40 -13.72
N TYR A 888 -5.73 -24.82 -13.66
CA TYR A 888 -6.43 -25.50 -14.76
C TYR A 888 -6.55 -24.60 -16.00
N VAL A 889 -6.94 -23.32 -15.81
CA VAL A 889 -6.99 -22.31 -16.89
C VAL A 889 -5.59 -22.12 -17.50
N ILE A 890 -4.57 -21.90 -16.68
CA ILE A 890 -3.18 -21.69 -17.16
C ILE A 890 -2.67 -22.91 -17.94
N ASN A 891 -2.94 -24.11 -17.43
CA ASN A 891 -2.51 -25.35 -18.08
C ASN A 891 -3.26 -25.64 -19.39
N GLY A 892 -4.51 -25.20 -19.52
CA GLY A 892 -5.46 -25.72 -20.50
C GLY A 892 -5.95 -27.13 -20.16
N GLY A 893 -5.95 -27.51 -18.86
CA GLY A 893 -6.33 -28.85 -18.41
C GLY A 893 -5.71 -29.28 -17.07
N ASP A 894 -5.88 -30.56 -16.72
CA ASP A 894 -5.48 -31.13 -15.43
C ASP A 894 -3.96 -31.33 -15.26
N LYS A 895 -3.18 -31.27 -16.35
CA LYS A 895 -1.73 -31.56 -16.36
C LYS A 895 -0.88 -30.31 -16.62
N PRO A 896 0.31 -30.18 -16.00
CA PRO A 896 1.27 -29.12 -16.32
C PRO A 896 1.62 -29.08 -17.82
N SER A 897 1.41 -27.93 -18.45
CA SER A 897 1.75 -27.66 -19.86
C SER A 897 2.86 -26.59 -19.97
N SER A 898 3.29 -26.27 -21.20
CA SER A 898 4.30 -25.22 -21.43
C SER A 898 3.83 -23.84 -20.93
N ARG A 899 2.52 -23.54 -21.03
CA ARG A 899 1.93 -22.28 -20.52
C ARG A 899 2.16 -22.11 -19.00
N PHE A 900 2.34 -23.19 -18.25
CA PHE A 900 2.72 -23.11 -16.83
C PHE A 900 4.20 -22.73 -16.63
N HIS A 901 5.10 -23.11 -17.54
CA HIS A 901 6.47 -22.60 -17.55
C HIS A 901 6.46 -21.11 -17.82
N ASP A 902 5.72 -20.67 -18.84
CA ASP A 902 5.59 -19.26 -19.19
C ASP A 902 5.02 -18.45 -18.01
N PHE A 903 4.00 -18.94 -17.30
CA PHE A 903 3.48 -18.34 -16.07
C PHE A 903 4.54 -18.22 -14.95
N VAL A 904 5.34 -19.26 -14.72
CA VAL A 904 6.42 -19.24 -13.71
C VAL A 904 7.54 -18.27 -14.11
N ASP A 905 7.95 -18.29 -15.37
CA ASP A 905 8.93 -17.37 -15.94
C ASP A 905 8.45 -15.90 -15.82
N LEU A 906 7.18 -15.61 -16.15
CA LEU A 906 6.57 -14.28 -16.00
C LEU A 906 6.57 -13.82 -14.54
N CYS A 907 6.17 -14.67 -13.60
CA CYS A 907 6.21 -14.37 -12.17
C CYS A 907 7.63 -14.03 -11.69
N CYS A 908 8.62 -14.85 -12.05
CA CYS A 908 10.00 -14.66 -11.63
C CYS A 908 10.65 -13.42 -12.27
N GLN A 909 10.37 -13.14 -13.55
CA GLN A 909 10.79 -11.92 -14.23
C GLN A 909 10.18 -10.68 -13.55
N ALA A 910 8.86 -10.63 -13.39
CA ALA A 910 8.16 -9.52 -12.74
C ALA A 910 8.67 -9.27 -11.30
N TYR A 911 8.90 -10.32 -10.51
CA TYR A 911 9.47 -10.23 -9.17
C TYR A 911 10.91 -9.69 -9.17
N ASN A 912 11.76 -10.16 -10.10
CA ASN A 912 13.14 -9.69 -10.23
C ASN A 912 13.25 -8.24 -10.69
N LEU A 913 12.31 -7.76 -11.51
CA LEU A 913 12.21 -6.34 -11.86
C LEU A 913 11.88 -5.49 -10.62
N ILE A 914 10.83 -5.83 -9.85
CA ILE A 914 10.48 -5.07 -8.62
C ILE A 914 11.62 -5.10 -7.59
N ARG A 915 12.35 -6.23 -7.46
CA ARG A 915 13.55 -6.35 -6.62
C ARG A 915 14.59 -5.26 -6.89
N LYS A 916 14.86 -4.94 -8.16
CA LYS A 916 15.85 -3.91 -8.54
C LYS A 916 15.46 -2.51 -8.04
N HIS A 917 14.16 -2.26 -7.86
CA HIS A 917 13.60 -1.01 -7.35
C HIS A 917 13.27 -1.04 -5.84
N THR A 918 13.83 -1.97 -5.06
CA THR A 918 13.56 -2.08 -3.59
C THR A 918 13.70 -0.74 -2.86
N HIS A 919 14.71 0.07 -3.20
CA HIS A 919 14.95 1.38 -2.60
C HIS A 919 13.76 2.35 -2.75
N LEU A 920 13.07 2.35 -3.91
CA LEU A 920 11.94 3.21 -4.19
C LEU A 920 10.74 2.83 -3.31
N PHE A 921 10.39 1.55 -3.24
CA PHE A 921 9.28 1.09 -2.39
C PHE A 921 9.52 1.38 -0.91
N LEU A 922 10.75 1.20 -0.42
CA LEU A 922 11.11 1.53 0.96
C LEU A 922 11.12 3.05 1.23
N ASN A 923 11.57 3.88 0.28
CA ASN A 923 11.45 5.34 0.36
C ASN A 923 9.98 5.77 0.47
N LEU A 924 9.12 5.26 -0.42
CA LEU A 924 7.72 5.65 -0.49
C LEU A 924 6.93 5.22 0.74
N LEU A 925 7.10 3.98 1.21
CA LEU A 925 6.46 3.49 2.43
C LEU A 925 7.04 4.17 3.68
N GLY A 926 8.36 4.44 3.71
CA GLY A 926 9.04 5.17 4.78
C GLY A 926 8.52 6.60 4.96
N LEU A 927 8.18 7.29 3.86
CA LEU A 927 7.53 8.60 3.92
C LEU A 927 6.10 8.52 4.49
N MET A 928 5.40 7.39 4.30
CA MET A 928 4.04 7.16 4.81
C MET A 928 3.96 6.76 6.29
N LEU A 929 5.06 6.46 6.97
CA LEU A 929 5.07 6.02 8.38
C LEU A 929 4.40 6.97 9.40
N SER A 930 4.20 8.24 9.05
CA SER A 930 3.49 9.22 9.89
C SER A 930 2.05 9.48 9.44
N CYS A 931 1.52 8.72 8.48
CA CYS A 931 0.15 8.90 7.99
C CYS A 931 -0.92 8.42 8.99
N GLY A 932 -0.57 7.56 9.95
CA GLY A 932 -1.51 7.01 10.93
C GLY A 932 -2.44 5.95 10.34
N ILE A 933 -1.91 5.10 9.44
CA ILE A 933 -2.48 3.78 9.13
C ILE A 933 -1.91 2.80 10.18
N PRO A 934 -2.72 2.05 10.93
CA PRO A 934 -2.23 1.16 11.99
C PRO A 934 -1.21 0.12 11.52
N GLU A 935 -1.44 -0.44 10.33
CA GLU A 935 -0.63 -1.46 9.66
C GLU A 935 0.67 -0.91 9.04
N LEU A 936 0.90 0.41 9.08
CA LEU A 936 2.13 1.07 8.61
C LEU A 936 2.49 2.19 9.59
N SER A 937 3.00 1.79 10.75
CA SER A 937 3.30 2.64 11.90
C SER A 937 4.76 2.61 12.31
N ASP A 938 5.56 1.61 11.91
CA ASP A 938 6.97 1.50 12.31
C ASP A 938 7.94 0.94 11.26
N LEU A 939 9.20 0.79 11.67
CA LEU A 939 10.29 0.31 10.80
C LEU A 939 10.34 -1.22 10.69
N GLU A 940 9.59 -1.95 11.51
CA GLU A 940 9.37 -3.40 11.41
C GLU A 940 8.32 -3.69 10.32
N ASP A 941 7.30 -2.83 10.15
CA ASP A 941 6.36 -2.89 9.01
C ASP A 941 7.11 -2.80 7.66
N LEU A 942 8.11 -1.90 7.54
CA LEU A 942 8.96 -1.81 6.36
C LEU A 942 9.86 -3.04 6.17
N LYS A 943 10.26 -3.68 7.28
CA LYS A 943 11.10 -4.89 7.25
C LYS A 943 10.39 -6.03 6.53
N TYR A 944 9.05 -6.11 6.57
CA TYR A 944 8.30 -7.07 5.78
C TYR A 944 8.63 -6.95 4.29
N VAL A 945 8.57 -5.75 3.71
CA VAL A 945 8.81 -5.52 2.27
C VAL A 945 10.27 -5.79 1.90
N TYR A 946 11.21 -5.39 2.76
CA TYR A 946 12.63 -5.71 2.60
C TYR A 946 12.88 -7.23 2.57
N ASP A 947 12.36 -7.95 3.58
CA ASP A 947 12.51 -9.40 3.70
C ASP A 947 11.76 -10.16 2.59
N ALA A 948 10.63 -9.61 2.11
CA ALA A 948 9.85 -10.17 1.02
C ALA A 948 10.54 -10.00 -0.34
N LEU A 949 11.20 -8.86 -0.59
CA LEU A 949 11.94 -8.58 -1.81
C LEU A 949 13.33 -9.25 -1.84
N ARG A 950 14.01 -9.42 -0.70
CA ARG A 950 15.33 -10.07 -0.64
C ARG A 950 16.36 -9.41 -1.58
N PRO A 951 16.65 -8.10 -1.44
CA PRO A 951 17.55 -7.38 -2.34
C PRO A 951 19.00 -7.90 -2.35
N GLN A 952 19.41 -8.64 -1.31
CA GLN A 952 20.74 -9.26 -1.19
C GLN A 952 20.91 -10.57 -1.99
N ASP A 953 19.81 -11.19 -2.45
CA ASP A 953 19.86 -12.43 -3.22
C ASP A 953 20.21 -12.14 -4.69
N SER A 954 20.82 -13.10 -5.41
CA SER A 954 20.99 -12.98 -6.86
C SER A 954 19.68 -13.23 -7.61
N ASP A 955 19.55 -12.76 -8.85
CA ASP A 955 18.32 -12.92 -9.65
C ASP A 955 17.95 -14.41 -9.87
N ALA A 956 18.95 -15.31 -9.87
CA ALA A 956 18.74 -16.75 -9.93
C ALA A 956 18.30 -17.35 -8.59
N ASP A 957 18.88 -16.93 -7.45
CA ASP A 957 18.43 -17.35 -6.12
C ASP A 957 16.99 -16.89 -5.85
N ALA A 958 16.67 -15.65 -6.27
CA ALA A 958 15.34 -15.05 -6.20
C ALA A 958 14.32 -15.80 -7.08
N THR A 959 14.70 -16.20 -8.29
CA THR A 959 13.89 -17.09 -9.17
C THR A 959 13.62 -18.45 -8.51
N THR A 960 14.65 -19.10 -7.97
CA THR A 960 14.51 -20.38 -7.24
C THR A 960 13.59 -20.22 -6.02
N TYR A 961 13.70 -19.11 -5.30
CA TYR A 961 12.87 -18.80 -4.14
C TYR A 961 11.40 -18.59 -4.53
N PHE A 962 11.11 -17.73 -5.50
CA PHE A 962 9.74 -17.43 -5.92
C PHE A 962 9.05 -18.64 -6.55
N THR A 963 9.78 -19.48 -7.29
CA THR A 963 9.26 -20.75 -7.83
C THR A 963 8.70 -21.65 -6.70
N ARG A 964 9.42 -21.76 -5.58
CA ARG A 964 8.94 -22.52 -4.40
C ARG A 964 7.71 -21.91 -3.74
N LEU A 965 7.52 -20.59 -3.83
CA LEU A 965 6.30 -19.93 -3.35
C LEU A 965 5.09 -20.29 -4.24
N ILE A 966 5.28 -20.40 -5.56
CA ILE A 966 4.23 -20.88 -6.49
C ILE A 966 3.83 -22.31 -6.14
N GLU A 967 4.81 -23.23 -6.03
CA GLU A 967 4.58 -24.63 -5.65
C GLU A 967 3.87 -24.76 -4.28
N SER A 968 4.33 -24.01 -3.27
CA SER A 968 3.73 -24.01 -1.93
C SER A 968 2.32 -23.40 -1.91
N SER A 969 2.02 -22.47 -2.80
CA SER A 969 0.69 -21.85 -2.88
C SER A 969 -0.31 -22.81 -3.56
N LEU A 970 0.10 -23.44 -4.66
CA LEU A 970 -0.70 -24.47 -5.37
C LEU A 970 -1.03 -25.67 -4.48
N GLY A 971 -0.07 -26.11 -3.66
CA GLY A 971 -0.25 -27.20 -2.69
C GLY A 971 -1.10 -26.85 -1.46
N SER A 972 -1.52 -25.60 -1.28
CA SER A 972 -2.18 -25.13 -0.05
C SER A 972 -3.64 -25.60 0.06
N VAL A 973 -3.85 -26.68 0.81
CA VAL A 973 -5.21 -27.12 1.23
C VAL A 973 -5.89 -26.06 2.12
N ALA A 974 -5.10 -25.26 2.86
CA ALA A 974 -5.62 -24.22 3.75
C ALA A 974 -6.37 -23.12 2.98
N THR A 975 -5.89 -22.74 1.79
CA THR A 975 -6.54 -21.74 0.94
C THR A 975 -7.92 -22.22 0.48
N LYS A 976 -8.02 -23.47 0.00
CA LYS A 976 -9.30 -24.08 -0.41
C LYS A 976 -10.29 -24.21 0.76
N LEU A 977 -9.79 -24.54 1.97
CA LEU A 977 -10.61 -24.61 3.17
C LEU A 977 -11.12 -23.22 3.61
N ASN A 978 -10.29 -22.17 3.53
CA ASN A 978 -10.73 -20.81 3.83
C ASN A 978 -11.85 -20.39 2.86
N PHE A 979 -11.71 -20.64 1.55
CA PHE A 979 -12.74 -20.32 0.56
C PHE A 979 -14.07 -21.04 0.85
N PHE A 980 -14.02 -22.31 1.24
CA PHE A 980 -15.21 -23.05 1.66
C PHE A 980 -15.87 -22.47 2.92
N ILE A 981 -15.08 -22.06 3.92
CA ILE A 981 -15.58 -21.40 5.14
C ILE A 981 -16.23 -20.05 4.81
N HIS A 982 -15.63 -19.25 3.91
CA HIS A 982 -16.21 -18.00 3.44
C HIS A 982 -17.53 -18.22 2.68
N ASN A 983 -17.57 -19.21 1.76
CA ASN A 983 -18.80 -19.60 1.05
C ASN A 983 -19.92 -19.95 2.03
N LEU A 984 -19.62 -20.75 3.08
CA LEU A 984 -20.59 -21.19 4.08
C LEU A 984 -21.02 -20.07 5.04
N ALA A 985 -20.09 -19.19 5.45
CA ALA A 985 -20.38 -18.06 6.34
C ALA A 985 -21.33 -17.04 5.67
N GLN A 986 -21.14 -16.78 4.37
CA GLN A 986 -22.03 -15.92 3.58
C GLN A 986 -23.44 -16.53 3.43
N MET A 987 -23.57 -17.87 3.35
CA MET A 987 -24.89 -18.51 3.30
C MET A 987 -25.70 -18.35 4.60
N LYS A 988 -25.07 -18.11 5.76
CA LYS A 988 -25.80 -17.78 7.00
C LYS A 988 -26.53 -16.44 6.96
N PHE A 989 -26.26 -15.59 5.96
CA PHE A 989 -27.01 -14.36 5.68
C PHE A 989 -28.08 -14.52 4.59
N THR A 990 -28.23 -15.72 4.02
CA THR A 990 -29.30 -16.08 3.08
C THR A 990 -30.09 -17.27 3.65
N GLY A 991 -31.17 -16.99 4.39
CA GLY A 991 -31.96 -18.02 5.06
C GLY A 991 -32.51 -19.08 4.10
N SER A 992 -32.11 -20.34 4.28
CA SER A 992 -32.64 -21.51 3.57
C SER A 992 -32.34 -22.79 4.36
N ASP A 993 -33.39 -23.43 4.89
CA ASP A 993 -33.30 -24.66 5.71
C ASP A 993 -33.06 -25.91 4.85
N ALA A 994 -31.92 -25.97 4.15
CA ALA A 994 -31.55 -27.13 3.34
C ALA A 994 -30.90 -28.24 4.18
N ARG A 995 -31.61 -29.37 4.37
CA ARG A 995 -31.04 -30.60 4.98
C ARG A 995 -29.90 -31.16 4.11
N PRO A 996 -28.83 -31.72 4.68
CA PRO A 996 -27.72 -32.28 3.90
C PRO A 996 -28.12 -33.54 3.13
N THR A 997 -27.71 -33.63 1.87
CA THR A 997 -27.94 -34.78 0.96
C THR A 997 -26.61 -35.42 0.55
N LEU A 998 -26.60 -36.71 0.13
CA LEU A 998 -25.39 -37.37 -0.39
C LEU A 998 -25.12 -36.97 -1.85
N SER A 999 -23.85 -36.74 -2.20
CA SER A 999 -23.46 -36.15 -3.49
C SER A 999 -23.75 -37.05 -4.69
N PHE A 1000 -23.71 -38.37 -4.47
CA PHE A 1000 -23.89 -39.41 -5.47
C PHE A 1000 -25.31 -40.00 -5.54
N ALA A 1001 -26.23 -39.55 -4.68
CA ALA A 1001 -27.60 -40.06 -4.60
C ALA A 1001 -28.63 -38.93 -4.84
N PRO A 1002 -29.27 -38.87 -6.02
CA PRO A 1002 -30.15 -37.76 -6.39
C PRO A 1002 -31.54 -37.79 -5.73
N ARG A 1003 -31.84 -38.82 -4.94
CA ARG A 1003 -33.08 -38.98 -4.16
C ARG A 1003 -32.75 -39.43 -2.76
N THR A 1004 -33.44 -38.88 -1.77
CA THR A 1004 -33.36 -39.32 -0.37
C THR A 1004 -34.25 -40.52 -0.14
N HIS A 1005 -33.69 -41.59 0.42
CA HIS A 1005 -34.42 -42.78 0.82
C HIS A 1005 -34.52 -42.85 2.35
N THR A 1006 -35.69 -43.25 2.84
CA THR A 1006 -36.06 -43.35 4.25
C THR A 1006 -36.34 -44.81 4.62
N ILE A 1007 -36.43 -45.09 5.92
CA ILE A 1007 -36.88 -46.40 6.45
C ILE A 1007 -38.23 -46.86 5.87
N LYS A 1008 -39.15 -45.93 5.59
CA LYS A 1008 -40.47 -46.22 5.00
C LYS A 1008 -40.40 -46.61 3.52
N THR A 1009 -39.44 -46.06 2.77
CA THR A 1009 -39.30 -46.30 1.32
C THR A 1009 -38.38 -47.47 0.98
N SER A 1010 -37.58 -47.95 1.93
CA SER A 1010 -36.54 -48.95 1.67
C SER A 1010 -36.56 -50.13 2.64
N GLY A 1011 -37.56 -50.24 3.52
CA GLY A 1011 -37.66 -51.31 4.53
C GLY A 1011 -36.56 -51.21 5.59
N ARG A 1012 -36.82 -51.70 6.81
CA ARG A 1012 -35.82 -51.66 7.88
C ARG A 1012 -34.61 -52.51 7.51
N ILE A 1013 -33.43 -51.94 7.66
CA ILE A 1013 -32.17 -52.66 7.47
C ILE A 1013 -31.94 -53.55 8.70
N HIS A 1014 -31.84 -54.86 8.47
CA HIS A 1014 -31.61 -55.86 9.52
C HIS A 1014 -30.11 -56.18 9.68
N ASP A 1015 -29.38 -56.32 8.57
CA ASP A 1015 -27.95 -56.63 8.59
C ASP A 1015 -27.24 -56.03 7.37
N VAL A 1016 -26.00 -55.58 7.56
CA VAL A 1016 -25.17 -55.01 6.51
C VAL A 1016 -23.72 -55.43 6.74
N PHE A 1017 -23.13 -56.09 5.74
CA PHE A 1017 -21.72 -56.45 5.78
C PHE A 1017 -21.06 -56.43 4.40
N LEU A 1018 -19.74 -56.31 4.43
CA LEU A 1018 -18.91 -56.06 3.26
C LEU A 1018 -18.34 -57.39 2.73
N CYS A 1019 -18.88 -57.89 1.62
CA CYS A 1019 -18.57 -59.24 1.12
C CYS A 1019 -17.20 -59.35 0.47
N ARG A 1020 -16.84 -58.39 -0.41
CA ARG A 1020 -15.61 -58.41 -1.22
C ARG A 1020 -15.25 -57.01 -1.69
N HIS A 1021 -14.01 -56.84 -2.13
CA HIS A 1021 -13.61 -55.68 -2.92
C HIS A 1021 -13.47 -56.04 -4.41
N GLU A 1022 -13.68 -55.07 -5.29
CA GLU A 1022 -13.51 -55.19 -6.73
C GLU A 1022 -12.56 -54.07 -7.20
N ARG A 1023 -11.63 -54.43 -8.10
CA ARG A 1023 -10.65 -53.49 -8.64
C ARG A 1023 -11.22 -52.83 -9.89
N VAL A 1024 -11.52 -51.53 -9.82
CA VAL A 1024 -12.06 -50.77 -10.95
C VAL A 1024 -10.92 -50.18 -11.78
N PHE A 1025 -10.95 -50.41 -13.08
CA PHE A 1025 -10.12 -49.71 -14.06
C PHE A 1025 -10.93 -48.57 -14.69
N ASN A 1026 -10.47 -47.33 -14.46
CA ASN A 1026 -11.08 -46.04 -14.86
C ASN A 1026 -12.38 -45.61 -14.11
N PRO A 1027 -12.58 -44.29 -13.89
CA PRO A 1027 -11.63 -43.18 -14.07
C PRO A 1027 -10.66 -43.01 -12.88
N SER A 1028 -11.03 -43.50 -11.69
CA SER A 1028 -10.19 -43.46 -10.49
C SER A 1028 -9.60 -44.84 -10.18
N LYS A 1029 -8.27 -45.01 -10.28
CA LYS A 1029 -7.57 -46.24 -9.87
C LYS A 1029 -7.80 -46.50 -8.36
N GLY A 1030 -8.76 -47.37 -8.03
CA GLY A 1030 -9.20 -47.65 -6.67
C GLY A 1030 -9.97 -48.97 -6.55
N TYR A 1031 -10.36 -49.30 -5.31
CA TYR A 1031 -11.17 -50.47 -4.99
C TYR A 1031 -12.59 -50.02 -4.60
N THR A 1032 -13.59 -50.64 -5.20
CA THR A 1032 -14.99 -50.55 -4.75
C THR A 1032 -15.31 -51.73 -3.85
N TYR A 1033 -16.11 -51.47 -2.83
CA TYR A 1033 -16.51 -52.45 -1.83
C TYR A 1033 -17.94 -52.89 -2.10
N VAL A 1034 -18.14 -54.20 -2.25
CA VAL A 1034 -19.46 -54.80 -2.46
C VAL A 1034 -20.09 -55.07 -1.10
N VAL A 1035 -21.08 -54.27 -0.75
CA VAL A 1035 -21.83 -54.36 0.51
C VAL A 1035 -23.10 -55.15 0.27
N LYS A 1036 -23.32 -56.21 1.05
CA LYS A 1036 -24.60 -56.92 1.11
C LYS A 1036 -25.49 -56.25 2.15
N VAL A 1037 -26.69 -55.88 1.75
CA VAL A 1037 -27.71 -55.23 2.59
C VAL A 1037 -28.91 -56.15 2.68
N GLN A 1038 -29.27 -56.57 3.89
CA GLN A 1038 -30.44 -57.40 4.20
C GLN A 1038 -31.49 -56.55 4.91
N ARG A 1039 -32.75 -56.70 4.50
CA ARG A 1039 -33.90 -55.93 5.00
C ARG A 1039 -34.95 -56.86 5.59
N GLU A 1040 -35.77 -56.36 6.50
CA GLU A 1040 -36.92 -57.09 7.04
C GLU A 1040 -38.00 -57.26 5.95
N GLY A 1041 -38.02 -58.45 5.32
CA GLY A 1041 -38.99 -58.82 4.28
C GLY A 1041 -38.61 -60.13 3.57
N PRO A 1042 -39.48 -60.70 2.71
CA PRO A 1042 -39.22 -61.99 2.07
C PRO A 1042 -38.11 -61.89 0.99
N SER A 1043 -36.87 -62.22 1.37
CA SER A 1043 -35.73 -62.49 0.48
C SER A 1043 -35.18 -61.36 -0.41
N GLU A 1044 -35.31 -60.08 -0.03
CA GLU A 1044 -34.53 -59.00 -0.67
C GLU A 1044 -33.11 -58.87 -0.07
N VAL A 1045 -32.22 -59.76 -0.49
CA VAL A 1045 -30.76 -59.54 -0.36
C VAL A 1045 -30.30 -58.68 -1.53
N THR A 1046 -29.88 -57.45 -1.24
CA THR A 1046 -29.33 -56.53 -2.25
C THR A 1046 -27.82 -56.40 -2.09
N PHE A 1047 -27.11 -56.17 -3.20
CA PHE A 1047 -25.67 -55.89 -3.20
C PHE A 1047 -25.47 -54.48 -3.78
N VAL A 1048 -24.76 -53.62 -3.06
CA VAL A 1048 -24.48 -52.23 -3.46
C VAL A 1048 -22.98 -52.00 -3.47
N GLN A 1049 -22.45 -51.34 -4.51
CA GLN A 1049 -21.03 -51.03 -4.63
C GLN A 1049 -20.76 -49.63 -4.08
N ARG A 1050 -19.81 -49.49 -3.15
CA ARG A 1050 -19.41 -48.20 -2.56
C ARG A 1050 -17.89 -48.00 -2.49
N SER A 1051 -17.40 -46.79 -2.72
CA SER A 1051 -15.98 -46.46 -2.55
C SER A 1051 -15.64 -46.06 -1.12
N PHE A 1052 -14.36 -46.08 -0.75
CA PHE A 1052 -13.89 -45.59 0.56
C PHE A 1052 -14.22 -44.09 0.73
N GLU A 1053 -14.13 -43.33 -0.36
CA GLU A 1053 -14.47 -41.90 -0.39
C GLU A 1053 -15.97 -41.66 -0.13
N GLU A 1054 -16.86 -42.50 -0.67
CA GLU A 1054 -18.30 -42.43 -0.40
C GLU A 1054 -18.61 -42.75 1.08
N PHE A 1055 -17.96 -43.77 1.67
CA PHE A 1055 -18.05 -44.05 3.11
C PHE A 1055 -17.57 -42.86 3.97
N GLN A 1056 -16.49 -42.21 3.56
CA GLN A 1056 -15.98 -41.01 4.23
C GLN A 1056 -16.94 -39.82 4.09
N GLU A 1057 -17.61 -39.67 2.93
CA GLU A 1057 -18.63 -38.65 2.73
C GLU A 1057 -19.82 -38.84 3.67
N LEU A 1058 -20.32 -40.08 3.81
CA LEU A 1058 -21.38 -40.41 4.76
C LEU A 1058 -20.98 -40.03 6.19
N HIS A 1059 -19.80 -40.46 6.65
CA HIS A 1059 -19.34 -40.18 8.00
C HIS A 1059 -19.21 -38.67 8.28
N ASN A 1060 -18.67 -37.92 7.32
CA ASN A 1060 -18.55 -36.46 7.43
C ASN A 1060 -19.92 -35.77 7.50
N LYS A 1061 -20.94 -36.26 6.77
CA LYS A 1061 -22.29 -35.69 6.80
C LYS A 1061 -23.06 -36.07 8.05
N LEU A 1062 -22.87 -37.28 8.59
CA LEU A 1062 -23.40 -37.66 9.90
C LEU A 1062 -22.82 -36.79 11.03
N ARG A 1063 -21.52 -36.42 10.98
CA ARG A 1063 -20.92 -35.46 11.93
C ARG A 1063 -21.52 -34.04 11.91
N LEU A 1064 -22.24 -33.67 10.86
CA LEU A 1064 -22.97 -32.39 10.79
C LEU A 1064 -24.34 -32.48 11.47
N LEU A 1065 -24.89 -33.69 11.64
CA LEU A 1065 -26.20 -33.95 12.23
C LEU A 1065 -26.10 -34.43 13.69
N PHE A 1066 -25.04 -35.16 14.05
CA PHE A 1066 -24.89 -35.82 15.35
C PHE A 1066 -23.55 -35.49 16.02
N PRO A 1067 -23.55 -35.25 17.35
CA PRO A 1067 -22.32 -35.14 18.14
C PRO A 1067 -21.38 -36.34 17.94
N SER A 1068 -20.07 -36.10 17.97
CA SER A 1068 -19.06 -37.17 17.76
C SER A 1068 -19.11 -38.28 18.81
N SER A 1069 -19.77 -38.08 19.95
CA SER A 1069 -20.01 -39.10 20.98
C SER A 1069 -21.07 -40.14 20.60
N LEU A 1070 -21.92 -39.85 19.61
CA LEU A 1070 -22.96 -40.76 19.11
C LEU A 1070 -22.56 -41.49 17.81
N LEU A 1071 -21.35 -41.23 17.30
CA LEU A 1071 -20.88 -41.76 16.01
C LEU A 1071 -19.69 -42.70 16.22
N PRO A 1072 -19.64 -43.86 15.54
CA PRO A 1072 -18.49 -44.75 15.61
C PRO A 1072 -17.23 -44.14 14.98
N SER A 1073 -16.06 -44.54 15.46
CA SER A 1073 -14.77 -44.10 14.93
C SER A 1073 -14.58 -44.52 13.48
N PHE A 1074 -14.30 -43.59 12.59
CA PHE A 1074 -14.05 -43.87 11.17
C PHE A 1074 -12.57 -44.24 10.91
N PRO A 1075 -12.27 -45.21 10.02
CA PRO A 1075 -10.89 -45.61 9.69
C PRO A 1075 -10.01 -44.45 9.21
N SER A 1076 -8.74 -44.44 9.64
CA SER A 1076 -7.85 -43.31 9.35
C SER A 1076 -7.41 -43.29 7.87
N ARG A 1077 -7.32 -42.09 7.27
CA ARG A 1077 -6.89 -41.92 5.87
C ARG A 1077 -5.41 -42.25 5.63
N PHE A 1078 -4.59 -42.29 6.68
CA PHE A 1078 -3.13 -42.36 6.61
C PHE A 1078 -2.60 -43.71 7.10
N LEU A 1079 -2.58 -44.71 6.22
CA LEU A 1079 -1.77 -45.90 6.39
C LEU A 1079 -0.33 -45.61 5.92
N ILE A 1080 0.61 -45.57 6.86
CA ILE A 1080 2.05 -45.46 6.58
C ILE A 1080 2.54 -46.83 6.09
N GLY A 1081 2.58 -47.01 4.76
CA GLY A 1081 3.06 -48.23 4.13
C GLY A 1081 2.91 -48.18 2.61
N ARG A 1082 3.94 -48.62 1.86
CA ARG A 1082 3.92 -48.66 0.39
C ARG A 1082 3.08 -49.84 -0.12
N SER A 1083 1.75 -49.75 -0.06
CA SER A 1083 0.87 -50.73 -0.72
C SER A 1083 -0.49 -50.13 -1.11
N ARG A 1084 -0.59 -49.54 -2.30
CA ARG A 1084 -1.87 -49.47 -3.05
C ARG A 1084 -2.15 -50.83 -3.72
N GLY A 1085 -2.06 -51.91 -2.95
CA GLY A 1085 -2.23 -53.28 -3.39
C GLY A 1085 -3.41 -53.94 -2.69
N GLU A 1086 -3.73 -55.15 -3.13
CA GLU A 1086 -4.90 -55.93 -2.71
C GLU A 1086 -4.98 -56.13 -1.18
N ALA A 1087 -3.85 -56.42 -0.53
CA ALA A 1087 -3.77 -56.54 0.93
C ALA A 1087 -4.23 -55.29 1.71
N ALA A 1088 -4.04 -54.07 1.15
CA ALA A 1088 -4.54 -52.85 1.78
C ALA A 1088 -6.04 -52.62 1.52
N ALA A 1089 -6.58 -53.20 0.45
CA ALA A 1089 -8.01 -53.20 0.19
C ALA A 1089 -8.75 -54.18 1.11
N GLU A 1090 -8.21 -55.39 1.32
CA GLU A 1090 -8.76 -56.36 2.28
C GLU A 1090 -8.73 -55.82 3.72
N ARG A 1091 -7.60 -55.27 4.19
CA ARG A 1091 -7.53 -54.66 5.54
C ARG A 1091 -8.56 -53.55 5.73
N ARG A 1092 -8.75 -52.69 4.71
CA ARG A 1092 -9.80 -51.66 4.74
C ARG A 1092 -11.21 -52.24 4.69
N LYS A 1093 -11.41 -53.40 4.06
CA LYS A 1093 -12.70 -54.11 4.08
C LYS A 1093 -13.04 -54.57 5.50
N GLU A 1094 -12.08 -55.10 6.26
CA GLU A 1094 -12.26 -55.42 7.69
C GLU A 1094 -12.59 -54.16 8.52
N GLU A 1095 -11.80 -53.09 8.37
CA GLU A 1095 -12.00 -51.82 9.09
C GLU A 1095 -13.36 -51.16 8.75
N LEU A 1096 -13.77 -51.16 7.47
CA LEU A 1096 -15.08 -50.66 7.05
C LEU A 1096 -16.22 -51.57 7.51
N ASN A 1097 -16.04 -52.89 7.52
CA ASN A 1097 -17.06 -53.82 8.02
C ASN A 1097 -17.30 -53.59 9.52
N GLY A 1098 -16.23 -53.36 10.30
CA GLY A 1098 -16.33 -52.92 11.69
C GLY A 1098 -17.06 -51.58 11.82
N TYR A 1099 -16.72 -50.57 11.01
CA TYR A 1099 -17.42 -49.28 11.03
C TYR A 1099 -18.91 -49.39 10.71
N ILE A 1100 -19.29 -50.17 9.69
CA ILE A 1100 -20.69 -50.42 9.31
C ILE A 1100 -21.45 -51.08 10.46
N TRP A 1101 -20.88 -52.12 11.08
CA TRP A 1101 -21.52 -52.84 12.17
C TRP A 1101 -21.85 -51.92 13.34
N HIS A 1102 -20.91 -51.08 13.78
CA HIS A 1102 -21.17 -50.10 14.85
C HIS A 1102 -22.12 -48.98 14.41
N LEU A 1103 -22.22 -48.68 13.12
CA LEU A 1103 -23.09 -47.62 12.60
C LEU A 1103 -24.56 -48.06 12.54
N ILE A 1104 -24.84 -49.30 12.14
CA ILE A 1104 -26.21 -49.85 12.09
C ILE A 1104 -26.73 -50.26 13.48
N HIS A 1105 -25.84 -50.56 14.43
CA HIS A 1105 -26.17 -50.82 15.84
C HIS A 1105 -26.00 -49.58 16.75
N ALA A 1106 -25.89 -48.38 16.16
CA ALA A 1106 -25.88 -47.12 16.91
C ALA A 1106 -27.27 -46.81 17.51
N ALA A 1107 -27.37 -45.73 18.28
CA ALA A 1107 -28.66 -45.26 18.80
C ALA A 1107 -29.66 -45.02 17.63
N PRO A 1108 -30.97 -45.28 17.81
CA PRO A 1108 -31.95 -45.25 16.71
C PRO A 1108 -31.97 -43.94 15.91
N GLU A 1109 -31.73 -42.81 16.56
CA GLU A 1109 -31.67 -41.48 15.93
C GLU A 1109 -30.57 -41.38 14.88
N VAL A 1110 -29.46 -42.12 15.08
CA VAL A 1110 -28.35 -42.23 14.13
C VAL A 1110 -28.64 -43.34 13.12
N ALA A 1111 -28.93 -44.56 13.60
CA ALA A 1111 -29.07 -45.76 12.76
C ALA A 1111 -30.24 -45.66 11.77
N GLU A 1112 -31.32 -44.97 12.12
CA GLU A 1112 -32.52 -44.78 11.30
C GLU A 1112 -32.49 -43.49 10.45
N CYS A 1113 -31.35 -42.81 10.39
CA CYS A 1113 -31.16 -41.57 9.63
C CYS A 1113 -31.29 -41.77 8.11
N ASP A 1114 -32.02 -40.86 7.45
CA ASP A 1114 -32.23 -40.82 5.99
C ASP A 1114 -30.91 -40.92 5.18
N LEU A 1115 -29.80 -40.38 5.69
CA LEU A 1115 -28.49 -40.50 5.02
C LEU A 1115 -27.99 -41.95 4.95
N ILE A 1116 -28.24 -42.76 5.99
CA ILE A 1116 -27.83 -44.17 6.04
C ILE A 1116 -28.70 -45.00 5.08
N TYR A 1117 -30.00 -44.76 5.08
CA TYR A 1117 -30.95 -45.44 4.19
C TYR A 1117 -30.72 -45.07 2.72
N THR A 1118 -30.36 -43.81 2.44
CA THR A 1118 -29.91 -43.35 1.12
C THR A 1118 -28.57 -43.99 0.73
N PHE A 1119 -27.62 -44.10 1.66
CA PHE A 1119 -26.31 -44.70 1.39
C PHE A 1119 -26.39 -46.17 0.98
N PHE A 1120 -27.26 -46.96 1.63
CA PHE A 1120 -27.44 -48.39 1.38
C PHE A 1120 -28.57 -48.74 0.37
N HIS A 1121 -29.14 -47.75 -0.32
CA HIS A 1121 -30.08 -47.98 -1.42
C HIS A 1121 -29.35 -48.34 -2.73
N PRO A 1122 -29.80 -49.32 -3.53
CA PRO A 1122 -29.20 -49.62 -4.83
C PRO A 1122 -29.19 -48.41 -5.78
N LEU A 1123 -28.09 -48.23 -6.51
CA LEU A 1123 -27.96 -47.24 -7.59
C LEU A 1123 -28.04 -47.94 -8.95
N PRO A 1124 -28.34 -47.23 -10.06
CA PRO A 1124 -28.41 -47.85 -11.40
C PRO A 1124 -27.12 -48.54 -11.87
N ARG A 1125 -25.98 -48.26 -11.22
CA ARG A 1125 -24.70 -48.97 -11.44
C ARG A 1125 -24.67 -50.37 -10.80
N ASP A 1126 -25.45 -50.58 -9.74
CA ASP A 1126 -25.49 -51.83 -8.95
C ASP A 1126 -26.34 -52.92 -9.64
N GLU A 1127 -27.21 -52.57 -10.61
CA GLU A 1127 -28.12 -53.51 -11.30
C GLU A 1127 -27.50 -54.31 -12.46
N LYS A 1128 -26.38 -53.85 -13.04
CA LYS A 1128 -25.82 -54.45 -14.28
C LYS A 1128 -24.96 -55.71 -14.09
N ALA A 1129 -24.88 -56.26 -12.88
CA ALA A 1129 -23.96 -57.34 -12.52
C ALA A 1129 -24.56 -58.77 -12.57
N ARG A 1130 -25.20 -59.17 -13.68
CA ARG A 1130 -25.64 -60.57 -13.89
C ARG A 1130 -25.56 -61.02 -15.36
N LEU A 1131 -24.43 -61.63 -15.75
CA LEU A 1131 -24.30 -62.73 -16.74
C LEU A 1131 -22.80 -63.02 -17.01
N PRO A 1132 -22.34 -64.29 -16.99
CA PRO A 1132 -20.95 -64.65 -17.34
C PRO A 1132 -20.82 -65.15 -18.78
N SER A 1133 -19.75 -64.78 -19.48
CA SER A 1133 -19.37 -65.37 -20.77
C SER A 1133 -17.85 -65.48 -20.93
N HIS A 1134 -17.35 -66.72 -21.07
CA HIS A 1134 -15.95 -67.01 -21.39
C HIS A 1134 -15.58 -66.59 -22.82
N PRO A 1135 -14.31 -66.22 -23.05
CA PRO A 1135 -13.59 -66.81 -24.20
C PRO A 1135 -12.34 -67.61 -23.81
N ARG A 1136 -11.80 -68.31 -24.82
CA ARG A 1136 -10.74 -69.35 -24.78
C ARG A 1136 -9.31 -68.79 -24.68
N PRO A 1137 -8.32 -69.63 -24.31
CA PRO A 1137 -6.91 -69.23 -24.26
C PRO A 1137 -6.24 -69.21 -25.65
N SER A 1138 -5.22 -68.35 -25.79
CA SER A 1138 -4.27 -68.33 -26.92
C SER A 1138 -2.82 -68.27 -26.40
N SER A 1139 -1.90 -68.80 -27.20
CA SER A 1139 -0.54 -69.22 -26.85
C SER A 1139 0.43 -68.12 -26.40
N PRO A 1140 1.49 -68.47 -25.63
CA PRO A 1140 2.65 -67.61 -25.43
C PRO A 1140 3.64 -67.77 -26.58
N ASP A 1141 3.79 -66.74 -27.43
CA ASP A 1141 5.06 -66.48 -28.12
C ASP A 1141 5.08 -65.07 -28.71
N ALA A 1142 5.81 -64.16 -28.06
CA ALA A 1142 6.22 -62.87 -28.60
C ALA A 1142 7.42 -62.36 -27.78
N THR A 1143 8.60 -62.48 -28.37
CA THR A 1143 9.87 -62.01 -27.81
C THR A 1143 9.80 -60.50 -27.55
N TRP A 1144 9.94 -60.07 -26.28
CA TRP A 1144 10.00 -58.65 -25.93
C TRP A 1144 11.34 -58.03 -26.37
N ALA A 1145 11.44 -57.68 -27.65
CA ALA A 1145 12.43 -56.70 -28.09
C ALA A 1145 12.08 -55.35 -27.43
N ARG A 1146 12.90 -54.90 -26.48
CA ARG A 1146 12.81 -53.55 -25.90
C ARG A 1146 12.83 -52.53 -27.04
N PRO A 1147 11.82 -51.65 -27.20
CA PRO A 1147 11.98 -50.46 -28.01
C PRO A 1147 13.09 -49.60 -27.40
N LEU A 1148 13.98 -49.06 -28.23
CA LEU A 1148 14.75 -47.90 -27.81
C LEU A 1148 13.73 -46.78 -27.58
N GLY A 1149 13.62 -46.31 -26.33
CA GLY A 1149 12.68 -45.24 -25.98
C GLY A 1149 12.85 -44.05 -26.90
N LYS A 1150 11.74 -43.53 -27.43
CA LYS A 1150 11.75 -42.30 -28.24
C LYS A 1150 12.24 -41.16 -27.35
N VAL A 1151 13.47 -40.72 -27.60
CA VAL A 1151 14.04 -39.54 -26.94
C VAL A 1151 13.51 -38.29 -27.63
N GLY A 1152 13.08 -37.30 -26.85
CA GLY A 1152 12.62 -36.01 -27.36
C GLY A 1152 12.23 -35.04 -26.25
N GLY A 1153 12.19 -33.76 -26.61
CA GLY A 1153 11.91 -32.64 -25.72
C GLY A 1153 13.01 -31.57 -25.80
N GLU A 1154 12.83 -30.49 -25.05
CA GLU A 1154 13.79 -29.38 -24.95
C GLU A 1154 14.02 -29.00 -23.50
N VAL A 1155 15.26 -28.67 -23.13
CA VAL A 1155 15.63 -28.16 -21.80
C VAL A 1155 15.99 -26.67 -21.89
N LYS A 1156 15.38 -25.84 -21.04
CA LYS A 1156 15.73 -24.42 -20.87
C LYS A 1156 16.82 -24.30 -19.81
N LEU A 1157 17.94 -23.69 -20.18
CA LEU A 1157 19.08 -23.46 -19.29
C LEU A 1157 19.42 -21.96 -19.26
N SER A 1158 19.94 -21.51 -18.11
CA SER A 1158 20.83 -20.34 -18.03
C SER A 1158 22.23 -20.82 -17.67
N ILE A 1159 23.24 -20.32 -18.38
CA ILE A 1159 24.65 -20.64 -18.18
C ILE A 1159 25.44 -19.34 -18.05
N SER A 1160 26.21 -19.19 -16.97
CA SER A 1160 27.08 -18.02 -16.76
C SER A 1160 28.37 -18.39 -16.04
N TYR A 1161 29.43 -17.60 -16.22
CA TYR A 1161 30.73 -17.81 -15.56
C TYR A 1161 31.22 -16.54 -14.87
N LYS A 1162 31.45 -16.61 -13.56
CA LYS A 1162 31.96 -15.50 -12.75
C LYS A 1162 32.78 -16.01 -11.57
N ASN A 1163 33.78 -15.24 -11.14
CA ASN A 1163 34.61 -15.53 -9.95
C ASN A 1163 35.21 -16.96 -9.92
N ASN A 1164 35.72 -17.46 -11.06
CA ASN A 1164 36.24 -18.82 -11.25
C ASN A 1164 35.23 -19.95 -10.95
N LYS A 1165 33.94 -19.67 -11.14
CA LYS A 1165 32.83 -20.62 -10.99
C LYS A 1165 31.94 -20.61 -12.23
N LEU A 1166 31.57 -21.79 -12.70
CA LEU A 1166 30.56 -21.98 -13.74
C LEU A 1166 29.21 -22.30 -13.07
N PHE A 1167 28.19 -21.52 -13.43
CA PHE A 1167 26.82 -21.63 -12.92
C PHE A 1167 25.92 -22.11 -14.05
N ILE A 1168 25.17 -23.18 -13.79
CA ILE A 1168 24.21 -23.77 -14.73
C ILE A 1168 22.86 -23.87 -14.02
N MET A 1169 21.93 -22.97 -14.34
CA MET A 1169 20.57 -23.02 -13.85
C MET A 1169 19.71 -23.86 -14.78
N VAL A 1170 19.24 -25.01 -14.29
CA VAL A 1170 18.27 -25.85 -15.00
C VAL A 1170 16.89 -25.29 -14.71
N MET A 1171 16.23 -24.73 -15.73
CA MET A 1171 14.96 -24.01 -15.54
C MET A 1171 13.75 -24.92 -15.73
N HIS A 1172 13.47 -25.28 -16.98
CA HIS A 1172 12.31 -26.06 -17.41
C HIS A 1172 12.73 -27.15 -18.40
N ILE A 1173 11.94 -28.21 -18.51
CA ILE A 1173 11.96 -29.10 -19.68
C ILE A 1173 10.55 -29.19 -20.20
N ARG A 1174 10.36 -29.16 -21.53
CA ARG A 1174 9.07 -29.34 -22.18
C ARG A 1174 9.10 -30.48 -23.20
N GLY A 1175 7.95 -31.11 -23.40
CA GLY A 1175 7.74 -32.08 -24.49
C GLY A 1175 8.48 -33.42 -24.32
N LEU A 1176 8.72 -33.87 -23.08
CA LEU A 1176 9.29 -35.21 -22.86
C LEU A 1176 8.32 -36.29 -23.36
N VAL A 1177 8.85 -37.21 -24.17
CA VAL A 1177 8.08 -38.34 -24.72
C VAL A 1177 7.90 -39.42 -23.64
N SER A 1178 6.73 -40.05 -23.59
CA SER A 1178 6.45 -41.17 -22.69
C SER A 1178 5.48 -42.18 -23.31
N ASP A 1179 5.78 -43.47 -23.11
CA ASP A 1179 4.96 -44.61 -23.51
C ASP A 1179 3.83 -44.89 -22.49
N GLY A 1180 2.99 -43.89 -22.20
CA GLY A 1180 1.68 -44.05 -21.56
C GLY A 1180 1.58 -43.81 -20.04
N ASN A 1181 2.68 -43.52 -19.33
CA ASN A 1181 2.63 -42.97 -17.96
C ASN A 1181 3.63 -41.81 -17.82
N ASP A 1182 3.18 -40.64 -17.37
CA ASP A 1182 4.05 -39.47 -17.22
C ASP A 1182 5.27 -39.80 -16.34
N PRO A 1183 6.51 -39.49 -16.78
CA PRO A 1183 7.73 -39.93 -16.12
C PRO A 1183 7.98 -39.18 -14.80
N ASP A 1184 8.96 -39.65 -14.03
CA ASP A 1184 9.50 -38.97 -12.86
C ASP A 1184 10.91 -38.38 -13.21
N PRO A 1185 11.00 -37.31 -14.03
CA PRO A 1185 12.28 -36.86 -14.58
C PRO A 1185 13.19 -36.17 -13.56
N TYR A 1186 14.50 -36.31 -13.76
CA TYR A 1186 15.55 -35.49 -13.17
C TYR A 1186 16.67 -35.22 -14.18
N VAL A 1187 17.44 -34.16 -13.96
CA VAL A 1187 18.57 -33.76 -14.79
C VAL A 1187 19.89 -34.13 -14.12
N LYS A 1188 20.85 -34.57 -14.93
CA LYS A 1188 22.18 -35.00 -14.52
C LYS A 1188 23.22 -34.37 -15.44
N THR A 1189 24.18 -33.65 -14.88
CA THR A 1189 25.19 -32.91 -15.67
C THR A 1189 26.62 -33.35 -15.35
N TYR A 1190 27.49 -33.28 -16.35
CA TYR A 1190 28.93 -33.51 -16.28
C TYR A 1190 29.66 -32.42 -17.06
N LEU A 1191 30.89 -32.08 -16.65
CA LEU A 1191 31.76 -31.17 -17.37
C LEU A 1191 32.97 -31.93 -17.91
N LEU A 1192 32.93 -32.23 -19.20
CA LEU A 1192 33.89 -33.11 -19.86
C LEU A 1192 35.04 -32.30 -20.50
N PRO A 1193 36.26 -32.86 -20.62
CA PRO A 1193 36.68 -34.16 -20.06
C PRO A 1193 36.71 -34.14 -18.52
N ASP A 1194 36.19 -35.20 -17.89
CA ASP A 1194 36.18 -35.38 -16.44
C ASP A 1194 37.03 -36.60 -16.05
N PRO A 1195 38.38 -36.50 -16.09
CA PRO A 1195 39.26 -37.62 -15.81
C PRO A 1195 39.15 -38.12 -14.36
N GLN A 1196 38.72 -37.26 -13.43
CA GLN A 1196 38.60 -37.56 -12.00
C GLN A 1196 37.20 -38.04 -11.61
N LYS A 1197 36.21 -37.96 -12.51
CA LYS A 1197 34.79 -38.32 -12.32
C LYS A 1197 34.08 -37.50 -11.21
N THR A 1198 34.57 -36.29 -10.93
CA THR A 1198 34.10 -35.41 -9.83
C THR A 1198 33.09 -34.35 -10.26
N THR A 1199 32.87 -34.16 -11.57
CA THR A 1199 32.04 -33.08 -12.13
C THR A 1199 30.55 -33.40 -12.17
N LYS A 1200 30.14 -34.58 -11.72
CA LYS A 1200 28.72 -34.97 -11.66
C LYS A 1200 27.93 -34.00 -10.77
N ARG A 1201 26.85 -33.43 -11.31
CA ARG A 1201 25.78 -32.75 -10.56
C ARG A 1201 24.43 -33.36 -10.97
N LYS A 1202 23.38 -33.15 -10.15
CA LYS A 1202 22.01 -33.55 -10.48
C LYS A 1202 20.99 -32.61 -9.83
N THR A 1203 19.82 -32.48 -10.45
CA THR A 1203 18.65 -31.82 -9.85
C THR A 1203 17.90 -32.78 -8.92
N LYS A 1204 16.85 -32.27 -8.27
CA LYS A 1204 15.76 -33.10 -7.72
C LYS A 1204 14.97 -33.81 -8.83
N VAL A 1205 14.16 -34.77 -8.41
CA VAL A 1205 13.21 -35.52 -9.23
C VAL A 1205 11.87 -34.80 -9.22
N ALA A 1206 11.42 -34.35 -10.38
CA ALA A 1206 10.04 -33.89 -10.59
C ALA A 1206 9.14 -35.12 -10.80
N ARG A 1207 7.91 -35.10 -10.28
CA ARG A 1207 7.04 -36.29 -10.30
C ARG A 1207 5.95 -36.20 -11.35
N LYS A 1208 5.76 -37.30 -12.10
CA LYS A 1208 4.66 -37.55 -13.05
C LYS A 1208 4.38 -36.37 -13.97
N THR A 1209 5.40 -35.95 -14.70
CA THR A 1209 5.29 -34.82 -15.62
C THR A 1209 6.23 -34.95 -16.81
N CYS A 1210 5.70 -34.69 -18.01
CA CYS A 1210 6.49 -34.51 -19.22
C CYS A 1210 7.04 -33.07 -19.37
N ASN A 1211 6.61 -32.16 -18.47
CA ASN A 1211 6.91 -30.74 -18.51
C ASN A 1211 7.44 -30.25 -17.13
N PRO A 1212 8.54 -30.82 -16.59
CA PRO A 1212 9.04 -30.45 -15.27
C PRO A 1212 9.60 -29.03 -15.21
N THR A 1213 9.37 -28.36 -14.08
CA THR A 1213 10.07 -27.14 -13.67
C THR A 1213 11.03 -27.50 -12.55
N TYR A 1214 12.25 -26.97 -12.60
CA TYR A 1214 13.27 -27.15 -11.59
C TYR A 1214 13.70 -25.81 -10.98
N ASN A 1215 14.08 -24.84 -11.83
CA ASN A 1215 14.76 -23.60 -11.42
C ASN A 1215 15.86 -23.87 -10.36
N GLU A 1216 16.70 -24.88 -10.62
CA GLU A 1216 17.77 -25.32 -9.73
C GLU A 1216 19.16 -24.95 -10.28
N MET A 1217 19.96 -24.26 -9.47
CA MET A 1217 21.32 -23.87 -9.81
C MET A 1217 22.32 -24.98 -9.46
N LEU A 1218 23.07 -25.44 -10.47
CA LEU A 1218 24.18 -26.37 -10.35
C LEU A 1218 25.49 -25.60 -10.49
N VAL A 1219 26.35 -25.68 -9.48
CA VAL A 1219 27.61 -24.91 -9.42
C VAL A 1219 28.82 -25.83 -9.57
N TYR A 1220 29.79 -25.34 -10.35
CA TYR A 1220 31.09 -25.95 -10.57
C TYR A 1220 32.18 -24.96 -10.17
N ASP A 1221 32.84 -25.24 -9.06
CA ASP A 1221 33.87 -24.39 -8.46
C ASP A 1221 35.27 -24.67 -9.01
N GLY A 1222 36.11 -23.64 -9.06
CA GLY A 1222 37.55 -23.78 -9.28
C GLY A 1222 37.96 -24.04 -10.73
N ILE A 1223 37.11 -23.71 -11.71
CA ILE A 1223 37.43 -23.87 -13.14
C ILE A 1223 38.15 -22.61 -13.63
N PRO A 1224 39.41 -22.67 -14.11
CA PRO A 1224 40.08 -21.53 -14.72
C PRO A 1224 39.40 -21.08 -16.01
N ARG A 1225 39.44 -19.78 -16.34
CA ARG A 1225 38.75 -19.26 -17.55
C ARG A 1225 39.30 -19.85 -18.85
N GLY A 1226 40.59 -20.19 -18.88
CA GLY A 1226 41.23 -20.85 -20.02
C GLY A 1226 40.70 -22.26 -20.29
N ASP A 1227 40.38 -23.03 -19.24
CA ASP A 1227 39.86 -24.39 -19.37
C ASP A 1227 38.51 -24.41 -20.10
N LEU A 1228 37.65 -23.41 -19.92
CA LEU A 1228 36.28 -23.39 -20.46
C LEU A 1228 36.24 -23.65 -21.98
N GLN A 1229 37.23 -23.17 -22.73
CA GLN A 1229 37.32 -23.37 -24.18
C GLN A 1229 37.51 -24.84 -24.60
N GLN A 1230 37.99 -25.68 -23.68
CA GLN A 1230 38.24 -27.11 -23.88
C GLN A 1230 37.16 -28.00 -23.23
N ARG A 1231 36.11 -27.41 -22.64
CA ARG A 1231 35.09 -28.16 -21.87
C ARG A 1231 33.74 -28.25 -22.60
N GLU A 1232 33.09 -29.40 -22.44
CA GLU A 1232 31.73 -29.67 -22.89
C GLU A 1232 30.84 -29.96 -21.67
N LEU A 1233 29.75 -29.21 -21.52
CA LEU A 1233 28.70 -29.53 -20.56
C LEU A 1233 27.80 -30.61 -21.17
N ARG A 1234 27.84 -31.82 -20.62
CA ARG A 1234 26.94 -32.91 -21.00
C ARG A 1234 25.80 -33.02 -20.00
N LEU A 1235 24.57 -32.87 -20.49
CA LEU A 1235 23.34 -32.91 -19.71
C LEU A 1235 22.47 -34.06 -20.19
N SER A 1236 22.16 -35.00 -19.30
CA SER A 1236 21.23 -36.11 -19.56
C SER A 1236 20.00 -35.98 -18.64
N VAL A 1237 18.82 -36.20 -19.20
CA VAL A 1237 17.52 -36.22 -18.51
C VAL A 1237 17.09 -37.68 -18.36
N LEU A 1238 16.80 -38.11 -17.13
CA LEU A 1238 16.44 -39.50 -16.84
C LEU A 1238 15.16 -39.57 -15.99
N SER A 1239 14.35 -40.62 -16.16
CA SER A 1239 13.24 -40.95 -15.26
C SER A 1239 13.74 -41.78 -14.07
N GLU A 1240 13.34 -41.43 -12.84
CA GLU A 1240 13.60 -42.25 -11.65
C GLU A 1240 12.58 -43.40 -11.56
N GLU A 1241 13.01 -44.62 -11.88
CA GLU A 1241 12.20 -45.83 -11.66
C GLU A 1241 12.75 -46.62 -10.47
N GLY A 1242 12.11 -46.51 -9.31
CA GLY A 1242 12.72 -46.85 -8.01
C GLY A 1242 13.23 -48.28 -7.77
N PHE A 1243 13.05 -49.23 -8.69
CA PHE A 1243 13.62 -50.59 -8.66
C PHE A 1243 14.31 -51.02 -9.97
N TRP A 1244 14.31 -50.19 -11.02
CA TRP A 1244 14.85 -50.50 -12.34
C TRP A 1244 15.98 -49.53 -12.74
N GLU A 1245 16.65 -49.79 -13.87
CA GLU A 1245 17.61 -48.82 -14.42
C GLU A 1245 16.88 -47.56 -14.91
N ASN A 1246 17.34 -46.39 -14.47
CA ASN A 1246 16.74 -45.10 -14.83
C ASN A 1246 16.70 -44.91 -16.36
N ILE A 1247 15.50 -44.71 -16.91
CA ILE A 1247 15.28 -44.58 -18.35
C ILE A 1247 15.82 -43.22 -18.83
N LEU A 1248 16.66 -43.21 -19.87
CA LEU A 1248 17.12 -41.98 -20.51
C LEU A 1248 15.97 -41.39 -21.34
N LEU A 1249 15.52 -40.19 -20.97
CA LEU A 1249 14.49 -39.44 -21.68
C LEU A 1249 15.08 -38.49 -22.73
N GLY A 1250 16.34 -38.06 -22.54
CA GLY A 1250 17.13 -37.40 -23.58
C GLY A 1250 18.46 -36.82 -23.10
N GLU A 1251 19.32 -36.39 -24.04
CA GLU A 1251 20.65 -35.87 -23.74
C GLU A 1251 21.03 -34.70 -24.67
N VAL A 1252 21.82 -33.75 -24.16
CA VAL A 1252 22.43 -32.67 -24.95
C VAL A 1252 23.86 -32.41 -24.49
N GLY A 1253 24.76 -32.19 -25.46
CA GLY A 1253 26.15 -31.76 -25.24
C GLY A 1253 26.32 -30.31 -25.68
N ILE A 1254 26.76 -29.45 -24.76
CA ILE A 1254 26.92 -28.00 -24.98
C ILE A 1254 28.41 -27.66 -24.86
N ARG A 1255 29.05 -27.35 -25.99
CA ARG A 1255 30.45 -26.92 -26.04
C ARG A 1255 30.57 -25.51 -25.47
N LEU A 1256 31.28 -25.32 -24.35
CA LEU A 1256 31.31 -24.03 -23.66
C LEU A 1256 32.06 -22.93 -24.42
N ARG A 1257 32.93 -23.30 -25.37
CA ARG A 1257 33.61 -22.36 -26.27
C ARG A 1257 32.66 -21.68 -27.27
N ASP A 1258 31.50 -22.27 -27.53
CA ASP A 1258 30.52 -21.77 -28.50
C ASP A 1258 29.55 -20.76 -27.83
N LEU A 1259 29.75 -20.45 -26.54
CA LEU A 1259 28.96 -19.51 -25.74
C LEU A 1259 29.83 -18.33 -25.26
N ASP A 1260 29.33 -17.09 -25.39
CA ASP A 1260 29.94 -15.96 -24.67
C ASP A 1260 29.49 -15.98 -23.20
N LEU A 1261 30.29 -16.63 -22.36
CA LEU A 1261 30.07 -16.74 -20.92
C LEU A 1261 30.47 -15.48 -20.12
N ALA A 1262 30.87 -14.39 -20.78
CA ALA A 1262 31.02 -13.09 -20.13
C ALA A 1262 29.66 -12.44 -19.80
N GLN A 1263 28.60 -12.85 -20.50
CA GLN A 1263 27.21 -12.53 -20.19
C GLN A 1263 26.46 -13.81 -19.80
N GLU A 1264 25.27 -13.66 -19.21
CA GLU A 1264 24.41 -14.80 -18.89
C GLU A 1264 23.71 -15.29 -20.17
N LYS A 1265 23.97 -16.55 -20.56
CA LYS A 1265 23.36 -17.15 -21.75
C LYS A 1265 22.17 -18.01 -21.36
N MET A 1266 20.96 -17.50 -21.59
CA MET A 1266 19.71 -18.24 -21.45
C MET A 1266 19.20 -18.75 -22.81
N GLY A 1267 18.64 -19.95 -22.86
CA GLY A 1267 18.04 -20.51 -24.07
C GLY A 1267 17.45 -21.91 -23.90
N TRP A 1268 16.67 -22.35 -24.89
CA TRP A 1268 16.22 -23.74 -25.06
C TRP A 1268 17.26 -24.55 -25.84
N PHE A 1269 17.48 -25.79 -25.40
CA PHE A 1269 18.40 -26.74 -26.01
C PHE A 1269 17.65 -28.05 -26.29
N ALA A 1270 17.68 -28.52 -27.54
CA ALA A 1270 17.02 -29.75 -27.95
C ALA A 1270 17.67 -31.00 -27.34
N LEU A 1271 16.86 -31.93 -26.84
CA LEU A 1271 17.31 -33.22 -26.30
C LEU A 1271 17.33 -34.27 -27.41
N GLY A 1272 18.52 -34.78 -27.73
CA GLY A 1272 18.72 -35.78 -28.78
C GLY A 1272 18.93 -37.19 -28.26
N SER A 1273 18.57 -38.20 -29.06
CA SER A 1273 18.97 -39.59 -28.83
C SER A 1273 20.46 -39.74 -29.10
N ARG A 1274 21.21 -40.17 -28.07
CA ARG A 1274 22.63 -40.59 -28.06
C ARG A 1274 23.28 -40.68 -29.45
N GLY A 1275 23.82 -39.55 -29.92
CA GLY A 1275 24.46 -39.47 -31.23
C GLY A 1275 25.77 -40.27 -31.26
N HIS A 1276 25.82 -41.30 -32.10
CA HIS A 1276 27.09 -41.81 -32.60
C HIS A 1276 27.82 -40.67 -33.31
N GLY A 1277 29.14 -40.58 -33.11
CA GLY A 1277 29.90 -39.42 -33.54
C GLY A 1277 29.87 -39.18 -35.06
N THR A 1278 29.81 -37.90 -35.42
CA THR A 1278 30.37 -37.38 -36.67
C THR A 1278 31.12 -36.10 -36.32
N LEU A 1279 32.26 -35.88 -36.98
CA LEU A 1279 33.40 -35.07 -36.55
C LEU A 1279 33.08 -33.60 -36.21
#